data_AF-A0A0V0Y4X7-F1
#
_entry.id   AF-A0A0V0Y4X7-F1
#
_cell.length_a   1.000
_cell.length_b   1.000
_cell.length_c   1.000
_cell.angle_alpha   90.00
_cell.angle_beta   90.00
_cell.angle_gamma   90.00
#
_symmetry.space_group_name_H-M   'P 1'
#
loop_
_entity.id
_entity.type
_entity.pdbx_description
1 polymer ?
#
loop_
_entity_poly.entity_id
_entity_poly.type
_entity_poly.pdbx_seq_one_letter_code
_entity_poly.pdbx_strand_id
1 'polypeptide(L)'
;MDFDFGPDSELYSLFHRIPRDETELSEFQKSFSEYDGRGIVIAILDTGIDPSAPGMQVTSEGSPKIIDIVDLTGSGDVDTSTKRRAQDSVLVGLTGRKLMIPSSWHNPSGEYHLGLKNIYELYPKKWTPLHLLATADVARLVENFENKNGVDQTKYTLKTRLDKQDLDSAESLLKSVDEMEDYGPVADCIVFHNGTSWVACLDTTFKGQLSECRLMSSYREKQEFDILTKQADHGTHVAGIAAACHPDEPHRNGVAPGAQLISLQIGDHRLKGIETGTALLRAINYCIEHKVNIINYSFAESTHWEDDGKILDAIRDAAFNHDVIYVAAAGNEGPALTTVGCPGGSVDACVGITAYVSSAMRTKLYSLRDRLSPMFGWLLWSVGLCPWCRDNMRAEMVSLQLSVVQWNIDEFTKRCRLYRAAISPTMVKLAIENTAKPLEDIDDGCKLASGRGLLRVTEAFDYLKRFASKLERHVHYTVKVGDSGRGIYFRELAEVEQVHLITVNVKPVFSEKTDATAMASFNKVFMMRCLGADWINAPASIDVAYSGKSFKIRIDPRNLQAGHVHHTELLAFDLSIYDAGPMFSIPITVAVPLQCMESTLPTVNFQRILLSPTLCRRRFVHVPKDCNWAVLSFRVEKCDPLAQMVFHSVQKVPHQSFHLNEDHKQFSLSPGIEYTHEFPVVQDRTVEICLAKYWASSGEVVLENCTISFHGIVPIPSVISWEKCSPVYKLMVKCGPRSERFQPIMNLKSITVPLKPVKHELRPMGPRDLFYDGKQIYQLLITYKFEIDKSCIVTPNVPLLSEHLYESDYCGYIWSIYDINNAYMFSGGSYPDRFSTKLEEGEYSMILQIRHYCKDALEQAKGTLATVNCKLATPIAVDSYENWPSSFKNAEKFTSCLLQRGEMKAIYFAFPTIENLPIHASAGSFLCGHLVMSRCELTKTALPVMFDVKLYVQMDMPKKKKKSFTLVPDVDRKISSFSVEELIHRYKVWLMARRGLTTSNMLYSELIEQESSDAVYCTLTRLIYLMKYQMANCQQEIYNLSIKLLNLIDRNQLIIFFGGNRDFDPDWVKRKNKMEYLKNVMLVALFAKGTVILSTIRKNFDQKLSDVSVACGALEFPKVLHDASGSYVGESTLSTDDSSTSNGSSEDNEVSSVEAQTQEAAAVSEKKKSENAEEQKPENWYASFKICDVEAILLEMLQLADMEHPLLIPFCCNYAIYTGRYFWAVALLDKLLKEDPKSKELKALKISLVQKIGWLHVADNLINGILVKHPPSQRLL
;
A
#
# COMPACT_ATOMS: atom_id res chain seq x y z
N MET A 1 -18.67 0.44 5.45
CA MET A 1 -20.11 0.55 5.18
C MET A 1 -20.24 1.68 4.21
N ASP A 2 -20.51 1.34 2.95
CA ASP A 2 -20.55 2.30 1.87
C ASP A 2 -21.94 2.95 1.92
N PHE A 3 -22.01 4.24 2.28
CA PHE A 3 -23.24 5.02 2.14
C PHE A 3 -23.17 5.73 0.79
N ASP A 4 -24.05 5.33 -0.12
CA ASP A 4 -24.15 5.87 -1.48
C ASP A 4 -24.96 7.17 -1.44
N PHE A 5 -24.27 8.32 -1.39
CA PHE A 5 -24.89 9.63 -1.28
C PHE A 5 -25.24 10.18 -2.67
N GLY A 6 -26.55 10.19 -2.98
CA GLY A 6 -27.07 10.72 -4.24
C GLY A 6 -26.86 12.24 -4.41
N PRO A 7 -26.85 12.73 -5.66
CA PRO A 7 -26.45 14.10 -6.00
C PRO A 7 -27.39 15.20 -5.46
N ASP A 8 -28.65 14.87 -5.20
CA ASP A 8 -29.71 15.84 -4.81
C ASP A 8 -29.88 16.00 -3.28
N SER A 9 -28.89 15.62 -2.46
CA SER A 9 -29.01 15.68 -0.99
C SER A 9 -28.67 17.08 -0.43
N GLU A 10 -29.49 17.58 0.51
CA GLU A 10 -29.37 18.89 1.18
C GLU A 10 -28.17 19.01 2.15
N LEU A 11 -27.16 18.15 1.98
CA LEU A 11 -25.96 18.01 2.80
C LEU A 11 -25.07 19.26 2.78
N TYR A 12 -25.23 20.15 1.81
CA TYR A 12 -24.55 21.45 1.79
C TYR A 12 -25.13 22.49 2.77
N SER A 13 -26.10 22.16 3.63
CA SER A 13 -26.63 23.08 4.67
C SER A 13 -25.68 23.35 5.87
N LEU A 14 -24.40 22.95 5.76
CA LEU A 14 -23.38 22.97 6.83
C LEU A 14 -22.85 24.37 7.22
N PHE A 15 -23.23 25.45 6.54
CA PHE A 15 -22.53 26.73 6.64
C PHE A 15 -22.65 27.49 7.98
N HIS A 16 -23.59 27.15 8.85
CA HIS A 16 -23.71 27.74 10.20
C HIS A 16 -22.74 27.14 11.25
N ARG A 17 -21.65 26.49 10.81
CA ARG A 17 -20.74 25.68 11.64
C ARG A 17 -19.35 26.30 11.89
N ILE A 18 -18.94 27.33 11.16
CA ILE A 18 -17.68 28.06 11.40
C ILE A 18 -17.84 28.96 12.65
N PRO A 19 -16.90 28.95 13.63
CA PRO A 19 -16.99 29.73 14.87
C PRO A 19 -16.63 31.21 14.66
N ARG A 20 -17.36 31.89 13.76
CA ARG A 20 -17.05 33.29 13.38
C ARG A 20 -17.26 34.29 14.52
N ASP A 21 -18.16 33.98 15.45
CA ASP A 21 -18.46 34.84 16.60
C ASP A 21 -17.44 34.61 17.73
N GLU A 22 -17.11 33.35 18.03
CA GLU A 22 -16.15 33.01 19.10
C GLU A 22 -14.69 33.40 18.78
N THR A 23 -14.36 33.61 17.51
CA THR A 23 -13.03 34.05 17.04
C THR A 23 -12.95 35.55 16.73
N GLU A 24 -14.03 36.32 16.94
CA GLU A 24 -14.18 37.75 16.57
C GLU A 24 -14.29 38.04 15.06
N LEU A 25 -14.16 37.03 14.18
CA LEU A 25 -14.21 37.19 12.72
C LEU A 25 -15.48 37.93 12.23
N SER A 26 -16.64 37.65 12.84
CA SER A 26 -17.92 38.30 12.54
C SER A 26 -17.97 39.80 12.87
N GLU A 27 -17.10 40.29 13.75
CA GLU A 27 -16.98 41.72 14.09
C GLU A 27 -15.86 42.37 13.26
N PHE A 28 -14.77 41.63 13.07
CA PHE A 28 -13.69 42.01 12.18
C PHE A 28 -14.17 42.29 10.74
N GLN A 29 -14.88 41.33 10.11
CA GLN A 29 -15.39 41.47 8.73
C GLN A 29 -16.40 42.63 8.56
N LYS A 30 -17.10 43.05 9.63
CA LYS A 30 -17.97 44.24 9.60
C LYS A 30 -17.18 45.55 9.68
N SER A 31 -16.08 45.54 10.42
CA SER A 31 -15.24 46.71 10.67
C SER A 31 -14.23 46.97 9.54
N PHE A 32 -13.86 45.92 8.80
CA PHE A 32 -12.86 45.93 7.74
C PHE A 32 -13.36 45.11 6.53
N SER A 33 -14.46 45.54 5.91
CA SER A 33 -15.15 44.77 4.86
C SER A 33 -14.34 44.52 3.58
N GLU A 34 -13.30 45.31 3.32
CA GLU A 34 -12.37 45.09 2.20
C GLU A 34 -11.32 44.00 2.51
N TYR A 35 -11.20 43.56 3.77
CA TYR A 35 -10.08 42.78 4.30
C TYR A 35 -10.39 41.28 4.27
N ASP A 36 -10.84 40.82 3.10
CA ASP A 36 -11.39 39.49 2.83
C ASP A 36 -10.36 38.50 2.25
N GLY A 37 -9.09 38.86 2.20
CA GLY A 37 -7.99 38.05 1.65
C GLY A 37 -7.61 38.34 0.18
N ARG A 38 -8.18 39.36 -0.47
CA ARG A 38 -7.71 39.82 -1.81
C ARG A 38 -6.18 39.95 -1.88
N GLY A 39 -5.61 39.52 -3.01
CA GLY A 39 -4.17 39.59 -3.26
C GLY A 39 -3.31 38.63 -2.42
N ILE A 40 -3.92 37.63 -1.77
CA ILE A 40 -3.25 36.55 -1.02
C ILE A 40 -3.44 35.21 -1.74
N VAL A 41 -2.37 34.40 -1.77
CA VAL A 41 -2.39 33.02 -2.29
C VAL A 41 -2.17 32.03 -1.14
N ILE A 42 -3.09 31.07 -1.02
CA ILE A 42 -3.07 29.95 -0.07
C ILE A 42 -2.77 28.66 -0.83
N ALA A 43 -1.80 27.87 -0.39
CA ALA A 43 -1.66 26.49 -0.83
C ALA A 43 -2.35 25.54 0.15
N ILE A 44 -3.24 24.70 -0.35
CA ILE A 44 -3.88 23.62 0.39
C ILE A 44 -3.10 22.34 0.10
N LEU A 45 -2.33 21.87 1.10
CA LEU A 45 -1.56 20.62 1.03
C LEU A 45 -2.43 19.51 1.63
N ASP A 46 -3.11 18.77 0.75
CA ASP A 46 -4.13 17.79 1.16
C ASP A 46 -4.33 16.67 0.10
N THR A 47 -5.54 16.14 0.00
CA THR A 47 -6.06 15.17 -0.96
C THR A 47 -6.45 15.78 -2.31
N GLY A 48 -6.40 17.12 -2.45
CA GLY A 48 -6.83 17.88 -3.62
C GLY A 48 -8.05 18.78 -3.33
N ILE A 49 -8.43 19.63 -4.29
CA ILE A 49 -9.64 20.47 -4.24
C ILE A 49 -10.47 20.19 -5.50
N ASP A 50 -11.78 20.00 -5.33
CA ASP A 50 -12.75 19.96 -6.43
C ASP A 50 -13.12 21.39 -6.90
N PRO A 51 -12.75 21.82 -8.12
CA PRO A 51 -13.09 23.14 -8.66
C PRO A 51 -14.57 23.29 -9.07
N SER A 52 -15.32 22.19 -9.13
CA SER A 52 -16.77 22.22 -9.39
C SER A 52 -17.59 22.51 -8.12
N ALA A 53 -17.01 22.31 -6.94
CA ALA A 53 -17.70 22.48 -5.66
C ALA A 53 -18.22 23.92 -5.47
N PRO A 54 -19.47 24.14 -5.02
CA PRO A 54 -20.04 25.48 -4.88
C PRO A 54 -19.18 26.40 -4.02
N GLY A 55 -18.78 27.55 -4.59
CA GLY A 55 -17.92 28.54 -3.93
C GLY A 55 -16.43 28.44 -4.28
N MET A 56 -16.03 27.45 -5.10
CA MET A 56 -14.66 27.27 -5.62
C MET A 56 -14.41 27.93 -6.99
N GLN A 57 -15.33 28.75 -7.48
CA GLN A 57 -15.27 29.31 -8.85
C GLN A 57 -14.55 30.65 -8.90
N VAL A 58 -14.99 31.63 -8.11
CA VAL A 58 -14.48 33.02 -8.13
C VAL A 58 -14.13 33.54 -6.74
N THR A 59 -13.32 34.59 -6.68
CA THR A 59 -13.12 35.43 -5.50
C THR A 59 -14.23 36.48 -5.37
N SER A 60 -14.21 37.26 -4.28
CA SER A 60 -15.04 38.46 -4.11
C SER A 60 -14.75 39.59 -5.12
N GLU A 61 -13.74 39.45 -6.00
CA GLU A 61 -13.44 40.36 -7.12
C GLU A 61 -13.84 39.79 -8.48
N GLY A 62 -14.42 38.59 -8.52
CA GLY A 62 -14.71 37.87 -9.76
C GLY A 62 -13.46 37.28 -10.44
N SER A 63 -12.27 37.44 -9.85
CA SER A 63 -11.08 36.73 -10.30
C SER A 63 -11.18 35.23 -9.98
N PRO A 64 -10.49 34.34 -10.72
CA PRO A 64 -10.59 32.90 -10.48
C PRO A 64 -10.17 32.51 -9.06
N LYS A 65 -10.97 31.65 -8.41
CA LYS A 65 -10.71 31.22 -7.02
C LYS A 65 -9.50 30.29 -6.93
N ILE A 66 -9.45 29.25 -7.76
CA ILE A 66 -8.33 28.31 -7.84
C ILE A 66 -7.46 28.73 -9.02
N ILE A 67 -6.16 28.94 -8.77
CA ILE A 67 -5.20 29.37 -9.80
C ILE A 67 -4.36 28.22 -10.35
N ASP A 68 -4.19 27.12 -9.59
CA ASP A 68 -3.53 25.90 -10.07
C ASP A 68 -3.97 24.65 -9.28
N ILE A 69 -3.87 23.48 -9.92
CA ILE A 69 -4.19 22.16 -9.36
C ILE A 69 -3.09 21.18 -9.77
N VAL A 70 -2.36 20.63 -8.80
CA VAL A 70 -1.15 19.81 -9.07
C VAL A 70 -1.12 18.55 -8.18
N ASP A 71 -0.92 17.39 -8.82
CA ASP A 71 -0.44 16.18 -8.13
C ASP A 71 1.10 16.23 -7.98
N LEU A 72 1.55 16.18 -6.74
CA LEU A 72 2.96 16.20 -6.38
C LEU A 72 3.48 14.82 -5.99
N THR A 73 2.60 13.83 -5.83
CA THR A 73 2.98 12.46 -5.50
C THR A 73 3.58 11.76 -6.72
N GLY A 74 3.05 12.05 -7.91
CA GLY A 74 3.35 11.31 -9.14
C GLY A 74 2.49 10.07 -9.32
N SER A 75 1.51 9.82 -8.44
CA SER A 75 0.51 8.76 -8.62
C SER A 75 -0.38 9.03 -9.83
N GLY A 76 -0.63 10.31 -10.14
CA GLY A 76 -1.34 10.81 -11.31
C GLY A 76 -0.56 10.70 -12.62
N ASP A 77 0.77 10.56 -12.57
CA ASP A 77 1.65 10.57 -13.76
C ASP A 77 1.20 9.56 -14.84
N VAL A 78 1.43 9.95 -16.10
CA VAL A 78 1.20 9.14 -17.30
C VAL A 78 2.46 9.19 -18.17
N ASP A 79 3.03 8.04 -18.48
CA ASP A 79 4.10 7.94 -19.47
C ASP A 79 3.53 8.27 -20.87
N THR A 80 4.07 9.33 -21.47
CA THR A 80 3.71 9.84 -22.80
C THR A 80 4.92 9.88 -23.74
N SER A 81 5.92 9.02 -23.47
CA SER A 81 7.13 8.88 -24.29
C SER A 81 6.87 8.28 -25.68
N THR A 82 5.81 7.47 -25.83
CA THR A 82 5.48 6.85 -27.11
C THR A 82 4.84 7.87 -28.06
N LYS A 83 5.51 8.17 -29.18
CA LYS A 83 4.96 9.01 -30.24
C LYS A 83 4.40 8.18 -31.39
N ARG A 84 3.31 8.64 -32.01
CA ARG A 84 2.77 8.15 -33.28
C ARG A 84 2.25 9.31 -34.14
N ARG A 85 2.11 9.07 -35.45
CA ARG A 85 1.44 9.98 -36.40
C ARG A 85 0.15 9.33 -36.87
N ALA A 86 -0.89 10.12 -37.12
CA ALA A 86 -2.17 9.61 -37.62
C ALA A 86 -2.09 9.26 -39.13
N GLN A 87 -2.85 8.26 -39.55
CA GLN A 87 -3.04 7.87 -40.95
C GLN A 87 -4.54 7.96 -41.25
N ASP A 88 -4.93 8.69 -42.30
CA ASP A 88 -6.34 8.92 -42.68
C ASP A 88 -7.24 9.40 -41.50
N SER A 89 -6.70 10.28 -40.67
CA SER A 89 -7.30 10.78 -39.41
C SER A 89 -7.57 9.71 -38.34
N VAL A 90 -7.00 8.51 -38.48
CA VAL A 90 -7.05 7.44 -37.47
C VAL A 90 -5.68 7.31 -36.79
N LEU A 91 -5.69 7.15 -35.47
CA LEU A 91 -4.51 6.87 -34.66
C LEU A 91 -4.75 5.59 -33.85
N VAL A 92 -3.87 4.59 -33.95
CA VAL A 92 -3.98 3.41 -33.08
C VAL A 92 -3.44 3.76 -31.70
N GLY A 93 -4.24 3.54 -30.65
CA GLY A 93 -3.88 3.79 -29.25
C GLY A 93 -2.88 2.78 -28.67
N LEU A 94 -2.58 2.94 -27.39
CA LEU A 94 -1.80 1.95 -26.63
C LEU A 94 -2.68 0.80 -26.12
N THR A 95 -4.00 0.99 -26.00
CA THR A 95 -4.96 -0.11 -25.82
C THR A 95 -5.18 -0.96 -27.09
N GLY A 96 -4.69 -0.48 -28.24
CA GLY A 96 -4.99 -1.06 -29.56
C GLY A 96 -6.30 -0.56 -30.19
N ARG A 97 -7.09 0.28 -29.50
CA ARG A 97 -8.27 0.95 -30.09
C ARG A 97 -7.88 1.85 -31.27
N LYS A 98 -8.80 2.02 -32.22
CA LYS A 98 -8.71 3.03 -33.28
C LYS A 98 -9.31 4.33 -32.77
N LEU A 99 -8.45 5.33 -32.55
CA LEU A 99 -8.83 6.64 -32.04
C LEU A 99 -9.04 7.57 -33.23
N MET A 100 -10.24 8.14 -33.36
CA MET A 100 -10.65 8.99 -34.48
C MET A 100 -10.28 10.45 -34.19
N ILE A 101 -9.25 10.98 -34.86
CA ILE A 101 -8.78 12.36 -34.65
C ILE A 101 -9.82 13.35 -35.21
N PRO A 102 -10.38 14.28 -34.39
CA PRO A 102 -11.32 15.29 -34.87
C PRO A 102 -10.64 16.29 -35.81
N SER A 103 -11.31 16.65 -36.90
CA SER A 103 -10.81 17.65 -37.87
C SER A 103 -10.70 19.08 -37.30
N SER A 104 -11.25 19.33 -36.11
CA SER A 104 -11.10 20.57 -35.35
C SER A 104 -9.77 20.68 -34.60
N TRP A 105 -9.01 19.60 -34.45
CA TRP A 105 -7.74 19.61 -33.71
C TRP A 105 -6.60 20.14 -34.58
N HIS A 106 -6.01 21.28 -34.18
CA HIS A 106 -4.81 21.82 -34.81
C HIS A 106 -3.55 21.23 -34.15
N ASN A 107 -2.74 20.50 -34.91
CA ASN A 107 -1.43 19.99 -34.47
C ASN A 107 -0.36 20.29 -35.55
N PRO A 108 0.42 21.38 -35.41
CA PRO A 108 1.44 21.76 -36.39
C PRO A 108 2.56 20.74 -36.60
N SER A 109 2.79 19.83 -35.65
CA SER A 109 3.86 18.81 -35.73
C SER A 109 3.44 17.53 -36.47
N GLY A 110 2.13 17.25 -36.52
CA GLY A 110 1.59 15.96 -36.94
C GLY A 110 1.91 14.77 -36.00
N GLU A 111 2.62 15.01 -34.89
CA GLU A 111 2.97 13.98 -33.89
C GLU A 111 2.03 14.04 -32.68
N TYR A 112 1.55 12.88 -32.28
CA TYR A 112 0.75 12.66 -31.09
C TYR A 112 1.53 11.79 -30.11
N HIS A 113 1.69 12.27 -28.89
CA HIS A 113 2.19 11.49 -27.77
C HIS A 113 1.05 10.66 -27.19
N LEU A 114 1.33 9.40 -26.84
CA LEU A 114 0.36 8.43 -26.33
C LEU A 114 0.78 7.91 -24.96
N GLY A 115 -0.20 7.81 -24.06
CA GLY A 115 -0.08 7.17 -22.75
C GLY A 115 -1.34 6.38 -22.39
N LEU A 116 -1.34 5.73 -21.23
CA LEU A 116 -2.50 5.01 -20.67
C LEU A 116 -2.77 5.47 -19.24
N LYS A 117 -4.05 5.55 -18.86
CA LYS A 117 -4.46 5.73 -17.47
C LYS A 117 -5.64 4.81 -17.14
N ASN A 118 -5.51 4.06 -16.05
CA ASN A 118 -6.67 3.40 -15.44
C ASN A 118 -7.53 4.47 -14.76
N ILE A 119 -8.81 4.52 -15.10
CA ILE A 119 -9.75 5.48 -14.54
C ILE A 119 -10.04 5.23 -13.05
N TYR A 120 -9.91 3.99 -12.55
CA TYR A 120 -10.12 3.70 -11.12
C TYR A 120 -9.01 4.23 -10.20
N GLU A 121 -7.91 4.71 -10.78
CA GLU A 121 -6.92 5.55 -10.07
C GLU A 121 -7.38 6.99 -9.85
N LEU A 122 -8.38 7.45 -10.62
CA LEU A 122 -8.94 8.81 -10.55
C LEU A 122 -10.29 8.81 -9.82
N TYR A 123 -11.14 7.80 -10.06
CA TYR A 123 -12.33 7.49 -9.27
C TYR A 123 -12.71 6.00 -9.33
N PRO A 124 -12.80 5.29 -8.20
CA PRO A 124 -13.35 3.94 -8.19
C PRO A 124 -14.88 3.98 -8.34
N LYS A 125 -15.40 3.14 -9.23
CA LYS A 125 -16.83 2.77 -9.30
C LYS A 125 -16.92 1.24 -9.17
N LYS A 126 -18.13 0.69 -8.95
CA LYS A 126 -18.38 -0.76 -8.98
C LYS A 126 -19.36 -1.06 -10.12
N TRP A 127 -19.06 -2.02 -10.99
CA TRP A 127 -19.96 -2.37 -12.10
C TRP A 127 -21.04 -3.40 -11.69
N THR A 128 -22.17 -2.94 -11.16
CA THR A 128 -23.23 -3.82 -10.65
C THR A 128 -24.42 -4.14 -11.59
N PRO A 129 -24.96 -3.24 -12.45
CA PRO A 129 -26.26 -3.50 -13.09
C PRO A 129 -26.28 -4.64 -14.12
N LEU A 130 -25.21 -4.84 -14.88
CA LEU A 130 -25.19 -5.84 -15.97
C LEU A 130 -24.89 -7.25 -15.48
N HIS A 131 -24.16 -7.41 -14.37
CA HIS A 131 -23.85 -8.74 -13.83
C HIS A 131 -25.10 -9.43 -13.30
N LEU A 132 -25.94 -8.70 -12.57
CA LEU A 132 -27.22 -9.20 -12.03
C LEU A 132 -28.16 -9.74 -13.13
N LEU A 133 -28.15 -9.13 -14.32
CA LEU A 133 -28.92 -9.62 -15.47
C LEU A 133 -28.37 -10.95 -16.01
N ALA A 134 -27.04 -11.07 -16.14
CA ALA A 134 -26.40 -12.33 -16.56
C ALA A 134 -26.70 -13.48 -15.58
N THR A 135 -26.70 -13.20 -14.27
CA THR A 135 -27.05 -14.18 -13.24
C THR A 135 -28.52 -14.58 -13.28
N ALA A 136 -29.43 -13.64 -13.54
CA ALA A 136 -30.85 -13.95 -13.76
C ALA A 136 -31.08 -14.80 -15.02
N ASP A 137 -30.37 -14.54 -16.12
CA ASP A 137 -30.49 -15.33 -17.34
C ASP A 137 -29.92 -16.75 -17.20
N VAL A 138 -28.79 -16.94 -16.51
CA VAL A 138 -28.27 -18.30 -16.21
C VAL A 138 -29.22 -19.06 -15.29
N ALA A 139 -29.75 -18.45 -14.23
CA ALA A 139 -30.73 -19.09 -13.36
C ALA A 139 -31.97 -19.55 -14.15
N ARG A 140 -32.46 -18.71 -15.07
CA ARG A 140 -33.56 -19.07 -15.99
C ARG A 140 -33.19 -20.20 -16.95
N LEU A 141 -31.95 -20.31 -17.41
CA LEU A 141 -31.47 -21.43 -18.24
C LEU A 141 -31.39 -22.74 -17.44
N VAL A 142 -30.93 -22.71 -16.20
CA VAL A 142 -30.91 -23.86 -15.28
C VAL A 142 -32.32 -24.35 -15.00
N GLU A 143 -33.24 -23.45 -14.64
CA GLU A 143 -34.66 -23.78 -14.41
C GLU A 143 -35.30 -24.41 -15.66
N ASN A 144 -35.04 -23.86 -16.84
CA ASN A 144 -35.52 -24.40 -18.13
C ASN A 144 -34.90 -25.75 -18.51
N PHE A 145 -33.73 -26.11 -17.96
CA PHE A 145 -33.11 -27.41 -18.16
C PHE A 145 -33.72 -28.46 -17.21
N GLU A 146 -33.87 -28.11 -15.93
CA GLU A 146 -34.38 -29.02 -14.90
C GLU A 146 -35.87 -29.31 -15.10
N ASN A 147 -36.66 -28.32 -15.54
CA ASN A 147 -38.06 -28.51 -15.97
C ASN A 147 -38.22 -29.43 -17.21
N LYS A 148 -37.16 -29.65 -18.01
CA LYS A 148 -37.19 -30.52 -19.20
C LYS A 148 -36.64 -31.93 -18.96
N ASN A 149 -35.59 -32.04 -18.16
CA ASN A 149 -34.86 -33.30 -17.95
C ASN A 149 -35.14 -33.95 -16.59
N GLY A 150 -35.76 -33.23 -15.65
CA GLY A 150 -35.86 -33.61 -14.24
C GLY A 150 -34.53 -33.46 -13.49
N VAL A 151 -34.58 -33.51 -12.16
CA VAL A 151 -33.41 -33.30 -11.27
C VAL A 151 -32.55 -34.58 -11.12
N ASP A 152 -33.07 -35.74 -11.54
CA ASP A 152 -32.43 -37.05 -11.35
C ASP A 152 -31.29 -37.32 -12.34
N GLN A 153 -30.08 -36.93 -11.93
CA GLN A 153 -28.83 -37.09 -12.69
C GLN A 153 -28.52 -38.54 -13.11
N THR A 154 -29.10 -39.56 -12.43
CA THR A 154 -28.81 -40.97 -12.77
C THR A 154 -29.30 -41.33 -14.17
N LYS A 155 -30.36 -40.67 -14.64
CA LYS A 155 -31.03 -40.90 -15.94
C LYS A 155 -30.41 -40.11 -17.10
N TYR A 156 -29.47 -39.21 -16.83
CA TYR A 156 -28.88 -38.34 -17.86
C TYR A 156 -27.99 -39.12 -18.83
N THR A 157 -28.26 -38.98 -20.13
CA THR A 157 -27.37 -39.43 -21.22
C THR A 157 -26.05 -38.65 -21.19
N LEU A 158 -24.99 -39.14 -21.87
CA LEU A 158 -23.71 -38.42 -21.95
C LEU A 158 -23.90 -36.97 -22.43
N LYS A 159 -24.74 -36.75 -23.45
CA LYS A 159 -25.08 -35.41 -23.93
C LYS A 159 -25.77 -34.58 -22.84
N THR A 160 -26.80 -35.12 -22.19
CA THR A 160 -27.51 -34.44 -21.08
C THR A 160 -26.56 -34.08 -19.92
N ARG A 161 -25.58 -34.93 -19.60
CA ARG A 161 -24.55 -34.65 -18.58
C ARG A 161 -23.62 -33.52 -18.99
N LEU A 162 -23.15 -33.50 -20.24
CA LEU A 162 -22.31 -32.42 -20.76
C LEU A 162 -23.07 -31.09 -20.86
N ASP A 163 -24.36 -31.14 -21.18
CA ASP A 163 -25.23 -29.96 -21.27
C ASP A 163 -25.54 -29.37 -19.86
N LYS A 164 -25.70 -30.22 -18.83
CA LYS A 164 -25.74 -29.78 -17.41
C LYS A 164 -24.38 -29.27 -16.93
N GLN A 165 -23.28 -29.92 -17.29
CA GLN A 165 -21.92 -29.48 -16.95
C GLN A 165 -21.61 -28.08 -17.51
N ASP A 166 -22.17 -27.70 -18.66
CA ASP A 166 -22.04 -26.34 -19.21
C ASP A 166 -22.79 -25.31 -18.36
N LEU A 167 -24.02 -25.61 -17.94
CA LEU A 167 -24.81 -24.74 -17.04
C LEU A 167 -24.20 -24.64 -15.62
N ASP A 168 -23.71 -25.75 -15.06
CA ASP A 168 -23.02 -25.74 -13.76
C ASP A 168 -21.67 -24.99 -13.85
N SER A 169 -21.02 -25.01 -15.03
CA SER A 169 -19.86 -24.14 -15.31
C SER A 169 -20.28 -22.67 -15.39
N ALA A 170 -21.45 -22.35 -15.95
CA ALA A 170 -21.96 -20.97 -16.02
C ALA A 170 -22.20 -20.38 -14.62
N GLU A 171 -22.86 -21.13 -13.73
CA GLU A 171 -23.03 -20.72 -12.32
C GLU A 171 -21.69 -20.54 -11.59
N SER A 172 -20.75 -21.47 -11.79
CA SER A 172 -19.42 -21.42 -11.17
C SER A 172 -18.62 -20.21 -11.66
N LEU A 173 -18.70 -19.92 -12.96
CA LEU A 173 -18.06 -18.74 -13.56
C LEU A 173 -18.66 -17.44 -13.05
N LEU A 174 -19.99 -17.32 -12.93
CA LEU A 174 -20.63 -16.12 -12.36
C LEU A 174 -20.17 -15.88 -10.91
N LYS A 175 -20.16 -16.92 -10.06
CA LYS A 175 -19.64 -16.83 -8.68
C LYS A 175 -18.17 -16.40 -8.64
N SER A 176 -17.35 -16.83 -9.61
CA SER A 176 -15.95 -16.38 -9.75
C SER A 176 -15.80 -14.96 -10.34
N VAL A 177 -16.87 -14.41 -10.93
CA VAL A 177 -16.95 -13.02 -11.41
C VAL A 177 -17.46 -12.08 -10.31
N ASP A 178 -18.37 -12.52 -9.44
CA ASP A 178 -18.69 -11.82 -8.18
C ASP A 178 -17.44 -11.67 -7.27
N GLU A 179 -16.54 -12.65 -7.28
CA GLU A 179 -15.23 -12.59 -6.59
C GLU A 179 -14.12 -11.90 -7.41
N MET A 180 -14.38 -11.44 -8.64
CA MET A 180 -13.36 -10.87 -9.52
C MET A 180 -13.08 -9.41 -9.17
N GLU A 181 -11.80 -9.05 -9.16
CA GLU A 181 -11.35 -7.66 -9.06
C GLU A 181 -11.80 -6.86 -10.30
N ASP A 182 -12.56 -5.78 -10.06
CA ASP A 182 -12.98 -4.84 -11.10
C ASP A 182 -11.82 -3.88 -11.39
N TYR A 183 -11.16 -4.07 -12.54
CA TYR A 183 -10.00 -3.28 -12.92
C TYR A 183 -10.36 -1.88 -13.41
N GLY A 184 -11.65 -1.61 -13.66
CA GLY A 184 -12.13 -0.37 -14.23
C GLY A 184 -11.74 -0.17 -15.69
N PRO A 185 -12.30 0.86 -16.36
CA PRO A 185 -11.96 1.15 -17.74
C PRO A 185 -10.57 1.79 -17.86
N VAL A 186 -9.78 1.36 -18.84
CA VAL A 186 -8.51 2.01 -19.19
C VAL A 186 -8.73 2.96 -20.37
N ALA A 187 -8.32 4.22 -20.20
CA ALA A 187 -8.33 5.24 -21.25
C ALA A 187 -6.99 5.33 -21.97
N ASP A 188 -7.04 5.62 -23.27
CA ASP A 188 -5.88 6.17 -23.99
C ASP A 188 -5.77 7.66 -23.67
N CYS A 189 -4.56 8.10 -23.34
CA CYS A 189 -4.21 9.50 -23.16
C CYS A 189 -3.50 9.98 -24.43
N ILE A 190 -3.97 11.08 -25.03
CA ILE A 190 -3.36 11.69 -26.22
C ILE A 190 -2.88 13.09 -25.83
N VAL A 191 -1.60 13.38 -26.07
CA VAL A 191 -1.00 14.69 -25.78
C VAL A 191 -0.31 15.24 -27.04
N PHE A 192 -0.49 16.52 -27.33
CA PHE A 192 0.18 17.19 -28.44
C PHE A 192 0.31 18.70 -28.21
N HIS A 193 1.19 19.36 -28.94
CA HIS A 193 1.30 20.82 -28.93
C HIS A 193 0.42 21.41 -30.04
N ASN A 194 -0.54 22.26 -29.69
CA ASN A 194 -1.50 22.80 -30.66
C ASN A 194 -0.98 24.00 -31.46
N GLY A 195 0.24 24.47 -31.16
CA GLY A 195 0.85 25.67 -31.74
C GLY A 195 0.97 26.83 -30.74
N THR A 196 0.11 26.89 -29.72
CA THR A 196 0.19 27.89 -28.63
C THR A 196 0.55 27.28 -27.28
N SER A 197 0.02 26.09 -26.95
CA SER A 197 0.39 25.34 -25.75
C SER A 197 0.14 23.83 -25.88
N TRP A 198 0.49 23.08 -24.83
CA TRP A 198 0.26 21.65 -24.76
C TRP A 198 -1.18 21.33 -24.37
N VAL A 199 -1.80 20.43 -25.13
CA VAL A 199 -3.17 19.96 -24.92
C VAL A 199 -3.20 18.45 -24.75
N ALA A 200 -4.14 17.98 -23.93
CA ALA A 200 -4.35 16.59 -23.58
C ALA A 200 -5.83 16.21 -23.79
N CYS A 201 -6.07 15.01 -24.32
CA CYS A 201 -7.39 14.40 -24.42
C CYS A 201 -7.34 13.00 -23.82
N LEU A 202 -8.35 12.64 -23.05
CA LEU A 202 -8.55 11.31 -22.49
C LEU A 202 -9.70 10.63 -23.26
N ASP A 203 -9.55 9.38 -23.69
CA ASP A 203 -10.67 8.63 -24.30
C ASP A 203 -11.69 8.19 -23.23
N THR A 204 -12.55 9.11 -22.82
CA THR A 204 -13.64 8.88 -21.86
C THR A 204 -14.80 8.11 -22.46
N THR A 205 -14.86 7.95 -23.79
CA THR A 205 -15.82 7.05 -24.45
C THR A 205 -15.41 5.58 -24.35
N PHE A 206 -14.13 5.33 -24.10
CA PHE A 206 -13.45 4.03 -24.14
C PHE A 206 -13.58 3.29 -25.49
N LYS A 207 -13.96 4.02 -26.56
CA LYS A 207 -14.24 3.52 -27.92
C LYS A 207 -13.40 4.21 -29.00
N GLY A 208 -12.58 5.19 -28.63
CA GLY A 208 -11.83 6.03 -29.57
C GLY A 208 -12.63 7.15 -30.23
N GLN A 209 -13.82 7.49 -29.72
CA GLN A 209 -14.66 8.58 -30.24
C GLN A 209 -14.22 9.94 -29.65
N LEU A 210 -13.02 10.39 -30.00
CA LEU A 210 -12.38 11.58 -29.43
C LEU A 210 -13.15 12.89 -29.68
N SER A 211 -14.07 12.93 -30.64
CA SER A 211 -14.98 14.06 -30.87
C SER A 211 -16.02 14.27 -29.77
N GLU A 212 -16.26 13.25 -28.95
CA GLU A 212 -17.12 13.32 -27.76
C GLU A 212 -16.30 13.52 -26.48
N CYS A 213 -14.96 13.49 -26.57
CA CYS A 213 -14.03 13.66 -25.45
C CYS A 213 -13.59 15.13 -25.33
N ARG A 214 -13.28 15.58 -24.11
CA ARG A 214 -12.81 16.94 -23.87
C ARG A 214 -11.31 17.07 -24.13
N LEU A 215 -10.93 17.97 -25.04
CA LEU A 215 -9.56 18.41 -25.23
C LEU A 215 -9.25 19.54 -24.24
N MET A 216 -8.40 19.26 -23.25
CA MET A 216 -8.01 20.18 -22.18
C MET A 216 -6.58 20.71 -22.41
N SER A 217 -6.22 21.83 -21.78
CA SER A 217 -4.84 22.31 -21.64
C SER A 217 -4.41 22.25 -20.16
N SER A 218 -3.24 22.80 -19.83
CA SER A 218 -2.86 23.04 -18.44
C SER A 218 -3.94 23.85 -17.70
N TYR A 219 -4.31 23.42 -16.49
CA TYR A 219 -5.30 24.13 -15.66
C TYR A 219 -4.83 25.57 -15.37
N ARG A 220 -3.55 25.77 -15.09
CA ARG A 220 -2.92 27.08 -14.90
C ARG A 220 -3.14 28.07 -16.05
N GLU A 221 -3.27 27.58 -17.29
CA GLU A 221 -3.39 28.42 -18.48
C GLU A 221 -4.82 28.89 -18.77
N LYS A 222 -5.83 28.08 -18.41
CA LYS A 222 -7.23 28.32 -18.82
C LYS A 222 -8.30 27.99 -17.77
N GLN A 223 -7.95 27.33 -16.68
CA GLN A 223 -8.86 26.85 -15.63
C GLN A 223 -9.98 25.92 -16.14
N GLU A 224 -9.73 25.24 -17.26
CA GLU A 224 -10.59 24.17 -17.76
C GLU A 224 -10.38 22.89 -16.92
N PHE A 225 -11.46 22.32 -16.40
CA PHE A 225 -11.49 21.04 -15.70
C PHE A 225 -12.67 20.19 -16.19
N ASP A 226 -12.59 18.87 -16.00
CA ASP A 226 -13.62 17.91 -16.38
C ASP A 226 -14.02 17.02 -15.19
N ILE A 227 -15.23 16.46 -15.21
CA ILE A 227 -15.82 15.72 -14.08
C ILE A 227 -15.35 14.25 -14.11
N LEU A 228 -14.02 14.08 -13.99
CA LEU A 228 -13.30 12.82 -14.15
C LEU A 228 -12.43 12.47 -12.92
N THR A 229 -12.55 13.24 -11.84
CA THR A 229 -11.84 13.04 -10.57
C THR A 229 -12.83 12.73 -9.45
N LYS A 230 -12.45 11.82 -8.55
CA LYS A 230 -13.16 11.63 -7.28
C LYS A 230 -13.25 12.98 -6.53
N GLN A 231 -14.38 13.22 -5.87
CA GLN A 231 -14.50 14.35 -4.94
C GLN A 231 -13.41 14.23 -3.86
N ALA A 232 -12.56 15.24 -3.78
CA ALA A 232 -11.52 15.33 -2.78
C ALA A 232 -12.12 15.91 -1.48
N ASP A 233 -13.01 15.14 -0.86
CA ASP A 233 -13.94 15.61 0.18
C ASP A 233 -13.26 16.43 1.28
N HIS A 234 -12.09 15.94 1.76
CA HIS A 234 -11.33 16.58 2.82
C HIS A 234 -10.68 17.90 2.38
N GLY A 235 -9.85 17.88 1.33
CA GLY A 235 -9.15 19.08 0.86
C GLY A 235 -10.10 20.14 0.29
N THR A 236 -11.22 19.71 -0.28
CA THR A 236 -12.31 20.61 -0.73
C THR A 236 -13.03 21.24 0.46
N HIS A 237 -13.30 20.49 1.53
CA HIS A 237 -13.88 21.05 2.76
C HIS A 237 -12.90 22.01 3.48
N VAL A 238 -11.61 21.68 3.52
CA VAL A 238 -10.52 22.55 4.02
C VAL A 238 -10.45 23.85 3.21
N ALA A 239 -10.46 23.77 1.88
CA ALA A 239 -10.54 24.92 0.97
C ALA A 239 -11.82 25.73 1.14
N GLY A 240 -12.95 25.05 1.40
CA GLY A 240 -14.25 25.65 1.69
C GLY A 240 -14.21 26.58 2.90
N ILE A 241 -13.68 26.07 4.02
CA ILE A 241 -13.45 26.85 5.23
C ILE A 241 -12.52 28.03 4.94
N ALA A 242 -11.43 27.80 4.18
CA ALA A 242 -10.44 28.83 3.88
C ALA A 242 -11.02 30.00 3.10
N ALA A 243 -11.54 29.73 1.90
CA ALA A 243 -11.75 30.78 0.91
C ALA A 243 -12.98 30.59 0.02
N ALA A 244 -13.97 29.75 0.37
CA ALA A 244 -15.21 29.69 -0.41
C ALA A 244 -15.84 31.09 -0.55
N CYS A 245 -16.29 31.42 -1.76
CA CYS A 245 -16.97 32.69 -2.03
C CYS A 245 -18.32 32.41 -2.71
N HIS A 246 -19.40 32.77 -2.04
CA HIS A 246 -20.78 32.65 -2.50
C HIS A 246 -21.35 34.07 -2.67
N PRO A 247 -21.28 34.67 -3.87
CA PRO A 247 -21.71 36.06 -4.08
C PRO A 247 -23.18 36.30 -3.70
N ASP A 248 -24.06 35.37 -4.05
CA ASP A 248 -25.50 35.45 -3.76
C ASP A 248 -25.85 35.10 -2.30
N GLU A 249 -24.95 34.41 -1.59
CA GLU A 249 -25.15 33.95 -0.22
C GLU A 249 -23.91 34.19 0.67
N PRO A 250 -23.49 35.45 0.93
CA PRO A 250 -22.21 35.72 1.62
C PRO A 250 -22.10 35.13 3.03
N HIS A 251 -23.22 34.77 3.65
CA HIS A 251 -23.26 34.04 4.92
C HIS A 251 -22.60 32.65 4.84
N ARG A 252 -22.47 32.07 3.64
CA ARG A 252 -21.83 30.77 3.34
C ARG A 252 -20.32 30.88 3.06
N ASN A 253 -19.75 32.08 3.01
CA ASN A 253 -18.33 32.27 2.69
C ASN A 253 -17.38 31.52 3.65
N GLY A 254 -16.19 31.19 3.15
CA GLY A 254 -15.03 30.87 3.98
C GLY A 254 -14.57 32.07 4.82
N VAL A 255 -13.46 31.90 5.53
CA VAL A 255 -12.86 32.96 6.36
C VAL A 255 -12.35 34.12 5.49
N ALA A 256 -11.76 33.81 4.31
CA ALA A 256 -11.20 34.76 3.35
C ALA A 256 -11.74 34.57 1.91
N PRO A 257 -12.97 35.02 1.59
CA PRO A 257 -13.57 34.86 0.25
C PRO A 257 -12.85 35.64 -0.88
N GLY A 258 -11.96 36.57 -0.56
CA GLY A 258 -11.09 37.26 -1.52
C GLY A 258 -9.81 36.51 -1.90
N ALA A 259 -9.35 35.55 -1.08
CA ALA A 259 -8.09 34.85 -1.30
C ALA A 259 -8.14 33.85 -2.47
N GLN A 260 -6.99 33.63 -3.12
CA GLN A 260 -6.83 32.63 -4.19
C GLN A 260 -6.17 31.34 -3.67
N LEU A 261 -6.47 30.22 -4.31
CA LEU A 261 -6.11 28.87 -3.88
C LEU A 261 -5.19 28.17 -4.89
N ILE A 262 -4.20 27.45 -4.39
CA ILE A 262 -3.48 26.39 -5.10
C ILE A 262 -3.85 25.06 -4.45
N SER A 263 -4.36 24.11 -5.24
CA SER A 263 -4.56 22.72 -4.80
C SER A 263 -3.28 21.92 -4.99
N LEU A 264 -2.63 21.51 -3.90
CA LEU A 264 -1.43 20.67 -3.94
C LEU A 264 -1.76 19.30 -3.32
N GLN A 265 -1.97 18.29 -4.17
CA GLN A 265 -2.20 16.93 -3.71
C GLN A 265 -0.89 16.30 -3.22
N ILE A 266 -0.89 15.89 -1.95
CA ILE A 266 0.23 15.22 -1.28
C ILE A 266 -0.06 13.77 -0.88
N GLY A 267 -1.34 13.39 -0.78
CA GLY A 267 -1.77 12.03 -0.46
C GLY A 267 -1.70 11.12 -1.69
N ASP A 268 -0.85 10.09 -1.65
CA ASP A 268 -0.58 9.21 -2.79
C ASP A 268 -1.60 8.06 -2.84
N HIS A 269 -2.38 7.96 -3.92
CA HIS A 269 -3.41 6.91 -4.04
C HIS A 269 -2.83 5.50 -4.13
N ARG A 270 -1.57 5.35 -4.58
CA ARG A 270 -0.83 4.06 -4.54
C ARG A 270 -0.61 3.60 -3.09
N LEU A 271 -0.59 4.56 -2.17
CA LEU A 271 -0.36 4.40 -0.73
C LEU A 271 -1.63 4.66 0.10
N LYS A 272 -2.82 4.48 -0.50
CA LYS A 272 -4.15 4.69 0.14
C LYS A 272 -4.45 6.13 0.58
N GLY A 273 -3.73 7.11 0.04
CA GLY A 273 -3.91 8.55 0.33
C GLY A 273 -3.01 9.10 1.44
N ILE A 274 -2.07 8.31 1.96
CA ILE A 274 -1.04 8.76 2.91
C ILE A 274 -0.04 9.67 2.19
N GLU A 275 0.48 10.68 2.87
CA GLU A 275 1.50 11.60 2.37
C GLU A 275 2.86 10.93 2.10
N THR A 276 3.71 11.60 1.33
CA THR A 276 5.09 11.12 1.08
C THR A 276 6.10 12.26 1.18
N GLY A 277 7.30 11.99 1.68
CA GLY A 277 8.39 12.97 1.68
C GLY A 277 8.69 13.55 0.28
N THR A 278 8.51 12.74 -0.76
CA THR A 278 8.53 13.15 -2.17
C THR A 278 7.54 14.29 -2.44
N ALA A 279 6.28 14.11 -2.08
CA ALA A 279 5.22 15.08 -2.34
C ALA A 279 5.34 16.33 -1.44
N LEU A 280 5.72 16.15 -0.17
CA LEU A 280 5.91 17.26 0.77
C LEU A 280 7.03 18.21 0.32
N LEU A 281 8.19 17.67 -0.06
CA LEU A 281 9.30 18.49 -0.53
C LEU A 281 8.99 19.18 -1.86
N ARG A 282 8.30 18.48 -2.79
CA ARG A 282 7.76 19.11 -4.02
C ARG A 282 6.76 20.23 -3.69
N ALA A 283 5.89 20.06 -2.70
CA ALA A 283 4.88 21.05 -2.31
C ALA A 283 5.52 22.32 -1.78
N ILE A 284 6.48 22.16 -0.86
CA ILE A 284 7.22 23.28 -0.26
C ILE A 284 7.99 24.04 -1.35
N ASN A 285 8.73 23.33 -2.22
CA ASN A 285 9.44 23.95 -3.33
C ASN A 285 8.51 24.73 -4.27
N TYR A 286 7.39 24.13 -4.66
CA TYR A 286 6.38 24.76 -5.51
C TYR A 286 5.77 26.02 -4.86
N CYS A 287 5.53 26.00 -3.55
CA CYS A 287 5.05 27.16 -2.80
C CYS A 287 6.05 28.31 -2.80
N ILE A 288 7.35 28.02 -2.68
CA ILE A 288 8.44 29.01 -2.74
C ILE A 288 8.52 29.63 -4.14
N GLU A 289 8.57 28.81 -5.19
CA GLU A 289 8.63 29.27 -6.59
C GLU A 289 7.42 30.15 -6.96
N HIS A 290 6.23 29.78 -6.50
CA HIS A 290 4.98 30.51 -6.75
C HIS A 290 4.72 31.67 -5.77
N LYS A 291 5.59 31.88 -4.77
CA LYS A 291 5.47 32.95 -3.75
C LYS A 291 4.14 32.92 -2.99
N VAL A 292 3.70 31.69 -2.67
CA VAL A 292 2.56 31.41 -1.80
C VAL A 292 2.75 32.13 -0.46
N ASN A 293 1.68 32.68 0.11
CA ASN A 293 1.79 33.44 1.36
C ASN A 293 1.47 32.57 2.57
N ILE A 294 0.56 31.61 2.41
CA ILE A 294 0.07 30.75 3.49
C ILE A 294 0.00 29.30 2.98
N ILE A 295 0.66 28.38 3.68
CA ILE A 295 0.46 26.94 3.52
C ILE A 295 -0.54 26.50 4.59
N ASN A 296 -1.58 25.79 4.19
CA ASN A 296 -2.45 25.04 5.09
C ASN A 296 -2.14 23.55 4.94
N TYR A 297 -1.56 22.95 5.98
CA TYR A 297 -1.31 21.53 6.10
C TYR A 297 -2.38 20.88 6.99
N SER A 298 -3.12 19.88 6.50
CA SER A 298 -4.21 19.23 7.26
C SER A 298 -4.02 17.72 7.50
N PHE A 299 -2.77 17.27 7.44
CA PHE A 299 -2.26 15.93 7.77
C PHE A 299 -1.30 15.98 8.97
N ALA A 300 -0.84 14.81 9.42
CA ALA A 300 0.45 14.56 10.08
C ALA A 300 0.65 13.05 10.30
N GLU A 301 1.84 12.66 10.78
CA GLU A 301 2.09 11.40 11.46
C GLU A 301 3.05 11.57 12.66
N SER A 302 3.02 10.61 13.59
CA SER A 302 3.96 10.52 14.71
C SER A 302 5.42 10.35 14.24
N THR A 303 6.38 10.81 15.05
CA THR A 303 7.83 10.67 14.80
C THR A 303 8.58 10.03 15.96
N HIS A 304 9.70 9.38 15.66
CA HIS A 304 10.56 8.71 16.67
C HIS A 304 11.41 9.70 17.49
N TRP A 305 11.69 10.87 16.92
CA TRP A 305 12.29 12.04 17.57
C TRP A 305 11.71 13.32 16.95
N GLU A 306 12.02 14.47 17.53
CA GLU A 306 11.51 15.79 17.10
C GLU A 306 12.65 16.66 16.52
N ASP A 307 12.28 17.75 15.82
CA ASP A 307 13.16 18.86 15.43
C ASP A 307 14.34 18.50 14.47
N ASP A 308 14.36 17.33 13.85
CA ASP A 308 15.35 16.92 12.85
C ASP A 308 14.71 16.16 11.66
N GLY A 309 15.36 16.18 10.49
CA GLY A 309 14.88 15.58 9.24
C GLY A 309 14.67 16.56 8.09
N LYS A 310 14.89 16.10 6.84
CA LYS A 310 15.00 16.98 5.64
C LYS A 310 13.72 17.71 5.27
N ILE A 311 12.57 17.15 5.64
CA ILE A 311 11.26 17.79 5.45
C ILE A 311 11.11 18.98 6.41
N LEU A 312 11.65 18.88 7.63
CA LEU A 312 11.55 19.94 8.63
C LEU A 312 12.45 21.12 8.27
N ASP A 313 13.65 20.84 7.74
CA ASP A 313 14.53 21.86 7.18
C ASP A 313 13.86 22.65 6.05
N ALA A 314 13.15 21.98 5.13
CA ALA A 314 12.41 22.65 4.07
C ALA A 314 11.26 23.53 4.60
N ILE A 315 10.56 23.09 5.66
CA ILE A 315 9.50 23.88 6.31
C ILE A 315 10.10 25.15 6.97
N ARG A 316 11.25 25.03 7.65
CA ARG A 316 11.96 26.17 8.24
C ARG A 316 12.44 27.15 7.18
N ASP A 317 13.00 26.67 6.07
CA ASP A 317 13.45 27.50 4.96
C ASP A 317 12.29 28.30 4.34
N ALA A 318 11.17 27.63 4.02
CA ALA A 318 9.97 28.28 3.51
C ALA A 318 9.47 29.40 4.44
N ALA A 319 9.46 29.16 5.76
CA ALA A 319 8.99 30.14 6.72
C ALA A 319 9.96 31.31 6.95
N PHE A 320 11.24 31.01 7.18
CA PHE A 320 12.21 32.01 7.66
C PHE A 320 12.99 32.70 6.54
N ASN A 321 13.22 32.04 5.41
CA ASN A 321 13.88 32.63 4.24
C ASN A 321 12.88 33.12 3.19
N HIS A 322 11.75 32.45 2.98
CA HIS A 322 10.78 32.79 1.91
C HIS A 322 9.51 33.51 2.38
N ASP A 323 9.42 33.85 3.67
CA ASP A 323 8.31 34.60 4.28
C ASP A 323 6.94 33.88 4.20
N VAL A 324 6.90 32.54 4.10
CA VAL A 324 5.66 31.74 4.01
C VAL A 324 5.10 31.39 5.41
N ILE A 325 3.81 31.60 5.64
CA ILE A 325 3.17 31.19 6.90
C ILE A 325 2.74 29.71 6.80
N TYR A 326 3.41 28.82 7.54
CA TYR A 326 3.05 27.39 7.57
C TYR A 326 2.07 27.10 8.71
N VAL A 327 0.77 27.00 8.39
CA VAL A 327 -0.29 26.61 9.33
C VAL A 327 -0.46 25.10 9.28
N ALA A 328 -0.39 24.44 10.44
CA ALA A 328 -0.39 22.99 10.52
C ALA A 328 -1.46 22.45 11.49
N ALA A 329 -2.29 21.54 10.97
CA ALA A 329 -2.89 20.47 11.75
C ALA A 329 -1.80 19.49 12.24
N ALA A 330 -2.19 18.48 13.03
CA ALA A 330 -1.23 17.43 13.35
C ALA A 330 -1.71 16.02 13.81
N GLY A 331 -2.78 15.33 13.39
CA GLY A 331 -4.24 15.55 13.42
C GLY A 331 -5.10 15.31 14.72
N ASN A 332 -5.09 14.18 15.47
CA ASN A 332 -6.18 13.75 16.43
C ASN A 332 -5.94 12.74 17.65
N GLU A 333 -4.72 12.30 18.05
CA GLU A 333 -4.48 11.13 18.95
C GLU A 333 -4.57 11.45 20.45
N GLY A 334 -5.34 12.45 20.89
CA GLY A 334 -5.57 12.61 22.32
C GLY A 334 -6.45 11.48 22.91
N PRO A 335 -6.84 11.54 24.20
CA PRO A 335 -6.66 12.64 25.14
C PRO A 335 -5.45 12.50 26.11
N ALA A 336 -4.63 11.45 26.02
CA ALA A 336 -3.41 11.29 26.82
C ALA A 336 -2.33 12.32 26.45
N LEU A 337 -1.34 12.58 27.32
CA LEU A 337 -0.21 13.47 27.00
C LEU A 337 0.90 12.71 26.23
N THR A 338 1.65 13.45 25.41
CA THR A 338 2.73 12.99 24.51
C THR A 338 2.29 12.25 23.24
N THR A 339 1.01 12.27 22.89
CA THR A 339 0.50 11.87 21.56
C THR A 339 0.61 13.03 20.55
N VAL A 340 1.71 13.04 19.78
CA VAL A 340 2.27 14.24 19.12
C VAL A 340 2.82 13.98 17.73
N GLY A 341 2.45 14.86 16.80
CA GLY A 341 2.53 14.64 15.37
C GLY A 341 3.27 15.74 14.62
N CYS A 342 3.76 15.36 13.44
CA CYS A 342 4.66 16.15 12.63
C CYS A 342 3.96 16.67 11.36
N PRO A 343 4.07 17.95 10.98
CA PRO A 343 4.99 18.97 11.49
C PRO A 343 4.38 19.95 12.49
N GLY A 344 3.07 19.90 12.77
CA GLY A 344 2.38 20.89 13.60
C GLY A 344 2.83 20.90 15.07
N GLY A 345 3.34 19.78 15.57
CA GLY A 345 4.16 19.74 16.78
C GLY A 345 5.67 19.87 16.49
N SER A 346 6.21 19.02 15.62
CA SER A 346 7.67 18.79 15.63
C SER A 346 8.55 19.90 15.05
N VAL A 347 8.01 21.04 14.61
CA VAL A 347 8.78 22.16 14.00
C VAL A 347 8.45 23.51 14.66
N ASP A 348 9.48 24.34 14.92
CA ASP A 348 9.37 25.68 15.49
C ASP A 348 8.78 26.73 14.51
N ALA A 349 9.04 26.57 13.22
CA ALA A 349 8.48 27.37 12.13
C ALA A 349 6.95 27.26 11.95
N CYS A 350 6.34 26.14 12.39
CA CYS A 350 4.91 25.89 12.22
C CYS A 350 4.05 26.73 13.16
N VAL A 351 2.87 27.15 12.70
CA VAL A 351 1.73 27.52 13.55
C VAL A 351 0.87 26.28 13.75
N GLY A 352 1.15 25.54 14.83
CA GLY A 352 0.40 24.34 15.21
C GLY A 352 -0.96 24.70 15.81
N ILE A 353 -2.06 24.21 15.21
CA ILE A 353 -3.43 24.51 15.65
C ILE A 353 -4.01 23.30 16.39
N THR A 354 -4.70 23.49 17.52
CA THR A 354 -5.58 22.47 18.15
C THR A 354 -7.04 22.78 17.87
N ALA A 355 -7.94 21.79 17.96
CA ALA A 355 -9.36 21.98 17.66
C ALA A 355 -10.21 22.15 18.92
N TYR A 356 -10.84 23.32 19.08
CA TYR A 356 -11.84 23.60 20.09
C TYR A 356 -13.25 23.64 19.48
N VAL A 357 -14.27 23.22 20.24
CA VAL A 357 -15.69 23.37 19.88
C VAL A 357 -16.37 24.14 21.01
N SER A 358 -17.28 25.06 20.69
CA SER A 358 -17.96 25.87 21.70
C SER A 358 -19.24 25.22 22.23
N SER A 359 -19.86 25.83 23.25
CA SER A 359 -21.20 25.41 23.67
C SER A 359 -22.24 25.58 22.55
N ALA A 360 -22.23 26.72 21.86
CA ALA A 360 -23.16 27.04 20.78
C ALA A 360 -22.98 26.13 19.56
N MET A 361 -21.73 25.76 19.25
CA MET A 361 -21.42 24.83 18.16
C MET A 361 -22.08 23.46 18.40
N ARG A 362 -21.95 22.86 19.59
CA ARG A 362 -22.49 21.50 19.86
C ARG A 362 -23.99 21.36 19.60
N THR A 363 -24.79 22.35 20.00
CA THR A 363 -26.25 22.34 19.78
C THR A 363 -26.60 22.42 18.29
N LYS A 364 -25.82 23.15 17.49
CA LYS A 364 -26.03 23.29 16.02
C LYS A 364 -25.47 22.11 15.21
N LEU A 365 -24.32 21.57 15.62
CA LEU A 365 -23.58 20.54 14.91
C LEU A 365 -24.21 19.15 15.05
N TYR A 366 -24.62 18.83 16.28
CA TYR A 366 -24.87 17.45 16.71
C TYR A 366 -26.26 17.26 17.34
N SER A 367 -27.15 18.25 17.18
CA SER A 367 -28.55 18.21 17.64
C SER A 367 -28.76 17.89 19.13
N LEU A 368 -27.75 18.15 19.96
CA LEU A 368 -27.81 17.93 21.41
C LEU A 368 -28.83 18.90 22.04
N ARG A 369 -29.89 18.33 22.64
CA ARG A 369 -31.04 19.08 23.18
C ARG A 369 -30.68 20.01 24.36
N ASP A 370 -29.69 19.64 25.17
CA ASP A 370 -29.39 20.34 26.42
C ASP A 370 -28.27 21.38 26.27
N ARG A 371 -28.51 22.59 26.80
CA ARG A 371 -27.51 23.67 26.89
C ARG A 371 -26.53 23.42 28.05
N LEU A 372 -25.55 22.56 27.82
CA LEU A 372 -24.48 22.27 28.78
C LEU A 372 -23.39 23.37 28.80
N SER A 373 -22.57 23.42 29.85
CA SER A 373 -21.34 24.22 29.90
C SER A 373 -20.42 23.93 28.69
N PRO A 374 -19.65 24.90 28.12
CA PRO A 374 -18.74 24.65 27.00
C PRO A 374 -17.83 23.43 27.20
N MET A 375 -17.74 22.60 26.18
CA MET A 375 -16.83 21.44 26.08
C MET A 375 -15.98 21.61 24.83
N PHE A 376 -14.68 21.34 24.92
CA PHE A 376 -13.90 20.83 23.77
C PHE A 376 -14.67 19.73 23.02
N GLY A 377 -14.61 19.71 21.69
CA GLY A 377 -15.32 18.71 20.89
C GLY A 377 -14.57 17.38 20.85
N TRP A 378 -14.94 16.42 21.72
CA TRP A 378 -14.27 15.11 21.84
C TRP A 378 -14.37 14.18 20.62
N LEU A 379 -14.68 14.69 19.42
CA LEU A 379 -14.42 13.98 18.16
C LEU A 379 -12.94 14.05 17.77
N LEU A 380 -12.24 15.14 18.13
CA LEU A 380 -11.02 15.58 17.44
C LEU A 380 -9.98 16.05 18.46
N TRP A 381 -9.36 15.11 19.15
CA TRP A 381 -8.47 15.46 20.25
C TRP A 381 -7.04 15.70 19.83
N SER A 382 -6.51 16.85 20.23
CA SER A 382 -5.31 16.75 21.05
C SER A 382 -5.51 17.67 22.26
N VAL A 383 -4.83 17.46 23.37
CA VAL A 383 -3.37 17.46 23.38
C VAL A 383 -2.74 16.23 24.02
N GLY A 384 -1.87 15.62 23.21
CA GLY A 384 -0.62 15.07 23.68
C GLY A 384 0.35 16.17 24.11
N LEU A 385 0.67 16.33 25.40
CA LEU A 385 1.83 17.14 25.81
C LEU A 385 3.14 16.36 25.57
N CYS A 386 3.76 16.54 24.42
CA CYS A 386 5.03 17.25 24.42
C CYS A 386 4.69 18.76 24.20
N PRO A 387 5.59 19.75 24.21
CA PRO A 387 5.21 21.15 23.95
C PRO A 387 4.70 21.47 22.51
N TRP A 388 4.12 20.47 21.84
CA TRP A 388 4.02 20.15 20.42
C TRP A 388 2.86 19.10 20.32
N CYS A 389 2.04 18.98 19.25
CA CYS A 389 0.67 18.37 19.35
C CYS A 389 0.25 17.24 18.35
N ARG A 390 -0.82 16.48 18.70
CA ARG A 390 -1.79 15.58 17.96
C ARG A 390 -1.33 14.27 17.21
N ASP A 391 -2.27 13.38 16.76
CA ASP A 391 -2.29 12.68 15.41
C ASP A 391 -3.53 11.83 14.90
N ASN A 392 -3.87 11.72 13.61
CA ASN A 392 -4.87 10.81 12.93
C ASN A 392 -6.12 10.10 13.60
N MET A 393 -7.19 9.65 12.92
CA MET A 393 -7.78 9.96 11.61
C MET A 393 -9.32 9.77 11.63
N ARG A 394 -10.11 10.86 11.48
CA ARG A 394 -11.46 10.82 10.89
C ARG A 394 -11.86 12.23 10.40
N ALA A 395 -12.34 12.31 9.17
CA ALA A 395 -12.57 13.59 8.49
C ALA A 395 -13.90 14.24 8.89
N GLU A 396 -13.86 15.09 9.93
CA GLU A 396 -14.75 16.24 10.08
C GLU A 396 -14.01 17.31 10.92
N MET A 397 -14.15 18.60 10.58
CA MET A 397 -13.89 19.76 11.47
C MET A 397 -12.48 20.13 12.02
N VAL A 398 -11.37 19.42 11.80
CA VAL A 398 -10.07 19.75 12.49
C VAL A 398 -9.22 20.91 11.93
N SER A 399 -9.63 21.50 10.81
CA SER A 399 -9.01 22.65 10.13
C SER A 399 -9.75 23.98 10.38
N LEU A 400 -10.78 23.98 11.24
CA LEU A 400 -11.87 24.97 11.22
C LEU A 400 -11.58 26.40 11.74
N GLN A 401 -10.37 26.71 12.21
CA GLN A 401 -10.16 27.92 13.03
C GLN A 401 -9.09 28.93 12.58
N LEU A 402 -8.23 28.65 11.58
CA LEU A 402 -7.36 29.71 11.02
C LEU A 402 -6.84 29.48 9.59
N SER A 403 -7.74 29.31 8.63
CA SER A 403 -7.41 29.44 7.22
C SER A 403 -7.70 30.87 6.73
N VAL A 404 -6.76 31.77 7.03
CA VAL A 404 -6.64 33.18 6.59
C VAL A 404 -7.56 34.19 7.26
N VAL A 405 -6.99 34.86 8.27
CA VAL A 405 -7.28 36.28 8.52
C VAL A 405 -6.18 37.08 7.84
N GLN A 406 -6.48 37.75 6.73
CA GLN A 406 -5.53 38.70 6.16
C GLN A 406 -6.19 39.91 5.49
N TRP A 407 -6.13 41.03 6.21
CA TRP A 407 -5.43 42.26 5.82
C TRP A 407 -5.25 42.47 4.31
N ASN A 408 -6.35 42.85 3.65
CA ASN A 408 -6.24 43.57 2.39
C ASN A 408 -5.63 44.95 2.69
N ILE A 409 -4.72 45.38 1.83
CA ILE A 409 -4.01 46.64 1.90
C ILE A 409 -3.92 47.12 0.46
N ASP A 410 -4.91 47.88 -0.04
CA ASP A 410 -4.85 48.42 -1.41
C ASP A 410 -5.27 49.88 -1.60
N GLU A 411 -6.30 50.38 -0.88
CA GLU A 411 -6.49 51.85 -0.76
C GLU A 411 -5.22 52.50 -0.13
N PHE A 412 -4.51 51.74 0.71
CA PHE A 412 -3.24 52.12 1.30
C PHE A 412 -2.02 51.90 0.37
N THR A 413 -2.10 51.06 -0.67
CA THR A 413 -0.98 50.73 -1.58
C THR A 413 -0.52 51.92 -2.41
N LYS A 414 -1.41 52.89 -2.70
CA LYS A 414 -1.04 54.18 -3.33
C LYS A 414 -0.17 55.09 -2.45
N ARG A 415 -0.03 54.82 -1.15
CA ARG A 415 0.84 55.58 -0.24
C ARG A 415 1.93 54.74 0.43
N CYS A 416 1.71 53.45 0.66
CA CYS A 416 2.53 52.64 1.57
C CYS A 416 2.90 51.25 1.02
N ARG A 417 3.77 51.21 -0.01
CA ARG A 417 4.53 49.99 -0.39
C ARG A 417 5.38 49.39 0.75
N LEU A 418 5.51 50.11 1.87
CA LEU A 418 6.33 49.76 3.04
C LEU A 418 5.75 48.62 3.90
N TYR A 419 4.42 48.48 4.02
CA TYR A 419 3.84 47.56 5.03
C TYR A 419 3.86 46.07 4.63
N ARG A 420 3.66 45.75 3.34
CA ARG A 420 3.82 44.36 2.84
C ARG A 420 5.28 43.88 2.92
N ALA A 421 6.23 44.81 3.07
CA ALA A 421 7.65 44.55 3.33
C ALA A 421 8.02 44.62 4.83
N ALA A 422 7.07 44.82 5.75
CA ALA A 422 7.33 44.91 7.20
C ALA A 422 7.07 43.58 7.93
N ILE A 423 5.89 42.96 7.74
CA ILE A 423 5.44 41.78 8.50
C ILE A 423 6.08 40.47 7.99
N SER A 424 6.59 39.62 8.88
CA SER A 424 7.09 38.26 8.61
C SER A 424 6.30 37.18 9.35
N PRO A 425 6.41 35.88 8.99
CA PRO A 425 5.67 34.79 9.65
C PRO A 425 5.89 34.72 11.17
N THR A 426 7.12 34.99 11.64
CA THR A 426 7.45 35.07 13.07
C THR A 426 6.63 36.13 13.80
N MET A 427 6.43 37.32 13.18
CA MET A 427 5.58 38.36 13.77
C MET A 427 4.12 37.94 13.86
N VAL A 428 3.60 37.24 12.84
CA VAL A 428 2.21 36.74 12.82
C VAL A 428 2.00 35.67 13.89
N LYS A 429 2.95 34.74 14.04
CA LYS A 429 2.94 33.74 15.12
C LYS A 429 2.94 34.40 16.50
N LEU A 430 3.86 35.33 16.76
CA LEU A 430 3.90 36.11 18.02
C LEU A 430 2.60 36.89 18.27
N ALA A 431 2.00 37.47 17.23
CA ALA A 431 0.73 38.20 17.36
C ALA A 431 -0.43 37.29 17.77
N ILE A 432 -0.54 36.10 17.17
CA ILE A 432 -1.55 35.10 17.53
C ILE A 432 -1.32 34.59 18.94
N GLU A 433 -0.07 34.25 19.29
CA GLU A 433 0.28 33.72 20.61
C GLU A 433 0.05 34.74 21.74
N ASN A 434 0.40 36.01 21.52
CA ASN A 434 0.32 37.05 22.57
C ASN A 434 -1.09 37.66 22.74
N THR A 435 -2.05 37.41 21.85
CA THR A 435 -3.43 37.93 21.96
C THR A 435 -4.51 36.85 22.10
N ALA A 436 -4.17 35.57 21.95
CA ALA A 436 -5.09 34.47 22.21
C ALA A 436 -5.73 34.56 23.62
N LYS A 437 -7.00 34.15 23.72
CA LYS A 437 -7.77 34.18 24.96
C LYS A 437 -7.65 32.86 25.71
N PRO A 438 -7.08 32.83 26.93
CA PRO A 438 -7.08 31.63 27.77
C PRO A 438 -8.51 31.12 28.00
N LEU A 439 -8.68 29.79 27.97
CA LEU A 439 -9.98 29.16 28.19
C LEU A 439 -10.17 28.85 29.67
N GLU A 440 -10.86 29.74 30.37
CA GLU A 440 -11.04 29.72 31.83
C GLU A 440 -11.93 28.56 32.33
N ASP A 441 -12.91 28.11 31.53
CA ASP A 441 -13.87 27.04 31.85
C ASP A 441 -13.28 25.61 31.84
N ILE A 442 -11.95 25.47 31.76
CA ILE A 442 -11.26 24.19 31.49
C ILE A 442 -10.42 23.74 32.70
N ASP A 443 -10.55 22.46 33.07
CA ASP A 443 -9.79 21.79 34.15
C ASP A 443 -8.27 21.83 33.88
N ASP A 444 -7.43 21.87 34.93
CA ASP A 444 -5.98 22.07 34.76
C ASP A 444 -5.31 21.00 33.89
N GLY A 445 -5.78 19.75 33.94
CA GLY A 445 -5.34 18.65 33.07
C GLY A 445 -5.73 18.82 31.59
N CYS A 446 -6.53 19.83 31.26
CA CYS A 446 -6.98 20.17 29.91
C CYS A 446 -6.64 21.62 29.48
N LYS A 447 -6.19 22.51 30.38
CA LYS A 447 -5.61 23.84 30.00
C LYS A 447 -4.40 23.69 29.09
N LEU A 448 -3.64 22.63 29.31
CA LEU A 448 -2.53 22.19 28.47
C LEU A 448 -2.99 21.86 27.04
N ALA A 449 -4.28 21.60 26.82
CA ALA A 449 -4.86 21.33 25.50
C ALA A 449 -5.23 22.56 24.67
N SER A 450 -5.34 23.73 25.30
CA SER A 450 -5.63 24.98 24.60
C SER A 450 -4.38 25.75 24.13
N GLY A 451 -3.17 25.33 24.51
CA GLY A 451 -1.96 26.10 24.24
C GLY A 451 -2.06 27.52 24.81
N ARG A 452 -1.86 28.54 23.97
CA ARG A 452 -2.08 29.97 24.32
C ARG A 452 -3.55 30.34 24.56
N GLY A 453 -4.50 29.54 24.07
CA GLY A 453 -5.93 29.81 24.15
C GLY A 453 -6.60 29.90 22.78
N LEU A 454 -7.83 30.41 22.76
CA LEU A 454 -8.60 30.60 21.53
C LEU A 454 -8.12 31.86 20.78
N LEU A 455 -7.98 31.75 19.46
CA LEU A 455 -7.64 32.88 18.58
C LEU A 455 -8.59 34.07 18.78
N ARG A 456 -8.01 35.28 18.78
CA ARG A 456 -8.76 36.54 18.68
C ARG A 456 -8.27 37.38 17.51
N VAL A 457 -9.12 37.43 16.49
CA VAL A 457 -8.81 37.99 15.16
C VAL A 457 -8.50 39.49 15.22
N THR A 458 -9.26 40.24 16.01
CA THR A 458 -9.16 41.71 16.04
C THR A 458 -7.95 42.15 16.84
N GLU A 459 -7.70 41.54 17.99
CA GLU A 459 -6.53 41.91 18.81
C GLU A 459 -5.19 41.51 18.17
N ALA A 460 -5.10 40.35 17.49
CA ALA A 460 -3.90 39.96 16.74
C ALA A 460 -3.51 41.02 15.68
N PHE A 461 -4.49 41.75 15.13
CA PHE A 461 -4.22 42.86 14.22
C PHE A 461 -3.71 44.11 14.90
N ASP A 462 -4.42 44.60 15.92
CA ASP A 462 -4.01 45.84 16.58
C ASP A 462 -2.65 45.68 17.27
N TYR A 463 -2.29 44.46 17.67
CA TYR A 463 -0.91 44.07 17.99
C TYR A 463 0.07 44.31 16.82
N LEU A 464 -0.13 43.69 15.65
CA LEU A 464 0.75 43.84 14.49
C LEU A 464 0.87 45.32 14.05
N LYS A 465 -0.26 46.02 14.02
CA LYS A 465 -0.36 47.45 13.68
C LYS A 465 0.39 48.36 14.67
N ARG A 466 0.47 47.97 15.95
CA ARG A 466 1.20 48.70 17.02
C ARG A 466 2.70 48.36 17.08
N PHE A 467 3.09 47.13 16.74
CA PHE A 467 4.43 46.61 17.02
C PHE A 467 5.27 46.17 15.80
N ALA A 468 4.69 45.85 14.63
CA ALA A 468 5.45 45.33 13.49
C ALA A 468 6.52 46.30 12.92
N SER A 469 6.41 47.60 13.20
CA SER A 469 7.44 48.59 12.86
C SER A 469 8.55 48.74 13.90
N LYS A 470 8.46 48.03 15.03
CA LYS A 470 9.44 47.99 16.13
C LYS A 470 10.08 46.61 16.33
N LEU A 471 9.44 45.57 15.79
CA LEU A 471 9.92 44.19 15.81
C LEU A 471 10.93 43.95 14.68
N GLU A 472 11.91 43.10 14.94
CA GLU A 472 12.94 42.76 13.95
C GLU A 472 12.37 41.76 12.92
N ARG A 473 12.13 42.21 11.67
CA ARG A 473 11.49 41.39 10.63
C ARG A 473 12.14 40.03 10.41
N HIS A 474 13.46 40.01 10.33
CA HIS A 474 14.24 38.88 9.83
C HIS A 474 14.93 38.07 10.94
N VAL A 475 14.48 38.20 12.19
CA VAL A 475 15.04 37.49 13.36
C VAL A 475 13.98 36.60 14.00
N HIS A 476 14.33 35.35 14.27
CA HIS A 476 13.59 34.48 15.19
C HIS A 476 14.54 33.92 16.26
N TYR A 477 13.99 33.44 17.39
CA TYR A 477 14.78 32.97 18.53
C TYR A 477 14.64 31.45 18.67
N THR A 478 15.65 30.69 18.24
CA THR A 478 15.69 29.25 18.49
C THR A 478 16.09 29.00 19.94
N VAL A 479 15.26 28.27 20.67
CA VAL A 479 15.50 27.84 22.06
C VAL A 479 15.92 26.37 22.04
N LYS A 480 17.13 26.07 22.54
CA LYS A 480 17.60 24.69 22.76
C LYS A 480 17.95 24.44 24.22
N VAL A 481 17.63 23.24 24.70
CA VAL A 481 17.60 22.82 26.10
C VAL A 481 18.35 21.49 26.20
N GLY A 482 19.44 21.47 26.97
CA GLY A 482 20.39 20.36 26.90
C GLY A 482 20.97 20.24 25.48
N ASP A 483 21.03 19.02 24.95
CA ASP A 483 21.67 18.72 23.67
C ASP A 483 20.77 19.07 22.45
N SER A 484 19.46 18.86 22.55
CA SER A 484 18.53 19.03 21.41
C SER A 484 17.11 19.48 21.73
N GLY A 485 16.66 19.45 23.00
CA GLY A 485 15.25 19.69 23.36
C GLY A 485 14.81 21.14 23.12
N ARG A 486 13.55 21.37 22.76
CA ARG A 486 12.96 22.72 22.61
C ARG A 486 12.25 23.25 23.87
N GLY A 487 12.23 22.46 24.95
CA GLY A 487 11.58 22.75 26.22
C GLY A 487 12.00 21.76 27.30
N ILE A 488 11.49 21.91 28.52
CA ILE A 488 11.79 21.02 29.65
C ILE A 488 10.54 20.19 29.98
N TYR A 489 10.66 18.86 29.94
CA TYR A 489 9.59 17.96 30.34
C TYR A 489 10.14 16.80 31.18
N PHE A 490 9.81 16.80 32.47
CA PHE A 490 10.05 15.66 33.36
C PHE A 490 8.79 14.80 33.48
N ARG A 491 8.95 13.49 33.38
CA ARG A 491 7.87 12.47 33.47
C ARG A 491 8.28 11.27 34.34
N GLU A 492 9.56 10.93 34.38
CA GLU A 492 10.05 9.73 35.07
C GLU A 492 10.32 9.98 36.55
N LEU A 493 10.21 8.93 37.37
CA LEU A 493 10.34 9.07 38.82
C LEU A 493 11.71 9.63 39.24
N ALA A 494 12.78 9.12 38.65
CA ALA A 494 14.14 9.58 38.90
C ALA A 494 14.40 11.05 38.47
N GLU A 495 13.54 11.65 37.64
CA GLU A 495 13.62 13.06 37.29
C GLU A 495 12.98 13.93 38.38
N VAL A 496 11.86 13.52 38.97
CA VAL A 496 11.11 14.33 39.96
C VAL A 496 11.65 14.23 41.39
N GLU A 497 12.44 13.20 41.71
CA GLU A 497 13.06 13.02 43.03
C GLU A 497 14.32 13.88 43.26
N GLN A 498 14.88 14.50 42.21
CA GLN A 498 16.11 15.28 42.28
C GLN A 498 15.95 16.74 41.83
N VAL A 499 16.91 17.59 42.17
CA VAL A 499 16.96 18.99 41.75
C VAL A 499 17.84 19.12 40.50
N HIS A 500 17.30 19.74 39.45
CA HIS A 500 18.00 19.91 38.18
C HIS A 500 18.62 21.30 38.03
N LEU A 501 19.71 21.38 37.29
CA LEU A 501 20.34 22.63 36.83
C LEU A 501 20.58 22.56 35.32
N ILE A 502 19.53 22.81 34.55
CA ILE A 502 19.50 22.66 33.10
C ILE A 502 20.17 23.88 32.44
N THR A 503 20.93 23.63 31.37
CA THR A 503 21.48 24.69 30.52
C THR A 503 20.53 24.94 29.35
N VAL A 504 20.18 26.21 29.13
CA VAL A 504 19.36 26.67 28.02
C VAL A 504 20.20 27.59 27.13
N ASN A 505 20.14 27.35 25.83
CA ASN A 505 20.82 28.07 24.78
C ASN A 505 19.78 28.79 23.93
N VAL A 506 19.74 30.12 23.96
CA VAL A 506 18.87 30.93 23.10
C VAL A 506 19.73 31.54 22.01
N LYS A 507 19.39 31.32 20.74
CA LYS A 507 20.13 31.87 19.60
C LYS A 507 19.20 32.69 18.69
N PRO A 508 19.53 33.97 18.39
CA PRO A 508 18.88 34.67 17.29
C PRO A 508 19.34 34.04 15.97
N VAL A 509 18.38 33.62 15.15
CA VAL A 509 18.61 33.13 13.80
C VAL A 509 18.06 34.16 12.83
N PHE A 510 18.92 34.52 11.87
CA PHE A 510 18.70 35.59 10.91
C PHE A 510 18.42 34.97 9.54
N SER A 511 17.44 35.50 8.79
CA SER A 511 17.21 35.05 7.42
C SER A 511 18.40 35.40 6.51
N GLU A 512 18.59 34.67 5.40
CA GLU A 512 19.66 34.95 4.42
C GLU A 512 19.60 36.37 3.80
N LYS A 513 18.45 37.03 3.89
CA LYS A 513 18.22 38.42 3.44
C LYS A 513 18.82 39.48 4.40
N THR A 514 19.36 39.10 5.54
CA THR A 514 19.82 40.03 6.59
C THR A 514 21.22 40.54 6.31
N ASP A 515 21.45 41.85 6.42
CA ASP A 515 22.80 42.43 6.28
C ASP A 515 23.75 41.99 7.40
N ALA A 516 24.99 41.70 7.03
CA ALA A 516 26.02 41.23 7.95
C ALA A 516 26.43 42.27 9.01
N THR A 517 26.34 43.58 8.71
CA THR A 517 26.64 44.62 9.71
C THR A 517 25.49 44.75 10.71
N ALA A 518 24.24 44.64 10.26
CA ALA A 518 23.07 44.56 11.13
C ALA A 518 23.17 43.34 12.06
N MET A 519 23.48 42.16 11.52
CA MET A 519 23.72 40.95 12.32
C MET A 519 24.83 41.16 13.37
N ALA A 520 26.00 41.68 12.98
CA ALA A 520 27.11 41.90 13.91
C ALA A 520 26.79 42.93 15.01
N SER A 521 25.91 43.90 14.73
CA SER A 521 25.45 44.90 15.70
C SER A 521 24.34 44.40 16.64
N PHE A 522 23.79 43.21 16.41
CA PHE A 522 22.64 42.72 17.16
C PHE A 522 22.97 42.40 18.62
N ASN A 523 22.32 43.13 19.53
CA ASN A 523 22.19 42.83 20.95
C ASN A 523 20.77 43.18 21.40
N LYS A 524 20.12 42.27 22.14
CA LYS A 524 18.86 42.51 22.84
C LYS A 524 18.97 42.02 24.29
N VAL A 525 18.40 42.79 25.23
CA VAL A 525 18.31 42.42 26.64
C VAL A 525 16.88 42.03 26.98
N PHE A 526 16.69 40.78 27.40
CA PHE A 526 15.39 40.23 27.76
C PHE A 526 15.23 40.20 29.28
N MET A 527 14.10 40.67 29.79
CA MET A 527 13.63 40.36 31.14
C MET A 527 12.96 38.98 31.12
N MET A 528 13.39 38.09 32.00
CA MET A 528 12.79 36.77 32.14
C MET A 528 11.76 36.80 33.27
N ARG A 529 10.57 36.22 33.04
CA ARG A 529 9.52 36.07 34.07
C ARG A 529 8.93 34.66 34.03
N CYS A 530 8.82 34.02 35.18
CA CYS A 530 8.04 32.80 35.37
C CYS A 530 6.80 33.17 36.19
N LEU A 531 5.63 32.63 35.84
CA LEU A 531 4.38 32.91 36.56
C LEU A 531 3.94 31.67 37.37
N GLY A 532 3.65 31.87 38.66
CA GLY A 532 3.04 30.87 39.54
C GLY A 532 3.90 29.64 39.87
N ALA A 533 5.24 29.74 39.84
CA ALA A 533 6.12 28.59 39.95
C ALA A 533 7.38 28.83 40.81
N ASP A 534 7.21 28.86 42.13
CA ASP A 534 8.29 29.03 43.12
C ASP A 534 9.34 27.90 43.10
N TRP A 535 9.03 26.79 42.43
CA TRP A 535 9.89 25.64 42.19
C TRP A 535 10.90 25.83 41.05
N ILE A 536 10.92 27.03 40.42
CA ILE A 536 11.85 27.40 39.35
C ILE A 536 12.65 28.65 39.75
N ASN A 537 13.96 28.63 39.49
CA ASN A 537 14.83 29.79 39.65
C ASN A 537 15.66 29.99 38.36
N ALA A 538 15.50 31.16 37.74
CA ALA A 538 16.14 31.56 36.50
C ALA A 538 16.68 33.01 36.61
N PRO A 539 17.67 33.41 35.77
CA PRO A 539 18.19 34.77 35.78
C PRO A 539 17.09 35.80 35.43
N ALA A 540 16.95 36.86 36.23
CA ALA A 540 15.91 37.88 36.02
C ALA A 540 16.03 38.65 34.68
N SER A 541 17.22 38.66 34.07
CA SER A 541 17.42 39.14 32.70
C SER A 541 18.61 38.44 32.04
N ILE A 542 18.62 38.44 30.71
CA ILE A 542 19.73 37.93 29.87
C ILE A 542 20.04 38.90 28.74
N ASP A 543 21.33 39.12 28.49
CA ASP A 543 21.85 39.78 27.29
C ASP A 543 22.08 38.72 26.19
N VAL A 544 21.48 38.91 25.03
CA VAL A 544 21.55 38.04 23.85
C VAL A 544 22.11 38.81 22.65
N ALA A 545 23.39 38.59 22.39
CA ALA A 545 24.06 39.03 21.16
C ALA A 545 23.82 38.06 19.98
N TYR A 546 24.24 38.43 18.78
CA TYR A 546 24.11 37.62 17.55
C TYR A 546 24.61 36.16 17.66
N SER A 547 25.60 35.90 18.53
CA SER A 547 26.14 34.56 18.80
C SER A 547 25.16 33.63 19.54
N GLY A 548 24.10 34.19 20.11
CA GLY A 548 23.26 33.54 21.12
C GLY A 548 23.85 33.63 22.53
N LYS A 549 23.08 33.11 23.49
CA LYS A 549 23.36 33.14 24.93
C LYS A 549 23.04 31.80 25.58
N SER A 550 24.01 31.24 26.29
CA SER A 550 23.81 30.14 27.23
C SER A 550 23.56 30.68 28.64
N PHE A 551 22.56 30.15 29.33
CA PHE A 551 22.33 30.38 30.77
C PHE A 551 21.80 29.10 31.44
N LYS A 552 21.63 29.12 32.76
CA LYS A 552 21.15 27.95 33.52
C LYS A 552 19.88 28.26 34.30
N ILE A 553 18.99 27.28 34.38
CA ILE A 553 17.74 27.30 35.14
C ILE A 553 17.82 26.19 36.20
N ARG A 554 17.52 26.51 37.46
CA ARG A 554 17.34 25.53 38.54
C ARG A 554 15.86 25.16 38.67
N ILE A 555 15.57 23.87 38.78
CA ILE A 555 14.20 23.35 38.92
C ILE A 555 14.17 22.34 40.08
N ASP A 556 13.24 22.52 41.01
CA ASP A 556 13.12 21.73 42.25
C ASP A 556 11.73 21.04 42.33
N PRO A 557 11.52 19.93 41.58
CA PRO A 557 10.21 19.29 41.43
C PRO A 557 9.70 18.55 42.68
N ARG A 558 10.55 18.38 43.70
CA ARG A 558 10.33 17.45 44.84
C ARG A 558 9.15 17.78 45.75
N ASN A 559 8.68 19.04 45.73
CA ASN A 559 7.56 19.51 46.53
C ASN A 559 6.22 19.53 45.74
N LEU A 560 6.22 19.09 44.49
CA LEU A 560 5.03 19.10 43.63
C LEU A 560 4.10 17.91 43.94
N GLN A 561 2.79 18.10 43.76
CA GLN A 561 1.78 17.09 44.08
C GLN A 561 1.88 15.87 43.13
N ALA A 562 2.05 14.68 43.70
CA ALA A 562 2.09 13.42 42.97
C ALA A 562 0.72 13.01 42.37
N GLY A 563 0.75 12.32 41.24
CA GLY A 563 -0.43 11.93 40.46
C GLY A 563 -1.04 13.04 39.62
N HIS A 564 -0.33 14.16 39.47
CA HIS A 564 -0.74 15.36 38.75
C HIS A 564 0.39 15.84 37.81
N VAL A 565 0.02 16.65 36.82
CA VAL A 565 0.95 17.38 35.96
C VAL A 565 0.95 18.86 36.37
N HIS A 566 2.14 19.43 36.44
CA HIS A 566 2.41 20.82 36.76
C HIS A 566 3.06 21.46 35.54
N HIS A 567 2.65 22.66 35.16
CA HIS A 567 3.16 23.34 33.97
C HIS A 567 3.28 24.84 34.22
N THR A 568 4.30 25.44 33.63
CA THR A 568 4.55 26.89 33.61
C THR A 568 5.49 27.18 32.45
N GLU A 569 5.76 28.47 32.21
CA GLU A 569 6.71 28.91 31.21
C GLU A 569 7.63 29.99 31.77
N LEU A 570 8.89 29.96 31.35
CA LEU A 570 9.78 31.10 31.48
C LEU A 570 9.65 31.98 30.24
N LEU A 571 8.97 33.12 30.39
CA LEU A 571 8.66 34.09 29.34
C LEU A 571 9.77 35.15 29.23
N ALA A 572 10.19 35.48 28.00
CA ALA A 572 11.25 36.44 27.73
C ALA A 572 10.72 37.72 27.06
N PHE A 573 10.74 38.85 27.76
CA PHE A 573 10.25 40.16 27.29
C PHE A 573 11.43 41.05 26.88
N ASP A 574 11.45 41.58 25.66
CA ASP A 574 12.47 42.57 25.23
C ASP A 574 12.28 43.88 26.02
N LEU A 575 13.31 44.32 26.73
CA LEU A 575 13.26 45.54 27.56
C LEU A 575 12.97 46.82 26.75
N SER A 576 13.28 46.85 25.45
CA SER A 576 13.05 48.01 24.59
C SER A 576 11.58 48.13 24.14
N ILE A 577 10.83 47.03 24.14
CA ILE A 577 9.45 46.93 23.62
C ILE A 577 8.54 46.06 24.51
N TYR A 578 8.71 46.13 25.84
CA TYR A 578 8.02 45.28 26.83
C TYR A 578 6.49 45.15 26.61
N ASP A 579 5.82 46.21 26.16
CA ASP A 579 4.40 46.22 25.78
C ASP A 579 4.00 45.17 24.72
N ALA A 580 4.95 44.66 23.93
CA ALA A 580 4.74 43.62 22.92
C ALA A 580 4.66 42.20 23.52
N GLY A 581 4.78 42.05 24.84
CA GLY A 581 4.72 40.75 25.50
C GLY A 581 6.00 39.91 25.29
N PRO A 582 5.91 38.58 25.47
CA PRO A 582 7.06 37.71 25.29
C PRO A 582 7.44 37.54 23.81
N MET A 583 8.75 37.55 23.54
CA MET A 583 9.34 37.30 22.21
C MET A 583 9.72 35.83 21.99
N PHE A 584 9.80 35.06 23.09
CA PHE A 584 9.86 33.60 23.11
C PHE A 584 9.48 33.11 24.53
N SER A 585 9.13 31.83 24.65
CA SER A 585 8.97 31.15 25.93
C SER A 585 9.85 29.89 25.99
N ILE A 586 10.14 29.45 27.22
CA ILE A 586 10.68 28.11 27.50
C ILE A 586 9.58 27.37 28.27
N PRO A 587 8.88 26.39 27.66
CA PRO A 587 7.85 25.62 28.33
C PRO A 587 8.47 24.61 29.29
N ILE A 588 7.93 24.53 30.51
CA ILE A 588 8.44 23.70 31.60
C ILE A 588 7.30 22.90 32.21
N THR A 589 7.31 21.58 31.96
CA THR A 589 6.29 20.63 32.40
C THR A 589 6.90 19.59 33.33
N VAL A 590 6.21 19.27 34.42
CA VAL A 590 6.59 18.21 35.37
C VAL A 590 5.37 17.35 35.67
N ALA A 591 5.37 16.12 35.15
CA ALA A 591 4.40 15.09 35.52
C ALA A 591 4.98 14.26 36.66
N VAL A 592 4.38 14.35 37.85
CA VAL A 592 4.87 13.65 39.05
C VAL A 592 4.10 12.33 39.19
N PRO A 593 4.72 11.15 39.01
CA PRO A 593 4.03 9.87 39.15
C PRO A 593 3.63 9.57 40.60
N LEU A 594 2.51 8.84 40.76
CA LEU A 594 2.22 8.10 42.00
C LEU A 594 3.10 6.86 42.08
N GLN A 595 3.61 6.57 43.28
CA GLN A 595 4.26 5.31 43.62
C GLN A 595 3.26 4.35 44.28
N CYS A 596 3.43 3.04 44.11
CA CYS A 596 2.75 2.04 44.95
C CYS A 596 3.43 1.94 46.32
N MET A 597 2.68 1.70 47.40
CA MET A 597 3.28 1.49 48.73
C MET A 597 3.94 0.11 48.82
N GLU A 598 5.24 0.07 49.16
CA GLU A 598 6.07 -1.15 49.21
C GLU A 598 5.51 -2.27 50.12
N SER A 599 4.76 -1.89 51.16
CA SER A 599 4.14 -2.79 52.14
C SER A 599 2.90 -3.52 51.62
N THR A 600 2.40 -3.17 50.43
CA THR A 600 1.16 -3.70 49.85
C THR A 600 1.41 -4.40 48.51
N LEU A 601 0.41 -5.13 48.01
CA LEU A 601 0.37 -5.49 46.59
C LEU A 601 0.38 -4.20 45.75
N PRO A 602 1.03 -4.17 44.57
CA PRO A 602 1.11 -2.95 43.76
C PRO A 602 -0.25 -2.65 43.14
N THR A 603 -1.05 -1.89 43.87
CA THR A 603 -2.32 -1.31 43.43
C THR A 603 -2.34 0.18 43.78
N VAL A 604 -2.77 1.02 42.84
CA VAL A 604 -3.15 2.40 43.12
C VAL A 604 -4.66 2.49 43.16
N ASN A 605 -5.21 3.09 44.22
CA ASN A 605 -6.65 3.20 44.45
C ASN A 605 -7.11 4.67 44.35
N PHE A 606 -8.17 4.93 43.61
CA PHE A 606 -8.88 6.20 43.54
C PHE A 606 -10.31 6.01 44.03
N GLN A 607 -10.68 6.67 45.13
CA GLN A 607 -11.94 6.43 45.84
C GLN A 607 -13.16 6.67 44.95
N ARG A 608 -13.20 7.80 44.23
CA ARG A 608 -14.29 8.19 43.34
C ARG A 608 -13.75 9.09 42.23
N ILE A 609 -14.18 8.87 40.99
CA ILE A 609 -13.81 9.67 39.82
C ILE A 609 -15.09 10.23 39.18
N LEU A 610 -15.21 11.55 39.18
CA LEU A 610 -16.25 12.28 38.45
C LEU A 610 -15.74 12.68 37.06
N LEU A 611 -16.47 12.23 36.04
CA LEU A 611 -16.31 12.56 34.63
C LEU A 611 -17.59 13.27 34.15
N SER A 612 -17.57 14.59 34.19
CA SER A 612 -18.55 15.38 33.41
C SER A 612 -18.18 15.29 31.91
N PRO A 613 -19.02 15.80 31.01
CA PRO A 613 -18.65 15.93 29.61
C PRO A 613 -17.44 16.86 29.38
N THR A 614 -17.06 17.73 30.32
CA THR A 614 -15.93 18.68 30.16
C THR A 614 -14.58 18.16 30.70
N LEU A 615 -14.49 16.93 31.22
CA LEU A 615 -13.36 16.46 32.03
C LEU A 615 -12.69 15.17 31.49
N CYS A 616 -11.40 15.25 31.15
CA CYS A 616 -10.48 14.09 31.21
C CYS A 616 -9.93 14.04 32.64
N ARG A 617 -9.89 12.84 33.24
CA ARG A 617 -9.13 12.61 34.47
C ARG A 617 -7.89 11.80 34.13
N ARG A 618 -6.76 12.50 33.97
CA ARG A 618 -5.44 11.91 33.75
C ARG A 618 -4.71 11.64 35.06
N ARG A 619 -3.99 10.51 35.13
CA ARG A 619 -3.15 10.09 36.26
C ARG A 619 -1.82 9.58 35.76
N PHE A 620 -0.74 10.04 36.41
CA PHE A 620 0.62 9.54 36.20
C PHE A 620 0.94 8.56 37.31
N VAL A 621 1.42 7.37 36.95
CA VAL A 621 1.77 6.30 37.88
C VAL A 621 3.09 5.68 37.46
N HIS A 622 4.00 5.47 38.40
CA HIS A 622 5.25 4.76 38.14
C HIS A 622 4.96 3.26 38.08
N VAL A 623 5.28 2.62 36.95
CA VAL A 623 5.12 1.17 36.77
C VAL A 623 6.21 0.45 37.57
N PRO A 624 5.86 -0.38 38.57
CA PRO A 624 6.86 -1.04 39.39
C PRO A 624 7.75 -2.00 38.59
N LYS A 625 8.94 -2.27 39.13
CA LYS A 625 9.86 -3.25 38.60
C LYS A 625 9.24 -4.65 38.50
N ASP A 626 9.65 -5.39 37.47
CA ASP A 626 9.17 -6.74 37.13
C ASP A 626 7.68 -6.81 36.75
N CYS A 627 7.01 -5.67 36.49
CA CYS A 627 5.65 -5.63 35.95
C CYS A 627 5.64 -5.38 34.43
N ASN A 628 4.72 -6.03 33.71
CA ASN A 628 4.58 -5.90 32.26
C ASN A 628 3.14 -5.75 31.77
N TRP A 629 2.12 -5.98 32.60
CA TRP A 629 0.75 -5.52 32.33
C TRP A 629 0.13 -4.86 33.54
N ALA A 630 -0.88 -4.04 33.28
CA ALA A 630 -1.72 -3.44 34.29
C ALA A 630 -3.18 -3.80 34.05
N VAL A 631 -3.97 -3.79 35.12
CA VAL A 631 -5.40 -4.07 35.13
C VAL A 631 -6.10 -2.87 35.77
N LEU A 632 -6.87 -2.16 34.96
CA LEU A 632 -7.79 -1.11 35.40
C LEU A 632 -9.14 -1.76 35.74
N SER A 633 -9.61 -1.63 36.97
CA SER A 633 -10.94 -2.10 37.40
C SER A 633 -11.69 -0.99 38.14
N PHE A 634 -12.98 -0.81 37.85
CA PHE A 634 -13.83 0.17 38.52
C PHE A 634 -15.32 -0.23 38.49
N ARG A 635 -16.12 0.32 39.40
CA ARG A 635 -17.58 0.17 39.41
C ARG A 635 -18.27 1.42 38.88
N VAL A 636 -19.29 1.27 38.05
CA VAL A 636 -20.12 2.38 37.58
C VAL A 636 -21.21 2.70 38.61
N GLU A 637 -21.08 3.82 39.31
CA GLU A 637 -22.12 4.32 40.24
C GLU A 637 -23.28 4.94 39.46
N LYS A 638 -22.95 5.82 38.51
CA LYS A 638 -23.90 6.61 37.70
C LYS A 638 -23.35 6.75 36.28
N CYS A 639 -24.18 6.47 35.28
CA CYS A 639 -23.98 6.90 33.89
C CYS A 639 -25.32 6.96 33.16
N ASP A 640 -25.38 7.73 32.07
CA ASP A 640 -26.52 7.68 31.15
C ASP A 640 -26.58 6.30 30.44
N PRO A 641 -27.76 5.81 30.05
CA PRO A 641 -27.86 4.68 29.13
C PRO A 641 -27.16 5.02 27.80
N LEU A 642 -26.32 4.11 27.29
CA LEU A 642 -25.44 4.35 26.12
C LEU A 642 -24.31 5.37 26.37
N ALA A 643 -23.93 5.65 27.62
CA ALA A 643 -22.72 6.41 27.92
C ALA A 643 -21.47 5.70 27.36
N GLN A 644 -20.73 6.38 26.51
CA GLN A 644 -19.45 5.91 25.97
C GLN A 644 -18.28 6.63 26.64
N MET A 645 -17.20 5.88 26.85
CA MET A 645 -15.95 6.34 27.43
C MET A 645 -14.77 5.97 26.53
N VAL A 646 -13.68 6.70 26.74
CA VAL A 646 -12.37 6.46 26.14
C VAL A 646 -11.37 6.25 27.28
N PHE A 647 -10.66 5.14 27.24
CA PHE A 647 -9.41 4.93 27.95
C PHE A 647 -8.27 5.18 26.97
N HIS A 648 -7.28 5.95 27.40
CA HIS A 648 -6.03 6.13 26.66
C HIS A 648 -4.88 6.07 27.68
N SER A 649 -4.03 5.05 27.58
CA SER A 649 -2.76 5.00 28.32
C SER A 649 -1.55 5.14 27.39
N VAL A 650 -0.50 5.82 27.88
CA VAL A 650 0.73 6.12 27.11
C VAL A 650 1.96 6.02 28.00
N GLN A 651 3.05 5.45 27.46
CA GLN A 651 4.40 5.51 28.04
C GLN A 651 5.40 6.11 27.06
N LYS A 652 6.24 7.04 27.56
CA LYS A 652 7.32 7.61 26.76
C LYS A 652 8.56 6.71 26.84
N VAL A 653 8.93 6.09 25.72
CA VAL A 653 10.20 5.37 25.58
C VAL A 653 11.16 6.20 24.72
N PRO A 654 12.44 6.35 25.08
CA PRO A 654 13.40 7.13 24.29
C PRO A 654 13.54 6.60 22.85
N HIS A 655 13.56 7.52 21.88
CA HIS A 655 13.69 7.23 20.44
C HIS A 655 12.62 6.30 19.86
N GLN A 656 11.40 6.34 20.42
CA GLN A 656 10.25 5.59 19.93
C GLN A 656 9.03 6.52 19.78
N SER A 657 8.24 6.29 18.73
CA SER A 657 6.89 6.89 18.64
C SER A 657 6.02 6.41 19.81
N PHE A 658 5.11 7.27 20.27
CA PHE A 658 4.16 6.97 21.34
C PHE A 658 3.23 5.79 20.97
N HIS A 659 2.89 5.62 19.68
CA HIS A 659 2.09 4.49 19.18
C HIS A 659 2.64 3.10 19.52
N LEU A 660 3.95 2.98 19.72
CA LEU A 660 4.58 1.70 20.08
C LEU A 660 4.35 1.33 21.56
N ASN A 661 3.86 2.28 22.37
CA ASN A 661 3.75 2.17 23.83
C ASN A 661 2.43 2.82 24.34
N GLU A 662 1.36 2.71 23.57
CA GLU A 662 0.01 3.18 23.92
C GLU A 662 -1.01 2.03 23.99
N ASP A 663 -2.14 2.29 24.64
CA ASP A 663 -3.37 1.51 24.46
C ASP A 663 -4.57 2.46 24.50
N HIS A 664 -5.31 2.51 23.39
CA HIS A 664 -6.43 3.42 23.17
C HIS A 664 -7.71 2.65 22.86
N LYS A 665 -8.73 2.79 23.71
CA LYS A 665 -9.95 1.97 23.66
C LYS A 665 -11.20 2.75 24.00
N GLN A 666 -12.15 2.76 23.07
CA GLN A 666 -13.51 3.21 23.28
C GLN A 666 -14.40 2.05 23.77
N PHE A 667 -15.26 2.30 24.75
CA PHE A 667 -16.20 1.29 25.29
C PHE A 667 -17.48 1.94 25.82
N SER A 668 -18.57 1.18 25.84
CA SER A 668 -19.85 1.58 26.44
C SER A 668 -19.94 1.15 27.90
N LEU A 669 -20.62 1.94 28.73
CA LEU A 669 -20.92 1.64 30.12
C LEU A 669 -22.43 1.47 30.36
N SER A 670 -22.75 0.71 31.42
CA SER A 670 -24.09 0.58 31.99
C SER A 670 -24.01 0.73 33.52
N PRO A 671 -25.01 1.32 34.20
CA PRO A 671 -24.97 1.52 35.63
C PRO A 671 -24.86 0.21 36.43
N GLY A 672 -24.16 0.25 37.57
CA GLY A 672 -24.03 -0.86 38.50
C GLY A 672 -23.05 -1.97 38.10
N ILE A 673 -22.61 -2.01 36.84
CA ILE A 673 -21.62 -2.98 36.34
C ILE A 673 -20.21 -2.65 36.85
N GLU A 674 -19.44 -3.70 37.13
CA GLU A 674 -17.99 -3.64 37.33
C GLU A 674 -17.28 -3.84 35.99
N TYR A 675 -16.46 -2.86 35.59
CA TYR A 675 -15.69 -2.88 34.35
C TYR A 675 -14.23 -3.17 34.66
N THR A 676 -13.61 -4.03 33.84
CA THR A 676 -12.18 -4.39 33.95
C THR A 676 -11.52 -4.38 32.57
N HIS A 677 -10.31 -3.83 32.50
CA HIS A 677 -9.52 -3.70 31.28
C HIS A 677 -8.04 -3.95 31.57
N GLU A 678 -7.47 -4.91 30.87
CA GLU A 678 -6.05 -5.25 30.90
C GLU A 678 -5.34 -4.51 29.76
N PHE A 679 -4.15 -3.97 30.00
CA PHE A 679 -3.34 -3.23 29.02
C PHE A 679 -1.84 -3.45 29.28
N PRO A 680 -0.97 -3.38 28.25
CA PRO A 680 0.47 -3.60 28.41
C PRO A 680 1.13 -2.41 29.13
N VAL A 681 2.22 -2.66 29.86
CA VAL A 681 3.05 -1.59 30.46
C VAL A 681 4.54 -1.92 30.41
N VAL A 682 5.38 -0.88 30.39
CA VAL A 682 6.84 -0.96 30.50
C VAL A 682 7.25 -0.67 31.95
N GLN A 683 8.00 -1.58 32.58
CA GLN A 683 8.56 -1.42 33.94
C GLN A 683 9.52 -0.22 34.08
N ASP A 684 9.73 0.23 35.31
CA ASP A 684 10.68 1.28 35.70
C ASP A 684 10.42 2.63 34.93
N ARG A 685 9.18 2.85 34.47
CA ARG A 685 8.73 4.00 33.65
C ARG A 685 7.38 4.56 34.13
N THR A 686 7.09 5.82 33.84
CA THR A 686 5.79 6.45 34.17
C THR A 686 4.75 6.22 33.08
N VAL A 687 3.70 5.47 33.42
CA VAL A 687 2.47 5.37 32.62
C VAL A 687 1.54 6.53 32.94
N GLU A 688 1.00 7.13 31.89
CA GLU A 688 -0.18 7.98 32.00
C GLU A 688 -1.43 7.16 31.67
N ILE A 689 -2.51 7.42 32.40
CA ILE A 689 -3.85 6.92 32.11
C ILE A 689 -4.79 8.13 32.11
N CYS A 690 -5.31 8.54 30.95
CA CYS A 690 -6.50 9.40 30.88
C CYS A 690 -7.76 8.54 30.76
N LEU A 691 -8.70 8.77 31.67
CA LEU A 691 -10.10 8.40 31.48
C LEU A 691 -10.85 9.63 30.99
N ALA A 692 -11.46 9.51 29.82
CA ALA A 692 -12.25 10.55 29.18
C ALA A 692 -13.64 10.03 28.84
N LYS A 693 -14.57 10.97 28.67
CA LYS A 693 -15.91 10.69 28.19
C LYS A 693 -16.01 10.96 26.69
N TYR A 694 -16.76 10.15 25.97
CA TYR A 694 -17.05 10.42 24.56
C TYR A 694 -18.07 11.57 24.43
N TRP A 695 -17.77 12.58 23.61
CA TRP A 695 -18.52 13.85 23.46
C TRP A 695 -20.02 13.67 23.25
N ALA A 696 -20.43 12.66 22.49
CA ALA A 696 -21.82 12.45 22.09
C ALA A 696 -22.71 12.04 23.27
N SER A 697 -22.11 11.54 24.36
CA SER A 697 -22.85 11.07 25.53
C SER A 697 -23.22 12.23 26.46
N SER A 698 -24.52 12.40 26.70
CA SER A 698 -25.12 13.31 27.69
C SER A 698 -24.83 12.90 29.15
N GLY A 699 -25.11 13.81 30.09
CA GLY A 699 -25.05 13.52 31.53
C GLY A 699 -23.65 13.43 32.14
N GLU A 700 -23.57 12.93 33.37
CA GLU A 700 -22.32 12.73 34.11
C GLU A 700 -22.05 11.24 34.31
N VAL A 701 -20.77 10.85 34.29
CA VAL A 701 -20.32 9.51 34.67
C VAL A 701 -19.59 9.60 36.00
N VAL A 702 -19.95 8.72 36.94
CA VAL A 702 -19.29 8.60 38.24
C VAL A 702 -18.83 7.17 38.44
N LEU A 703 -17.54 7.01 38.68
CA LEU A 703 -16.87 5.74 38.89
C LEU A 703 -16.43 5.63 40.35
N GLU A 704 -16.76 4.52 41.00
CA GLU A 704 -16.34 4.17 42.36
C GLU A 704 -15.28 3.07 42.34
N ASN A 705 -14.46 3.01 43.40
CA ASN A 705 -13.46 1.96 43.62
C ASN A 705 -12.56 1.73 42.38
N CYS A 706 -12.09 2.82 41.78
CA CYS A 706 -11.23 2.73 40.62
C CYS A 706 -9.82 2.33 41.06
N THR A 707 -9.35 1.18 40.59
CA THR A 707 -8.05 0.59 40.95
C THR A 707 -7.22 0.32 39.70
N ILE A 708 -5.91 0.56 39.81
CA ILE A 708 -4.92 0.07 38.85
C ILE A 708 -4.07 -0.95 39.58
N SER A 709 -4.16 -2.22 39.20
CA SER A 709 -3.29 -3.29 39.70
C SER A 709 -2.18 -3.57 38.70
N PHE A 710 -0.92 -3.63 39.14
CA PHE A 710 0.22 -4.01 38.30
C PHE A 710 0.58 -5.48 38.47
N HIS A 711 0.84 -6.17 37.36
CA HIS A 711 1.08 -7.61 37.29
C HIS A 711 2.33 -7.92 36.45
N GLY A 712 2.96 -9.06 36.70
CA GLY A 712 4.34 -9.30 36.28
C GLY A 712 4.69 -10.76 36.02
N ILE A 713 4.98 -11.09 34.77
CA ILE A 713 5.68 -12.31 34.34
C ILE A 713 6.64 -11.91 33.19
N VAL A 714 7.93 -11.78 33.52
CA VAL A 714 8.94 -11.19 32.64
C VAL A 714 9.92 -12.25 32.12
N PRO A 715 10.08 -12.42 30.80
CA PRO A 715 11.13 -13.23 30.20
C PRO A 715 12.51 -12.59 30.32
N ILE A 716 13.53 -13.42 30.48
CA ILE A 716 14.94 -13.04 30.52
C ILE A 716 15.68 -13.93 29.50
N PRO A 717 16.18 -13.37 28.37
CA PRO A 717 16.02 -11.99 27.89
C PRO A 717 14.56 -11.68 27.48
N SER A 718 14.21 -10.39 27.43
CA SER A 718 12.87 -9.91 27.05
C SER A 718 12.59 -10.03 25.54
N VAL A 719 13.61 -9.80 24.70
CA VAL A 719 13.58 -10.08 23.26
C VAL A 719 14.04 -11.52 23.05
N ILE A 720 13.18 -12.36 22.46
CA ILE A 720 13.40 -13.81 22.38
C ILE A 720 14.00 -14.16 21.01
N SER A 721 15.33 -14.17 20.93
CA SER A 721 16.07 -14.49 19.71
C SER A 721 16.71 -15.90 19.78
N TRP A 722 16.27 -16.80 18.89
CA TRP A 722 16.73 -18.20 18.82
C TRP A 722 17.69 -18.36 17.63
N GLU A 723 18.97 -18.11 17.88
CA GLU A 723 20.02 -17.91 16.86
C GLU A 723 21.04 -19.06 16.75
N LYS A 724 20.68 -20.27 17.20
CA LYS A 724 21.63 -21.40 17.29
C LYS A 724 20.99 -22.72 16.86
N CYS A 725 21.81 -23.64 16.35
CA CYS A 725 21.48 -25.06 16.14
C CYS A 725 21.14 -25.85 17.43
N SER A 726 20.75 -25.17 18.52
CA SER A 726 20.23 -25.82 19.71
C SER A 726 18.80 -26.29 19.43
N PRO A 727 18.50 -27.60 19.49
CA PRO A 727 17.15 -28.13 19.28
C PRO A 727 16.19 -27.75 20.42
N VAL A 728 16.68 -27.06 21.45
CA VAL A 728 15.89 -26.58 22.60
C VAL A 728 16.32 -25.14 22.95
N TYR A 729 15.34 -24.25 23.14
CA TYR A 729 15.55 -22.92 23.69
C TYR A 729 15.21 -22.91 25.18
N LYS A 730 16.19 -22.55 26.04
CA LYS A 730 15.95 -22.32 27.46
C LYS A 730 15.57 -20.85 27.67
N LEU A 731 14.34 -20.60 28.09
CA LEU A 731 13.90 -19.30 28.57
C LEU A 731 13.88 -19.27 30.10
N MET A 732 14.44 -18.22 30.70
CA MET A 732 14.20 -17.91 32.11
C MET A 732 12.99 -16.98 32.19
N VAL A 733 12.09 -17.25 33.13
CA VAL A 733 10.91 -16.43 33.40
C VAL A 733 10.92 -16.04 34.87
N LYS A 734 10.75 -14.75 35.17
CA LYS A 734 10.68 -14.21 36.52
C LYS A 734 9.25 -13.74 36.80
N CYS A 735 8.70 -14.20 37.92
CA CYS A 735 7.43 -13.72 38.46
C CYS A 735 7.66 -12.37 39.19
N GLY A 736 6.73 -11.44 39.01
CA GLY A 736 6.85 -10.09 39.54
C GLY A 736 6.45 -9.95 41.02
N PRO A 737 5.95 -8.78 41.44
CA PRO A 737 5.54 -8.51 42.83
C PRO A 737 4.26 -9.24 43.29
N ARG A 738 3.56 -9.93 42.40
CA ARG A 738 2.38 -10.77 42.67
C ARG A 738 2.70 -12.24 42.40
N SER A 739 1.97 -13.16 43.02
CA SER A 739 1.99 -14.58 42.63
C SER A 739 0.98 -14.80 41.50
N GLU A 740 1.44 -15.26 40.34
CA GLU A 740 0.65 -15.28 39.10
C GLU A 740 0.55 -16.69 38.50
N ARG A 741 -0.58 -16.99 37.84
CA ARG A 741 -0.71 -18.23 37.06
C ARG A 741 0.06 -18.07 35.76
N PHE A 742 0.98 -18.98 35.50
CA PHE A 742 1.86 -18.98 34.34
C PHE A 742 1.46 -20.09 33.36
N GLN A 743 1.26 -19.73 32.08
CA GLN A 743 0.90 -20.61 30.98
C GLN A 743 1.57 -20.10 29.68
N PRO A 744 2.78 -20.58 29.34
CA PRO A 744 3.50 -20.14 28.16
C PRO A 744 2.90 -20.74 26.88
N ILE A 745 2.55 -19.88 25.92
CA ILE A 745 2.05 -20.26 24.60
C ILE A 745 2.85 -19.50 23.54
N MET A 746 3.72 -20.20 22.82
CA MET A 746 4.54 -19.63 21.75
C MET A 746 3.99 -20.06 20.37
N ASN A 747 3.65 -19.07 19.54
CA ASN A 747 3.14 -19.31 18.18
C ASN A 747 3.89 -18.45 17.15
N LEU A 748 4.52 -19.09 16.17
CA LEU A 748 5.17 -18.46 15.03
C LEU A 748 4.11 -18.23 13.94
N LYS A 749 3.87 -16.96 13.57
CA LYS A 749 2.78 -16.51 12.70
C LYS A 749 3.23 -16.24 11.26
N SER A 750 4.50 -15.91 11.04
CA SER A 750 5.03 -15.54 9.73
C SER A 750 6.51 -15.90 9.60
N ILE A 751 7.06 -15.81 8.39
CA ILE A 751 8.49 -15.93 8.10
C ILE A 751 8.98 -14.66 7.40
N THR A 752 10.08 -14.10 7.88
CA THR A 752 10.76 -12.95 7.28
C THR A 752 11.96 -13.43 6.47
N VAL A 753 11.93 -13.17 5.16
CA VAL A 753 12.98 -13.52 4.20
C VAL A 753 13.81 -12.27 3.88
N PRO A 754 15.15 -12.28 4.05
CA PRO A 754 16.00 -11.16 3.69
C PRO A 754 16.28 -11.12 2.18
N LEU A 755 16.07 -9.96 1.56
CA LEU A 755 16.32 -9.73 0.14
C LEU A 755 17.59 -8.90 -0.08
N LYS A 756 18.45 -9.37 -0.99
CA LYS A 756 19.67 -8.66 -1.43
C LYS A 756 19.40 -7.91 -2.73
N PRO A 757 20.00 -6.72 -2.95
CA PRO A 757 19.99 -6.04 -4.23
C PRO A 757 20.48 -6.94 -5.37
N VAL A 758 19.72 -7.01 -6.46
CA VAL A 758 20.07 -7.73 -7.71
C VAL A 758 20.57 -6.76 -8.78
N LYS A 759 20.02 -5.54 -8.79
CA LYS A 759 20.39 -4.45 -9.69
C LYS A 759 20.23 -3.11 -8.97
N HIS A 760 21.05 -2.12 -9.30
CA HIS A 760 20.84 -0.74 -8.88
C HIS A 760 21.10 0.25 -10.03
N GLU A 761 20.38 1.37 -10.08
CA GLU A 761 20.55 2.46 -11.04
C GLU A 761 20.44 3.82 -10.33
N LEU A 762 21.44 4.68 -10.48
CA LEU A 762 21.43 6.06 -9.99
C LEU A 762 21.25 7.01 -11.18
N ARG A 763 20.23 7.87 -11.16
CA ARG A 763 19.94 8.83 -12.24
C ARG A 763 19.37 10.16 -11.69
N PRO A 764 19.61 11.31 -12.35
CA PRO A 764 18.89 12.54 -12.04
C PRO A 764 17.38 12.37 -12.29
N MET A 765 16.58 13.15 -11.57
CA MET A 765 15.16 13.33 -11.88
C MET A 765 14.96 14.34 -13.03
N GLY A 766 13.72 14.51 -13.48
CA GLY A 766 13.35 15.53 -14.48
C GLY A 766 13.17 16.94 -13.88
N PRO A 767 12.78 17.93 -14.71
CA PRO A 767 12.67 19.34 -14.29
C PRO A 767 11.70 19.63 -13.13
N ARG A 768 10.66 18.81 -12.91
CA ARG A 768 9.75 18.89 -11.74
C ARG A 768 10.45 18.66 -10.39
N ASP A 769 11.66 18.11 -10.43
CA ASP A 769 12.42 17.64 -9.28
C ASP A 769 13.80 18.34 -9.21
N LEU A 770 13.89 19.53 -9.80
CA LEU A 770 14.91 20.55 -9.57
C LEU A 770 14.32 21.56 -8.58
N PHE A 771 15.05 21.88 -7.49
CA PHE A 771 14.56 22.86 -6.51
C PHE A 771 14.89 24.31 -6.90
N TYR A 772 14.20 25.26 -6.28
CA TYR A 772 14.28 26.71 -6.54
C TYR A 772 15.71 27.29 -6.44
N ASP A 773 16.59 26.63 -5.67
CA ASP A 773 17.99 26.99 -5.43
C ASP A 773 18.97 26.30 -6.40
N GLY A 774 18.45 25.51 -7.36
CA GLY A 774 19.23 24.74 -8.32
C GLY A 774 19.67 23.35 -7.84
N LYS A 775 19.26 22.89 -6.65
CA LYS A 775 19.53 21.51 -6.20
C LYS A 775 18.71 20.51 -7.03
N GLN A 776 19.39 19.76 -7.90
CA GLN A 776 18.80 18.63 -8.61
C GLN A 776 18.59 17.45 -7.66
N ILE A 777 17.37 16.90 -7.57
CA ILE A 777 17.12 15.62 -6.92
C ILE A 777 17.57 14.47 -7.83
N TYR A 778 18.18 13.45 -7.23
CA TYR A 778 18.53 12.18 -7.85
C TYR A 778 17.66 11.06 -7.28
N GLN A 779 17.39 10.03 -8.09
CA GLN A 779 16.78 8.78 -7.65
C GLN A 779 17.78 7.63 -7.76
N LEU A 780 17.82 6.80 -6.73
CA LEU A 780 18.41 5.47 -6.75
C LEU A 780 17.27 4.45 -6.86
N LEU A 781 17.26 3.66 -7.93
CA LEU A 781 16.40 2.48 -8.06
C LEU A 781 17.18 1.24 -7.64
N ILE A 782 16.61 0.41 -6.77
CA ILE A 782 17.17 -0.88 -6.35
C ILE A 782 16.14 -1.98 -6.66
N THR A 783 16.55 -3.00 -7.41
CA THR A 783 15.70 -4.16 -7.74
C THR A 783 16.07 -5.37 -6.89
N TYR A 784 15.07 -5.96 -6.25
CA TYR A 784 15.13 -7.22 -5.51
C TYR A 784 14.28 -8.28 -6.23
N LYS A 785 14.55 -9.58 -5.98
CA LYS A 785 13.75 -10.70 -6.47
C LYS A 785 13.43 -11.68 -5.34
N PHE A 786 12.25 -12.30 -5.38
CA PHE A 786 11.81 -13.31 -4.41
C PHE A 786 10.79 -14.28 -5.02
N GLU A 787 10.55 -15.40 -4.34
CA GLU A 787 9.66 -16.49 -4.77
C GLU A 787 8.67 -16.79 -3.64
N ILE A 788 7.40 -17.07 -3.99
CA ILE A 788 6.32 -17.40 -3.07
C ILE A 788 5.83 -18.82 -3.39
N ASP A 789 6.02 -19.77 -2.48
CA ASP A 789 5.60 -21.18 -2.68
C ASP A 789 4.08 -21.38 -2.68
N LYS A 790 3.34 -20.51 -1.99
CA LYS A 790 1.91 -20.65 -1.69
C LYS A 790 1.28 -19.29 -1.41
N SER A 791 0.03 -19.14 -1.83
CA SER A 791 -0.86 -18.01 -1.53
C SER A 791 -0.75 -17.54 -0.07
N CYS A 792 -0.27 -16.31 0.14
CA CYS A 792 -0.02 -15.77 1.49
C CYS A 792 -0.16 -14.24 1.52
N ILE A 793 -0.27 -13.68 2.74
CA ILE A 793 -0.20 -12.22 2.94
C ILE A 793 1.26 -11.84 3.14
N VAL A 794 1.70 -10.81 2.40
CA VAL A 794 3.08 -10.37 2.26
C VAL A 794 3.19 -8.90 2.66
N THR A 795 4.10 -8.60 3.59
CA THR A 795 4.45 -7.24 4.03
C THR A 795 5.95 -7.00 3.82
N PRO A 796 6.35 -6.20 2.82
CA PRO A 796 7.73 -5.76 2.67
C PRO A 796 8.14 -4.72 3.72
N ASN A 797 9.42 -4.75 4.11
CA ASN A 797 10.03 -3.78 5.01
C ASN A 797 11.44 -3.43 4.49
N VAL A 798 11.81 -2.16 4.56
CA VAL A 798 13.16 -1.66 4.26
C VAL A 798 13.71 -1.03 5.54
N PRO A 799 14.40 -1.78 6.43
CA PRO A 799 14.66 -1.33 7.81
C PRO A 799 15.48 -0.04 7.96
N LEU A 800 16.17 0.41 6.92
CA LEU A 800 16.87 1.71 6.90
C LEU A 800 15.91 2.92 6.80
N LEU A 801 14.68 2.70 6.32
CA LEU A 801 13.75 3.75 5.88
C LEU A 801 12.33 3.57 6.43
N SER A 802 11.88 2.32 6.62
CA SER A 802 10.47 1.97 6.86
C SER A 802 9.82 2.56 8.11
N GLU A 803 10.60 2.88 9.14
CA GLU A 803 10.07 3.42 10.40
C GLU A 803 9.97 4.95 10.41
N HIS A 804 10.46 5.63 9.36
CA HIS A 804 10.59 7.10 9.33
C HIS A 804 9.87 7.74 8.14
N LEU A 805 9.35 8.94 8.35
CA LEU A 805 8.71 9.76 7.31
C LEU A 805 9.27 11.18 7.36
N TYR A 806 8.95 11.90 8.42
CA TYR A 806 9.33 13.30 8.61
C TYR A 806 10.76 13.45 9.13
N GLU A 807 11.16 12.55 10.01
CA GLU A 807 12.46 12.50 10.68
C GLU A 807 13.57 11.88 9.79
N SER A 808 13.26 11.62 8.52
CA SER A 808 14.19 10.98 7.58
C SER A 808 15.26 11.93 7.05
N ASP A 809 16.49 11.40 6.94
CA ASP A 809 17.60 12.02 6.22
C ASP A 809 17.45 11.95 4.69
N TYR A 810 16.53 11.14 4.16
CA TYR A 810 16.28 10.99 2.73
C TYR A 810 15.09 11.84 2.27
N CYS A 811 15.10 12.29 1.01
CA CYS A 811 14.06 13.14 0.43
C CYS A 811 12.81 12.33 -0.02
N GLY A 812 12.43 11.33 0.76
CA GLY A 812 11.39 10.35 0.43
C GLY A 812 11.89 9.11 -0.31
N TYR A 813 11.07 8.06 -0.25
CA TYR A 813 11.26 6.81 -0.96
C TYR A 813 9.88 6.16 -1.22
N ILE A 814 9.82 5.21 -2.15
CA ILE A 814 8.65 4.35 -2.38
C ILE A 814 9.12 2.99 -2.91
N TRP A 815 8.41 1.90 -2.60
CA TRP A 815 8.63 0.61 -3.25
C TRP A 815 7.37 0.10 -3.94
N SER A 816 7.55 -0.70 -4.99
CA SER A 816 6.48 -1.38 -5.72
C SER A 816 6.85 -2.83 -6.02
N ILE A 817 5.88 -3.74 -5.94
CA ILE A 817 6.01 -5.16 -6.30
C ILE A 817 5.44 -5.40 -7.70
N TYR A 818 6.16 -6.21 -8.47
CA TYR A 818 5.77 -6.69 -9.80
C TYR A 818 5.92 -8.22 -9.89
N ASP A 819 5.08 -8.91 -10.67
CA ASP A 819 5.22 -10.35 -10.93
C ASP A 819 6.31 -10.69 -11.97
N ILE A 820 6.50 -11.99 -12.26
CA ILE A 820 7.37 -12.54 -13.32
C ILE A 820 7.05 -12.07 -14.76
N ASN A 821 5.98 -11.29 -14.95
CA ASN A 821 5.56 -10.69 -16.21
C ASN A 821 5.70 -9.15 -16.19
N ASN A 822 6.39 -8.62 -15.18
CA ASN A 822 6.48 -7.19 -14.83
C ASN A 822 5.11 -6.56 -14.47
N ALA A 823 4.13 -7.37 -14.06
CA ALA A 823 2.81 -6.85 -13.77
C ALA A 823 2.72 -6.20 -12.40
N TYR A 824 2.22 -4.95 -12.35
CA TYR A 824 2.10 -4.20 -11.10
C TYR A 824 1.12 -4.89 -10.13
N MET A 825 1.59 -5.15 -8.91
CA MET A 825 0.79 -5.76 -7.84
C MET A 825 0.38 -4.74 -6.78
N PHE A 826 1.33 -4.00 -6.21
CA PHE A 826 1.11 -3.12 -5.05
C PHE A 826 2.31 -2.18 -4.80
N SER A 827 2.12 -1.14 -3.97
CA SER A 827 3.16 -0.21 -3.51
C SER A 827 3.10 0.04 -2.00
N GLY A 828 4.22 0.46 -1.42
CA GLY A 828 4.30 0.88 -0.01
C GLY A 828 5.39 1.94 0.24
N GLY A 829 5.27 2.60 1.39
CA GLY A 829 6.15 3.68 1.86
C GLY A 829 6.53 3.50 3.33
N SER A 830 6.42 4.57 4.12
CA SER A 830 6.69 4.60 5.57
C SER A 830 5.58 3.91 6.37
N TYR A 831 5.91 3.33 7.53
CA TYR A 831 5.01 2.53 8.38
C TYR A 831 4.54 1.23 7.68
N PRO A 832 5.41 0.19 7.58
CA PRO A 832 5.24 -0.94 6.67
C PRO A 832 4.00 -1.80 6.95
N ASP A 833 3.53 -1.88 8.20
CA ASP A 833 2.33 -2.65 8.56
C ASP A 833 1.04 -2.13 7.90
N ARG A 834 1.04 -0.87 7.43
CA ARG A 834 -0.04 -0.29 6.62
C ARG A 834 -0.08 -0.88 5.19
N PHE A 835 0.99 -1.54 4.75
CA PHE A 835 1.26 -1.95 3.37
C PHE A 835 1.45 -3.46 3.20
N SER A 836 0.43 -4.23 3.58
CA SER A 836 0.34 -5.67 3.29
C SER A 836 -0.60 -5.97 2.10
N THR A 837 -0.26 -6.98 1.31
CA THR A 837 -1.10 -7.49 0.19
C THR A 837 -1.06 -9.02 0.10
N LYS A 838 -2.01 -9.65 -0.60
CA LYS A 838 -2.03 -11.10 -0.83
C LYS A 838 -1.33 -11.41 -2.16
N LEU A 839 -0.28 -12.22 -2.12
CA LEU A 839 0.41 -12.74 -3.30
C LEU A 839 0.11 -14.24 -3.48
N GLU A 840 0.08 -14.70 -4.73
CA GLU A 840 -0.16 -16.10 -5.10
C GLU A 840 1.17 -16.85 -5.27
N GLU A 841 1.13 -18.15 -5.62
CA GLU A 841 2.34 -18.89 -5.95
C GLU A 841 3.01 -18.32 -7.21
N GLY A 842 4.29 -17.93 -7.11
CA GLY A 842 5.03 -17.34 -8.24
C GLY A 842 6.34 -16.64 -7.87
N GLU A 843 7.07 -16.22 -8.91
CA GLU A 843 8.23 -15.33 -8.79
C GLU A 843 7.78 -13.86 -8.86
N TYR A 844 8.40 -13.03 -8.03
CA TYR A 844 8.14 -11.60 -7.90
C TYR A 844 9.44 -10.80 -7.88
N SER A 845 9.33 -9.52 -8.23
CA SER A 845 10.38 -8.53 -8.07
C SER A 845 9.85 -7.32 -7.31
N MET A 846 10.72 -6.67 -6.53
CA MET A 846 10.41 -5.41 -5.86
C MET A 846 11.38 -4.35 -6.35
N ILE A 847 10.88 -3.18 -6.73
CA ILE A 847 11.68 -2.01 -7.08
C ILE A 847 11.49 -0.98 -5.97
N LEU A 848 12.59 -0.60 -5.32
CA LEU A 848 12.66 0.48 -4.33
C LEU A 848 13.28 1.71 -5.00
N GLN A 849 12.60 2.85 -4.94
CA GLN A 849 13.15 4.16 -5.30
C GLN A 849 13.51 4.91 -4.01
N ILE A 850 14.76 5.35 -3.86
CA ILE A 850 15.22 6.26 -2.79
C ILE A 850 15.63 7.58 -3.43
N ARG A 851 15.25 8.72 -2.84
CA ARG A 851 15.50 10.06 -3.41
C ARG A 851 16.35 10.93 -2.48
N HIS A 852 17.28 11.70 -3.06
CA HIS A 852 18.07 12.70 -2.32
C HIS A 852 18.75 13.71 -3.27
N TYR A 853 19.14 14.89 -2.78
CA TYR A 853 19.92 15.87 -3.56
C TYR A 853 21.43 15.58 -3.53
N CYS A 854 21.97 15.12 -2.40
CA CYS A 854 23.38 14.69 -2.32
C CYS A 854 23.52 13.25 -2.84
N LYS A 855 24.39 13.06 -3.85
CA LYS A 855 24.69 11.76 -4.47
C LYS A 855 25.33 10.78 -3.50
N ASP A 856 26.21 11.25 -2.63
CA ASP A 856 27.05 10.39 -1.79
C ASP A 856 26.21 9.59 -0.77
N ALA A 857 25.08 10.13 -0.32
CA ALA A 857 24.09 9.42 0.50
C ALA A 857 23.40 8.29 -0.29
N LEU A 858 23.12 8.51 -1.58
CA LEU A 858 22.54 7.47 -2.45
C LEU A 858 23.59 6.40 -2.84
N GLU A 859 24.86 6.79 -3.02
CA GLU A 859 25.95 5.83 -3.19
C GLU A 859 26.09 4.91 -1.97
N GLN A 860 26.00 5.44 -0.75
CA GLN A 860 25.94 4.64 0.49
C GLN A 860 24.68 3.74 0.54
N ALA A 861 23.52 4.24 0.09
CA ALA A 861 22.26 3.50 0.08
C ALA A 861 22.21 2.33 -0.94
N LYS A 862 23.18 2.18 -1.87
CA LYS A 862 23.22 1.06 -2.83
C LYS A 862 23.23 -0.33 -2.19
N GLY A 863 23.78 -0.45 -0.97
CA GLY A 863 23.85 -1.69 -0.21
C GLY A 863 22.57 -2.07 0.55
N THR A 864 21.52 -1.23 0.53
CA THR A 864 20.33 -1.38 1.36
C THR A 864 19.68 -2.77 1.21
N LEU A 865 19.58 -3.50 2.31
CA LEU A 865 18.83 -4.76 2.38
C LEU A 865 17.33 -4.47 2.62
N ALA A 866 16.49 -5.24 1.97
CA ALA A 866 15.06 -5.30 2.25
C ALA A 866 14.73 -6.62 2.96
N THR A 867 13.56 -6.71 3.58
CA THR A 867 12.99 -7.98 4.04
C THR A 867 11.54 -8.11 3.59
N VAL A 868 11.07 -9.33 3.47
CA VAL A 868 9.69 -9.64 3.09
C VAL A 868 9.11 -10.61 4.10
N ASN A 869 8.06 -10.16 4.79
CA ASN A 869 7.38 -10.88 5.86
C ASN A 869 6.14 -11.61 5.30
N CYS A 870 6.23 -12.93 5.18
CA CYS A 870 5.21 -13.82 4.61
C CYS A 870 4.42 -14.51 5.71
N LYS A 871 3.12 -14.22 5.82
CA LYS A 871 2.21 -14.78 6.83
C LYS A 871 1.96 -16.27 6.57
N LEU A 872 2.13 -17.11 7.60
CA LEU A 872 1.84 -18.54 7.50
C LEU A 872 0.32 -18.79 7.47
N ALA A 873 -0.12 -19.72 6.62
CA ALA A 873 -1.52 -20.14 6.56
C ALA A 873 -1.99 -20.82 7.86
N THR A 874 -1.09 -21.55 8.52
CA THR A 874 -1.28 -22.15 9.84
C THR A 874 -0.10 -21.75 10.74
N PRO A 875 -0.32 -21.07 11.88
CA PRO A 875 0.75 -20.74 12.81
C PRO A 875 1.43 -22.00 13.35
N ILE A 876 2.76 -21.96 13.48
CA ILE A 876 3.55 -23.06 14.07
C ILE A 876 3.54 -22.86 15.58
N ALA A 877 2.77 -23.70 16.29
CA ALA A 877 2.83 -23.79 17.75
C ALA A 877 4.15 -24.45 18.17
N VAL A 878 4.82 -23.87 19.18
CA VAL A 878 6.11 -24.37 19.69
C VAL A 878 5.89 -25.00 21.07
N ASP A 879 6.22 -26.29 21.19
CA ASP A 879 5.97 -27.06 22.40
C ASP A 879 6.91 -26.68 23.54
N SER A 880 6.34 -26.54 24.74
CA SER A 880 7.07 -26.18 25.97
C SER A 880 7.14 -27.34 26.97
N TYR A 881 8.24 -27.40 27.72
CA TYR A 881 8.58 -28.46 28.65
C TYR A 881 9.21 -27.89 29.93
N GLU A 882 8.97 -28.52 31.06
CA GLU A 882 9.51 -28.09 32.36
C GLU A 882 11.01 -28.37 32.51
N ASN A 883 11.49 -29.48 31.94
CA ASN A 883 12.86 -29.96 32.12
C ASN A 883 13.51 -30.33 30.77
N TRP A 884 14.80 -30.02 30.61
CA TRP A 884 15.56 -30.30 29.38
C TRP A 884 15.50 -31.77 28.92
N PRO A 885 15.58 -32.80 29.78
CA PRO A 885 15.46 -34.19 29.33
C PRO A 885 14.07 -34.58 28.80
N SER A 886 13.02 -33.82 29.14
CA SER A 886 11.63 -34.10 28.73
C SER A 886 11.39 -33.74 27.27
N SER A 887 12.01 -32.65 26.78
CA SER A 887 11.82 -32.14 25.42
C SER A 887 12.37 -33.05 24.31
N PHE A 888 13.22 -34.03 24.64
CA PHE A 888 13.75 -35.02 23.68
C PHE A 888 13.02 -36.37 23.74
N LYS A 889 12.18 -36.61 24.74
CA LYS A 889 11.58 -37.92 25.04
C LYS A 889 10.12 -38.05 24.63
N ASN A 890 9.56 -37.05 23.95
CA ASN A 890 8.10 -36.88 23.76
C ASN A 890 7.32 -37.05 25.08
N ALA A 891 7.88 -36.53 26.17
CA ALA A 891 7.22 -36.52 27.48
C ALA A 891 6.05 -35.53 27.50
N GLU A 892 5.29 -35.53 28.60
CA GLU A 892 4.16 -34.61 28.79
C GLU A 892 4.59 -33.14 28.62
N LYS A 893 3.77 -32.39 27.87
CA LYS A 893 3.98 -30.98 27.58
C LYS A 893 3.67 -30.15 28.83
N PHE A 894 4.39 -29.05 29.03
CA PHE A 894 4.09 -28.13 30.11
C PHE A 894 2.76 -27.40 29.86
N THR A 895 1.89 -27.34 30.86
CA THR A 895 0.50 -26.85 30.72
C THR A 895 0.25 -25.53 31.45
N SER A 896 0.45 -25.50 32.77
CA SER A 896 0.49 -24.27 33.59
C SER A 896 1.04 -24.56 34.99
N CYS A 897 1.59 -23.56 35.68
CA CYS A 897 1.82 -23.60 37.13
C CYS A 897 1.50 -22.25 37.78
N LEU A 898 1.35 -22.22 39.11
CA LEU A 898 1.36 -20.98 39.89
C LEU A 898 2.81 -20.62 40.22
N LEU A 899 3.27 -19.43 39.84
CA LEU A 899 4.58 -18.90 40.25
C LEU A 899 4.40 -17.97 41.45
N GLN A 900 5.26 -18.08 42.45
CA GLN A 900 5.23 -17.18 43.61
C GLN A 900 5.91 -15.84 43.33
N ARG A 901 5.55 -14.79 44.09
CA ARG A 901 6.20 -13.47 44.06
C ARG A 901 7.73 -13.60 44.00
N GLY A 902 8.34 -13.05 42.95
CA GLY A 902 9.80 -13.06 42.75
C GLY A 902 10.43 -14.40 42.34
N GLU A 903 9.64 -15.48 42.16
CA GLU A 903 10.13 -16.79 41.73
C GLU A 903 10.73 -16.71 40.31
N MET A 904 11.84 -17.42 40.08
CA MET A 904 12.42 -17.59 38.75
C MET A 904 12.33 -19.06 38.31
N LYS A 905 11.64 -19.33 37.21
CA LYS A 905 11.48 -20.67 36.62
C LYS A 905 12.12 -20.74 35.24
N ALA A 906 12.70 -21.89 34.92
CA ALA A 906 13.19 -22.19 33.57
C ALA A 906 12.11 -22.96 32.79
N ILE A 907 11.95 -22.63 31.51
CA ILE A 907 11.13 -23.39 30.55
C ILE A 907 11.95 -23.69 29.31
N TYR A 908 11.70 -24.85 28.72
CA TYR A 908 12.41 -25.37 27.56
C TYR A 908 11.44 -25.50 26.39
N PHE A 909 11.66 -24.76 25.32
CA PHE A 909 10.89 -24.88 24.08
C PHE A 909 11.62 -25.79 23.09
N ALA A 910 10.94 -26.76 22.48
CA ALA A 910 11.55 -27.64 21.48
C ALA A 910 11.48 -27.03 20.07
N PHE A 911 12.54 -27.20 19.28
CA PHE A 911 12.62 -26.66 17.91
C PHE A 911 11.58 -27.35 16.99
N PRO A 912 10.82 -26.62 16.16
CA PRO A 912 9.86 -27.22 15.23
C PRO A 912 10.51 -28.24 14.29
N THR A 913 9.82 -29.35 13.99
CA THR A 913 10.32 -30.34 13.02
C THR A 913 10.51 -29.71 11.64
N ILE A 914 11.53 -30.18 10.90
CA ILE A 914 11.88 -29.66 9.57
C ILE A 914 10.68 -29.72 8.60
N GLU A 915 9.80 -30.73 8.74
CA GLU A 915 8.58 -30.88 7.95
C GLU A 915 7.54 -29.77 8.17
N ASN A 916 7.58 -29.08 9.31
CA ASN A 916 6.70 -27.97 9.65
C ASN A 916 7.25 -26.61 9.18
N LEU A 917 8.49 -26.53 8.68
CA LEU A 917 9.12 -25.28 8.22
C LEU A 917 8.69 -24.93 6.78
N PRO A 918 8.58 -23.63 6.43
CA PRO A 918 8.32 -23.19 5.04
C PRO A 918 9.42 -23.63 4.07
N ILE A 919 9.07 -23.92 2.80
CA ILE A 919 10.03 -24.44 1.80
C ILE A 919 10.97 -23.33 1.29
N HIS A 920 10.49 -22.09 1.20
CA HIS A 920 11.29 -20.88 0.95
C HIS A 920 12.14 -20.41 2.15
N ALA A 921 12.22 -21.17 3.25
CA ALA A 921 13.10 -20.81 4.36
C ALA A 921 14.57 -21.06 3.99
N SER A 922 15.28 -20.00 3.61
CA SER A 922 16.72 -20.00 3.34
C SER A 922 17.54 -19.76 4.61
N ALA A 923 18.84 -20.02 4.54
CA ALA A 923 19.80 -19.52 5.53
C ALA A 923 19.67 -17.99 5.69
N GLY A 924 19.51 -17.53 6.93
CA GLY A 924 19.31 -16.11 7.27
C GLY A 924 17.84 -15.65 7.28
N SER A 925 16.90 -16.46 6.80
CA SER A 925 15.46 -16.23 7.06
C SER A 925 15.13 -16.47 8.53
N PHE A 926 14.09 -15.81 9.06
CA PHE A 926 13.65 -16.04 10.45
C PHE A 926 12.13 -16.08 10.60
N LEU A 927 11.65 -17.06 11.37
CA LEU A 927 10.25 -17.16 11.77
C LEU A 927 9.94 -16.13 12.84
N CYS A 928 8.87 -15.36 12.63
CA CYS A 928 8.37 -14.34 13.54
C CYS A 928 7.10 -14.83 14.23
N GLY A 929 6.97 -14.51 15.50
CA GLY A 929 5.79 -14.82 16.30
C GLY A 929 5.84 -14.16 17.66
N HIS A 930 4.99 -14.62 18.57
CA HIS A 930 5.05 -14.17 19.95
C HIS A 930 4.85 -15.29 20.96
N LEU A 931 5.42 -15.08 22.13
CA LEU A 931 5.16 -15.82 23.36
C LEU A 931 4.17 -15.03 24.23
N VAL A 932 3.03 -15.66 24.53
CA VAL A 932 2.07 -15.22 25.55
C VAL A 932 2.40 -15.95 26.85
N MET A 933 2.55 -15.23 27.96
CA MET A 933 3.00 -15.81 29.24
C MET A 933 1.88 -16.38 30.12
N SER A 934 0.64 -15.93 29.92
CA SER A 934 -0.54 -16.45 30.61
C SER A 934 -1.82 -16.07 29.85
N ARG A 935 -2.94 -16.63 30.28
CA ARG A 935 -4.29 -16.29 29.80
C ARG A 935 -5.10 -15.73 30.96
N CYS A 936 -5.83 -14.65 30.72
CA CYS A 936 -6.73 -14.11 31.73
C CYS A 936 -7.96 -15.01 31.89
N GLU A 937 -8.23 -15.44 33.13
CA GLU A 937 -9.39 -16.29 33.44
C GLU A 937 -10.72 -15.52 33.39
N LEU A 938 -10.70 -14.19 33.57
CA LEU A 938 -11.88 -13.32 33.55
C LEU A 938 -12.40 -13.06 32.12
N THR A 939 -11.50 -12.76 31.18
CA THR A 939 -11.85 -12.37 29.80
C THR A 939 -11.80 -13.52 28.80
N LYS A 940 -11.10 -14.61 29.14
CA LYS A 940 -10.77 -15.76 28.25
C LYS A 940 -9.95 -15.41 27.00
N THR A 941 -9.50 -14.17 26.85
CA THR A 941 -8.60 -13.76 25.76
C THR A 941 -7.15 -14.11 26.09
N ALA A 942 -6.26 -14.02 25.10
CA ALA A 942 -4.85 -13.88 25.40
C ALA A 942 -4.61 -12.57 26.17
N LEU A 943 -3.59 -12.55 27.04
CA LEU A 943 -3.13 -11.29 27.63
C LEU A 943 -2.65 -10.32 26.54
N PRO A 944 -2.77 -9.00 26.73
CA PRO A 944 -2.29 -8.01 25.77
C PRO A 944 -0.77 -8.04 25.58
N VAL A 945 -0.02 -8.51 26.58
CA VAL A 945 1.45 -8.62 26.48
C VAL A 945 1.86 -9.86 25.71
N MET A 946 2.34 -9.60 24.50
CA MET A 946 3.00 -10.54 23.61
C MET A 946 4.50 -10.21 23.57
N PHE A 947 5.35 -11.21 23.81
CA PHE A 947 6.80 -11.06 23.65
C PHE A 947 7.25 -11.58 22.29
N ASP A 948 7.88 -10.72 21.48
CA ASP A 948 8.30 -11.10 20.14
C ASP A 948 9.39 -12.18 20.14
N VAL A 949 9.17 -13.18 19.28
CA VAL A 949 10.03 -14.34 19.07
C VAL A 949 10.55 -14.30 17.64
N LYS A 950 11.87 -14.33 17.50
CA LYS A 950 12.58 -14.47 16.22
C LYS A 950 13.39 -15.77 16.25
N LEU A 951 13.00 -16.74 15.42
CA LEU A 951 13.66 -18.04 15.30
C LEU A 951 14.38 -18.12 13.95
N TYR A 952 15.71 -18.17 13.98
CA TYR A 952 16.53 -18.06 12.78
C TYR A 952 16.75 -19.43 12.11
N VAL A 953 16.59 -19.46 10.79
CA VAL A 953 16.83 -20.63 9.95
C VAL A 953 18.26 -20.58 9.43
N GLN A 954 19.02 -21.64 9.67
CA GLN A 954 20.48 -21.70 9.44
C GLN A 954 20.89 -22.70 8.35
N MET A 955 19.92 -23.28 7.63
CA MET A 955 20.13 -24.21 6.52
C MET A 955 19.12 -23.92 5.42
N ASP A 956 19.51 -24.05 4.15
CA ASP A 956 18.58 -23.94 3.04
C ASP A 956 17.69 -25.18 2.95
N MET A 957 16.38 -24.98 2.91
CA MET A 957 15.42 -26.07 2.82
C MET A 957 15.49 -26.78 1.45
N PRO A 958 15.40 -28.13 1.40
CA PRO A 958 15.51 -28.87 0.16
C PRO A 958 14.29 -28.62 -0.75
N LYS A 959 14.49 -27.86 -1.83
CA LYS A 959 13.45 -27.60 -2.84
C LYS A 959 12.86 -28.92 -3.36
N LYS A 960 11.55 -29.13 -3.15
CA LYS A 960 10.82 -30.26 -3.73
C LYS A 960 10.79 -30.11 -5.25
N LYS A 961 11.36 -31.06 -6.01
CA LYS A 961 11.13 -31.16 -7.47
C LYS A 961 9.62 -31.07 -7.71
N LYS A 962 9.13 -30.07 -8.47
CA LYS A 962 7.72 -30.04 -8.89
C LYS A 962 7.43 -31.30 -9.70
N LYS A 963 6.25 -31.91 -9.51
CA LYS A 963 5.83 -33.10 -10.27
C LYS A 963 5.49 -32.72 -11.71
N SER A 964 6.50 -32.50 -12.55
CA SER A 964 6.31 -32.35 -13.99
C SER A 964 5.74 -33.63 -14.59
N PHE A 965 4.99 -33.49 -15.69
CA PHE A 965 4.45 -34.61 -16.44
C PHE A 965 5.56 -35.23 -17.31
N THR A 966 6.38 -36.11 -16.71
CA THR A 966 7.52 -36.71 -17.41
C THR A 966 7.03 -37.72 -18.45
N LEU A 967 6.98 -37.27 -19.71
CA LEU A 967 6.61 -38.09 -20.88
C LEU A 967 7.72 -39.08 -21.32
N VAL A 968 8.85 -39.07 -20.62
CA VAL A 968 9.97 -39.99 -20.74
C VAL A 968 10.19 -40.58 -19.35
N PRO A 969 10.47 -41.89 -19.17
CA PRO A 969 10.83 -42.41 -17.86
C PRO A 969 12.05 -41.68 -17.30
N ASP A 970 11.97 -41.25 -16.04
CA ASP A 970 13.03 -40.46 -15.38
C ASP A 970 14.22 -41.37 -15.04
N VAL A 971 15.11 -41.55 -16.02
CA VAL A 971 16.31 -42.37 -15.89
C VAL A 971 17.46 -41.50 -15.39
N ASP A 972 17.47 -41.23 -14.08
CA ASP A 972 18.54 -40.56 -13.30
C ASP A 972 19.84 -41.43 -13.25
N ARG A 973 20.23 -42.02 -14.39
CA ARG A 973 21.50 -42.73 -14.62
C ARG A 973 22.54 -41.77 -15.16
N LYS A 974 23.71 -41.75 -14.52
CA LYS A 974 24.91 -41.07 -15.05
C LYS A 974 25.21 -41.59 -16.46
N ILE A 975 25.69 -40.72 -17.35
CA ILE A 975 26.07 -41.05 -18.74
C ILE A 975 27.02 -42.27 -18.79
N SER A 976 27.86 -42.44 -17.75
CA SER A 976 28.75 -43.58 -17.54
C SER A 976 28.08 -44.94 -17.24
N SER A 977 26.77 -45.12 -17.49
CA SER A 977 26.06 -46.40 -17.31
C SER A 977 25.10 -46.76 -18.46
N PHE A 978 25.37 -46.20 -19.64
CA PHE A 978 24.81 -46.63 -20.93
C PHE A 978 25.93 -47.17 -21.84
N SER A 979 25.61 -48.04 -22.80
CA SER A 979 26.56 -48.45 -23.85
C SER A 979 26.80 -47.31 -24.86
N VAL A 980 27.86 -47.45 -25.66
CA VAL A 980 28.12 -46.49 -26.76
C VAL A 980 27.02 -46.57 -27.82
N GLU A 981 26.49 -47.77 -28.10
CA GLU A 981 25.34 -47.93 -29.00
C GLU A 981 24.06 -47.29 -28.43
N GLU A 982 23.74 -47.49 -27.14
CA GLU A 982 22.59 -46.85 -26.48
C GLU A 982 22.68 -45.31 -26.53
N LEU A 983 23.87 -44.74 -26.36
CA LEU A 983 24.11 -43.31 -26.45
C LEU A 983 23.94 -42.79 -27.90
N ILE A 984 24.42 -43.54 -28.89
CA ILE A 984 24.22 -43.21 -30.31
C ILE A 984 22.73 -43.30 -30.68
N HIS A 985 22.01 -44.32 -30.25
CA HIS A 985 20.55 -44.45 -30.44
C HIS A 985 19.83 -43.22 -29.86
N ARG A 986 20.07 -42.90 -28.58
CA ARG A 986 19.44 -41.75 -27.91
C ARG A 986 19.78 -40.42 -28.60
N TYR A 987 20.99 -40.27 -29.12
CA TYR A 987 21.39 -39.09 -29.88
C TYR A 987 20.70 -38.99 -31.26
N LYS A 988 20.50 -40.11 -31.97
CA LYS A 988 19.67 -40.17 -33.19
C LYS A 988 18.22 -39.76 -32.91
N VAL A 989 17.61 -40.26 -31.84
CA VAL A 989 16.24 -39.89 -31.43
C VAL A 989 16.15 -38.40 -31.07
N TRP A 990 17.15 -37.85 -30.38
CA TRP A 990 17.25 -36.42 -30.06
C TRP A 990 17.40 -35.55 -31.34
N LEU A 991 18.21 -35.98 -32.30
CA LEU A 991 18.35 -35.31 -33.61
C LEU A 991 17.04 -35.32 -34.40
N MET A 992 16.32 -36.45 -34.42
CA MET A 992 15.01 -36.60 -35.06
C MET A 992 13.96 -35.61 -34.53
N ALA A 993 14.08 -35.20 -33.26
CA ALA A 993 13.20 -34.22 -32.61
C ALA A 993 13.59 -32.74 -32.82
N ARG A 994 14.78 -32.46 -33.40
CA ARG A 994 15.34 -31.09 -33.50
C ARG A 994 15.86 -30.69 -34.89
N ARG A 995 16.04 -31.62 -35.83
CA ARG A 995 16.42 -31.34 -37.24
C ARG A 995 15.19 -31.28 -38.15
N GLY A 996 15.36 -30.74 -39.35
CA GLY A 996 14.27 -30.53 -40.32
C GLY A 996 13.60 -31.82 -40.80
N LEU A 997 12.42 -31.67 -41.42
CA LEU A 997 11.52 -32.79 -41.76
C LEU A 997 12.23 -33.94 -42.48
N THR A 998 12.99 -33.67 -43.54
CA THR A 998 13.74 -34.68 -44.31
C THR A 998 14.69 -35.52 -43.45
N THR A 999 15.42 -34.87 -42.53
CA THR A 999 16.35 -35.55 -41.60
C THR A 999 15.57 -36.37 -40.57
N SER A 1000 14.46 -35.84 -40.06
CA SER A 1000 13.57 -36.54 -39.12
C SER A 1000 12.90 -37.77 -39.77
N ASN A 1001 12.56 -37.70 -41.06
CA ASN A 1001 12.04 -38.85 -41.83
C ASN A 1001 13.10 -39.96 -41.92
N MET A 1002 14.31 -39.60 -42.36
CA MET A 1002 15.43 -40.55 -42.55
C MET A 1002 15.79 -41.27 -41.25
N LEU A 1003 15.94 -40.52 -40.15
CA LEU A 1003 16.27 -41.07 -38.83
C LEU A 1003 15.13 -41.95 -38.29
N TYR A 1004 13.86 -41.61 -38.52
CA TYR A 1004 12.74 -42.44 -38.07
C TYR A 1004 12.72 -43.81 -38.76
N SER A 1005 12.95 -43.87 -40.08
CA SER A 1005 13.07 -45.15 -40.79
C SER A 1005 14.25 -45.97 -40.26
N GLU A 1006 15.43 -45.36 -40.15
CA GLU A 1006 16.64 -46.04 -39.68
C GLU A 1006 16.48 -46.63 -38.27
N LEU A 1007 15.88 -45.88 -37.34
CA LEU A 1007 15.65 -46.32 -35.95
C LEU A 1007 14.62 -47.45 -35.84
N ILE A 1008 13.59 -47.45 -36.70
CA ILE A 1008 12.55 -48.49 -36.72
C ILE A 1008 13.05 -49.79 -37.36
N GLU A 1009 14.03 -49.71 -38.28
CA GLU A 1009 14.67 -50.89 -38.87
C GLU A 1009 15.73 -51.53 -37.96
N GLN A 1010 16.37 -50.74 -37.07
CA GLN A 1010 17.49 -51.21 -36.24
C GLN A 1010 17.05 -51.96 -34.97
N GLU A 1011 16.00 -51.53 -34.24
CA GLU A 1011 15.59 -52.17 -32.97
C GLU A 1011 14.07 -52.21 -32.75
N SER A 1012 13.56 -53.36 -32.25
CA SER A 1012 12.12 -53.58 -32.00
C SER A 1012 11.65 -53.19 -30.60
N SER A 1013 12.56 -53.01 -29.64
CA SER A 1013 12.27 -52.74 -28.22
C SER A 1013 11.78 -51.31 -27.94
N ASP A 1014 12.43 -50.30 -28.53
CA ASP A 1014 12.12 -48.87 -28.31
C ASP A 1014 11.29 -48.23 -29.44
N ALA A 1015 10.64 -49.05 -30.28
CA ALA A 1015 9.76 -48.60 -31.37
C ALA A 1015 8.61 -47.69 -30.88
N VAL A 1016 8.14 -47.88 -29.65
CA VAL A 1016 7.15 -47.02 -28.98
C VAL A 1016 7.72 -45.62 -28.70
N TYR A 1017 8.94 -45.53 -28.18
CA TYR A 1017 9.61 -44.27 -27.86
C TYR A 1017 9.92 -43.48 -29.14
N CYS A 1018 10.53 -44.13 -30.14
CA CYS A 1018 10.82 -43.49 -31.44
C CYS A 1018 9.56 -42.97 -32.14
N THR A 1019 8.46 -43.74 -32.12
CA THR A 1019 7.19 -43.34 -32.74
C THR A 1019 6.50 -42.21 -31.98
N LEU A 1020 6.58 -42.19 -30.64
CA LEU A 1020 6.10 -41.08 -29.81
C LEU A 1020 6.88 -39.78 -30.09
N THR A 1021 8.22 -39.84 -30.11
CA THR A 1021 9.07 -38.66 -30.37
C THR A 1021 8.80 -38.08 -31.77
N ARG A 1022 8.65 -38.94 -32.79
CA ARG A 1022 8.29 -38.53 -34.15
C ARG A 1022 6.89 -37.90 -34.20
N LEU A 1023 5.91 -38.45 -33.49
CA LEU A 1023 4.55 -37.90 -33.39
C LEU A 1023 4.55 -36.49 -32.77
N ILE A 1024 5.23 -36.31 -31.63
CA ILE A 1024 5.35 -35.02 -30.94
C ILE A 1024 6.05 -33.98 -31.83
N TYR A 1025 7.12 -34.36 -32.54
CA TYR A 1025 7.81 -33.48 -33.50
C TYR A 1025 6.87 -32.96 -34.60
N LEU A 1026 6.09 -33.85 -35.23
CA LEU A 1026 5.16 -33.47 -36.30
C LEU A 1026 4.02 -32.59 -35.79
N MET A 1027 3.44 -32.90 -34.62
CA MET A 1027 2.43 -32.05 -34.00
C MET A 1027 2.96 -30.66 -33.62
N LYS A 1028 4.25 -30.53 -33.28
CA LYS A 1028 4.86 -29.25 -32.90
C LYS A 1028 5.18 -28.35 -34.10
N TYR A 1029 5.67 -28.93 -35.20
CA TYR A 1029 6.26 -28.15 -36.31
C TYR A 1029 5.59 -28.33 -37.68
N GLN A 1030 4.72 -29.33 -37.87
CA GLN A 1030 4.11 -29.67 -39.17
C GLN A 1030 2.62 -30.04 -39.08
N MET A 1031 1.92 -29.68 -38.00
CA MET A 1031 0.52 -30.04 -37.75
C MET A 1031 -0.44 -29.61 -38.88
N ALA A 1032 -0.16 -28.50 -39.57
CA ALA A 1032 -0.96 -28.05 -40.71
C ALA A 1032 -0.77 -28.92 -41.98
N ASN A 1033 0.42 -29.48 -42.18
CA ASN A 1033 0.88 -30.12 -43.41
C ASN A 1033 0.83 -31.65 -43.36
N CYS A 1034 1.18 -32.24 -42.22
CA CYS A 1034 1.37 -33.68 -42.03
C CYS A 1034 0.18 -34.39 -41.35
N GLN A 1035 -1.04 -33.85 -41.44
CA GLN A 1035 -2.22 -34.35 -40.69
C GLN A 1035 -2.48 -35.86 -40.89
N GLN A 1036 -2.33 -36.36 -42.11
CA GLN A 1036 -2.50 -37.79 -42.42
C GLN A 1036 -1.40 -38.67 -41.83
N GLU A 1037 -0.16 -38.17 -41.76
CA GLU A 1037 0.96 -38.88 -41.15
C GLU A 1037 0.80 -38.95 -39.63
N ILE A 1038 0.41 -37.85 -39.00
CA ILE A 1038 0.11 -37.76 -37.55
C ILE A 1038 -1.02 -38.74 -37.18
N TYR A 1039 -2.08 -38.80 -37.99
CA TYR A 1039 -3.17 -39.75 -37.82
C TYR A 1039 -2.68 -41.21 -37.90
N ASN A 1040 -1.92 -41.56 -38.95
CA ASN A 1040 -1.39 -42.91 -39.14
C ASN A 1040 -0.41 -43.33 -38.03
N LEU A 1041 0.47 -42.42 -37.59
CA LEU A 1041 1.39 -42.66 -36.48
C LEU A 1041 0.66 -42.82 -35.15
N SER A 1042 -0.43 -42.09 -34.92
CA SER A 1042 -1.26 -42.27 -33.72
C SER A 1042 -1.89 -43.68 -33.65
N ILE A 1043 -2.39 -44.20 -34.78
CA ILE A 1043 -2.93 -45.57 -34.87
C ILE A 1043 -1.82 -46.61 -34.69
N LYS A 1044 -0.66 -46.40 -35.31
CA LYS A 1044 0.53 -47.27 -35.13
C LYS A 1044 0.93 -47.34 -33.65
N LEU A 1045 0.90 -46.21 -32.93
CA LEU A 1045 1.26 -46.14 -31.52
C LEU A 1045 0.22 -46.79 -30.60
N LEU A 1046 -1.08 -46.64 -30.89
CA LEU A 1046 -2.16 -47.34 -30.17
C LEU A 1046 -2.09 -48.86 -30.33
N ASN A 1047 -1.78 -49.35 -31.53
CA ASN A 1047 -1.66 -50.79 -31.82
C ASN A 1047 -0.42 -51.44 -31.17
N LEU A 1048 0.55 -50.65 -30.69
CA LEU A 1048 1.75 -51.13 -29.99
C LEU A 1048 1.56 -51.27 -28.46
N ILE A 1049 0.38 -50.93 -27.92
CA ILE A 1049 0.12 -50.88 -26.48
C ILE A 1049 -1.09 -51.76 -26.12
N ASP A 1050 -0.89 -52.73 -25.20
CA ASP A 1050 -2.00 -53.57 -24.70
C ASP A 1050 -2.89 -52.78 -23.72
N ARG A 1051 -4.04 -52.33 -24.24
CA ARG A 1051 -5.10 -51.64 -23.48
C ARG A 1051 -5.64 -52.47 -22.32
N ASN A 1052 -5.75 -53.79 -22.45
CA ASN A 1052 -6.28 -54.65 -21.38
C ASN A 1052 -5.27 -54.78 -20.24
N GLN A 1053 -3.98 -54.91 -20.56
CA GLN A 1053 -2.91 -54.95 -19.56
C GLN A 1053 -2.88 -53.67 -18.70
N LEU A 1054 -3.05 -52.49 -19.32
CA LEU A 1054 -3.11 -51.21 -18.58
C LEU A 1054 -4.33 -51.14 -17.64
N ILE A 1055 -5.53 -51.48 -18.12
CA ILE A 1055 -6.77 -51.41 -17.33
C ILE A 1055 -6.69 -52.38 -16.14
N ILE A 1056 -6.23 -53.61 -16.35
CA ILE A 1056 -6.06 -54.62 -15.30
C ILE A 1056 -5.02 -54.16 -14.27
N PHE A 1057 -3.90 -53.57 -14.70
CA PHE A 1057 -2.84 -53.12 -13.80
C PHE A 1057 -3.29 -51.98 -12.88
N PHE A 1058 -4.00 -50.96 -13.39
CA PHE A 1058 -4.46 -49.84 -12.57
C PHE A 1058 -5.68 -50.16 -11.68
N GLY A 1059 -6.48 -51.16 -12.06
CA GLY A 1059 -7.60 -51.68 -11.26
C GLY A 1059 -7.24 -52.72 -10.20
N GLY A 1060 -6.00 -53.23 -10.19
CA GLY A 1060 -5.54 -54.24 -9.22
C GLY A 1060 -5.29 -53.70 -7.81
N ASN A 1061 -5.50 -54.55 -6.79
CA ASN A 1061 -5.17 -54.21 -5.40
C ASN A 1061 -3.66 -54.34 -5.12
N ARG A 1062 -3.12 -53.52 -4.21
CA ARG A 1062 -1.76 -52.94 -4.38
C ARG A 1062 -0.67 -53.47 -3.43
N ASP A 1063 -1.01 -54.37 -2.52
CA ASP A 1063 -0.32 -54.44 -1.22
C ASP A 1063 0.85 -55.45 -1.12
N PHE A 1064 1.18 -56.20 -2.19
CA PHE A 1064 2.06 -57.40 -2.09
C PHE A 1064 3.14 -57.57 -3.18
N ASP A 1065 3.44 -56.58 -4.03
CA ASP A 1065 4.48 -56.70 -5.08
C ASP A 1065 5.73 -55.83 -4.79
N PRO A 1066 6.90 -56.41 -4.49
CA PRO A 1066 8.12 -55.65 -4.20
C PRO A 1066 8.74 -54.97 -5.45
N ASP A 1067 8.39 -55.40 -6.66
CA ASP A 1067 8.80 -54.74 -7.92
C ASP A 1067 7.74 -53.77 -8.45
N TRP A 1068 6.66 -53.51 -7.68
CA TRP A 1068 5.53 -52.68 -8.08
C TRP A 1068 5.95 -51.29 -8.53
N VAL A 1069 6.92 -50.66 -7.87
CA VAL A 1069 7.40 -49.31 -8.24
C VAL A 1069 8.02 -49.30 -9.65
N LYS A 1070 8.81 -50.32 -10.02
CA LYS A 1070 9.40 -50.41 -11.36
C LYS A 1070 8.32 -50.71 -12.41
N ARG A 1071 7.39 -51.64 -12.11
CA ARG A 1071 6.26 -51.96 -12.99
C ARG A 1071 5.34 -50.76 -13.19
N LYS A 1072 5.01 -50.03 -12.11
CA LYS A 1072 4.19 -48.81 -12.13
C LYS A 1072 4.80 -47.78 -13.05
N ASN A 1073 6.07 -47.41 -12.89
CA ASN A 1073 6.70 -46.39 -13.72
C ASN A 1073 6.65 -46.76 -15.22
N LYS A 1074 6.78 -48.04 -15.58
CA LYS A 1074 6.62 -48.50 -16.98
C LYS A 1074 5.17 -48.43 -17.47
N MET A 1075 4.19 -48.85 -16.65
CA MET A 1075 2.76 -48.81 -17.02
C MET A 1075 2.20 -47.38 -17.05
N GLU A 1076 2.69 -46.50 -16.19
CA GLU A 1076 2.34 -45.08 -16.12
C GLU A 1076 2.93 -44.31 -17.31
N TYR A 1077 4.16 -44.64 -17.74
CA TYR A 1077 4.70 -44.22 -19.03
C TYR A 1077 3.81 -44.69 -20.19
N LEU A 1078 3.53 -45.99 -20.32
CA LEU A 1078 2.71 -46.54 -21.42
C LEU A 1078 1.30 -45.93 -21.47
N LYS A 1079 0.67 -45.69 -20.31
CA LYS A 1079 -0.58 -44.94 -20.19
C LYS A 1079 -0.45 -43.51 -20.73
N ASN A 1080 0.62 -42.79 -20.38
CA ASN A 1080 0.86 -41.43 -20.89
C ASN A 1080 1.11 -41.42 -22.41
N VAL A 1081 1.83 -42.42 -22.95
CA VAL A 1081 2.01 -42.60 -24.41
C VAL A 1081 0.66 -42.82 -25.10
N MET A 1082 -0.19 -43.69 -24.57
CA MET A 1082 -1.54 -43.95 -25.10
C MET A 1082 -2.41 -42.69 -25.08
N LEU A 1083 -2.35 -41.89 -24.01
CA LEU A 1083 -3.06 -40.61 -23.90
C LEU A 1083 -2.59 -39.59 -24.94
N VAL A 1084 -1.28 -39.49 -25.23
CA VAL A 1084 -0.75 -38.64 -26.32
C VAL A 1084 -1.23 -39.12 -27.69
N ALA A 1085 -1.29 -40.44 -27.93
CA ALA A 1085 -1.80 -40.98 -29.19
C ALA A 1085 -3.30 -40.67 -29.41
N LEU A 1086 -4.13 -40.85 -28.37
CA LEU A 1086 -5.55 -40.50 -28.40
C LEU A 1086 -5.76 -38.99 -28.61
N PHE A 1087 -5.00 -38.16 -27.90
CA PHE A 1087 -5.00 -36.69 -28.05
C PHE A 1087 -4.64 -36.27 -29.48
N ALA A 1088 -3.56 -36.81 -30.05
CA ALA A 1088 -3.12 -36.54 -31.41
C ALA A 1088 -4.20 -36.92 -32.45
N LYS A 1089 -4.74 -38.14 -32.33
CA LYS A 1089 -5.80 -38.66 -33.21
C LYS A 1089 -7.05 -37.79 -33.17
N GLY A 1090 -7.53 -37.46 -31.97
CA GLY A 1090 -8.71 -36.62 -31.78
C GLY A 1090 -8.52 -35.18 -32.25
N THR A 1091 -7.34 -34.60 -32.04
CA THR A 1091 -7.01 -33.23 -32.47
C THR A 1091 -6.92 -33.13 -34.00
N VAL A 1092 -6.33 -34.12 -34.68
CA VAL A 1092 -6.40 -34.19 -36.15
C VAL A 1092 -7.85 -34.23 -36.62
N ILE A 1093 -8.68 -35.14 -36.08
CA ILE A 1093 -10.11 -35.25 -36.45
C ILE A 1093 -10.84 -33.91 -36.24
N LEU A 1094 -10.70 -33.28 -35.07
CA LEU A 1094 -11.32 -31.97 -34.77
C LEU A 1094 -10.87 -30.88 -35.75
N SER A 1095 -9.56 -30.75 -36.01
CA SER A 1095 -9.01 -29.75 -36.93
C SER A 1095 -9.50 -29.96 -38.37
N THR A 1096 -9.72 -31.21 -38.79
CA THR A 1096 -10.19 -31.53 -40.14
C THR A 1096 -11.71 -31.37 -40.28
N ILE A 1097 -12.50 -31.73 -39.27
CA ILE A 1097 -13.93 -31.40 -39.21
C ILE A 1097 -14.12 -29.87 -39.29
N ARG A 1098 -13.29 -29.09 -38.58
CA ARG A 1098 -13.30 -27.63 -38.61
C ARG A 1098 -13.04 -27.04 -40.00
N LYS A 1099 -12.09 -27.61 -40.77
CA LYS A 1099 -11.81 -27.19 -42.17
C LYS A 1099 -12.99 -27.41 -43.12
N ASN A 1100 -13.92 -28.31 -42.80
CA ASN A 1100 -15.07 -28.66 -43.64
C ASN A 1100 -16.37 -27.88 -43.29
N PHE A 1101 -16.36 -26.98 -42.29
CA PHE A 1101 -17.54 -26.29 -41.78
C PHE A 1101 -17.34 -24.77 -41.73
N ASP A 1102 -17.85 -24.06 -42.75
CA ASP A 1102 -17.55 -22.64 -42.96
C ASP A 1102 -18.64 -21.66 -42.44
N GLN A 1103 -18.32 -20.36 -42.46
CA GLN A 1103 -19.13 -19.17 -42.16
C GLN A 1103 -19.63 -18.95 -40.71
N LYS A 1104 -19.84 -19.98 -39.86
CA LYS A 1104 -20.33 -19.74 -38.47
C LYS A 1104 -19.27 -19.58 -37.37
N LEU A 1105 -17.98 -19.73 -37.71
CA LEU A 1105 -16.90 -19.78 -36.71
C LEU A 1105 -15.61 -19.03 -37.10
N SER A 1106 -15.67 -18.16 -38.12
CA SER A 1106 -14.56 -17.31 -38.60
C SER A 1106 -13.79 -16.63 -37.48
N ASP A 1107 -14.49 -16.00 -36.55
CA ASP A 1107 -13.92 -15.02 -35.62
C ASP A 1107 -13.17 -15.68 -34.43
N VAL A 1108 -13.23 -17.02 -34.33
CA VAL A 1108 -12.51 -17.83 -33.32
C VAL A 1108 -11.41 -18.68 -33.99
N SER A 1109 -11.18 -18.51 -35.30
CA SER A 1109 -10.20 -19.31 -36.06
C SER A 1109 -8.75 -19.12 -35.61
N VAL A 1110 -8.38 -17.89 -35.21
CA VAL A 1110 -6.98 -17.45 -35.10
C VAL A 1110 -6.26 -17.93 -33.82
N ALA A 1111 -6.99 -18.24 -32.74
CA ALA A 1111 -6.41 -18.40 -31.39
C ALA A 1111 -6.36 -19.84 -30.84
N CYS A 1112 -6.56 -20.87 -31.67
CA CYS A 1112 -6.65 -22.25 -31.20
C CYS A 1112 -5.33 -23.06 -31.23
N GLY A 1113 -4.23 -22.51 -31.75
CA GLY A 1113 -2.95 -23.21 -31.85
C GLY A 1113 -2.45 -23.76 -30.51
N ALA A 1114 -2.52 -22.94 -29.46
CA ALA A 1114 -2.22 -23.33 -28.08
C ALA A 1114 -3.06 -24.51 -27.51
N LEU A 1115 -4.21 -24.85 -28.12
CA LEU A 1115 -5.01 -26.04 -27.75
C LEU A 1115 -4.61 -27.29 -28.55
N GLU A 1116 -4.04 -27.14 -29.75
CA GLU A 1116 -3.61 -28.26 -30.60
C GLU A 1116 -2.25 -28.82 -30.16
N PHE A 1117 -1.41 -28.00 -29.51
CA PHE A 1117 -0.14 -28.43 -28.91
C PHE A 1117 0.07 -27.78 -27.52
N PRO A 1118 -0.51 -28.35 -26.44
CA PRO A 1118 -0.44 -27.76 -25.10
C PRO A 1118 0.97 -27.78 -24.49
N LYS A 1119 1.20 -26.90 -23.51
CA LYS A 1119 2.49 -26.71 -22.78
C LYS A 1119 3.14 -28.01 -22.30
N VAL A 1120 2.35 -28.98 -21.86
CA VAL A 1120 2.84 -30.29 -21.42
C VAL A 1120 3.57 -31.07 -22.53
N LEU A 1121 3.23 -30.85 -23.81
CA LEU A 1121 4.00 -31.37 -24.95
C LEU A 1121 5.22 -30.49 -25.31
N HIS A 1122 5.19 -29.18 -25.01
CA HIS A 1122 6.38 -28.32 -25.11
C HIS A 1122 7.48 -28.79 -24.16
N ASP A 1123 7.18 -28.95 -22.88
CA ASP A 1123 8.15 -29.36 -21.85
C ASP A 1123 8.74 -30.74 -22.18
N ALA A 1124 7.88 -31.69 -22.57
CA ALA A 1124 8.29 -33.03 -23.02
C ALA A 1124 9.19 -33.04 -24.27
N SER A 1125 9.09 -32.02 -25.13
CA SER A 1125 9.95 -31.86 -26.31
C SER A 1125 11.33 -31.24 -26.01
N GLY A 1126 11.54 -30.75 -24.78
CA GLY A 1126 12.74 -29.99 -24.42
C GLY A 1126 13.84 -30.80 -23.72
N SER A 1127 13.47 -31.69 -22.79
CA SER A 1127 14.37 -32.17 -21.74
C SER A 1127 15.26 -33.37 -22.13
N TYR A 1128 16.44 -33.10 -22.70
CA TYR A 1128 17.58 -34.02 -22.61
C TYR A 1128 18.92 -33.26 -22.69
N VAL A 1129 19.80 -33.56 -21.72
CA VAL A 1129 21.05 -32.84 -21.39
C VAL A 1129 20.79 -31.40 -20.89
N GLY A 1130 21.29 -31.09 -19.69
CA GLY A 1130 21.22 -29.73 -19.14
C GLY A 1130 22.35 -28.86 -19.66
N GLU A 1131 22.12 -27.54 -19.69
CA GLU A 1131 23.17 -26.55 -19.98
C GLU A 1131 24.14 -26.46 -18.79
N SER A 1132 25.11 -27.37 -18.76
CA SER A 1132 26.33 -27.16 -17.97
C SER A 1132 27.07 -25.99 -18.59
N THR A 1133 27.07 -24.84 -17.92
CA THR A 1133 27.80 -23.64 -18.33
C THR A 1133 29.30 -23.93 -18.37
N LEU A 1134 29.80 -24.32 -19.54
CA LEU A 1134 31.20 -24.24 -19.88
C LEU A 1134 31.56 -22.77 -20.02
N SER A 1135 32.09 -22.20 -18.95
CA SER A 1135 32.76 -20.91 -18.96
C SER A 1135 33.98 -20.99 -19.89
N THR A 1136 33.84 -20.49 -21.11
CA THR A 1136 34.98 -20.09 -21.94
C THR A 1136 35.45 -18.74 -21.45
N ASP A 1137 36.62 -18.70 -20.81
CA ASP A 1137 37.24 -17.47 -20.31
C ASP A 1137 37.71 -16.59 -21.48
N ASP A 1138 36.86 -15.65 -21.91
CA ASP A 1138 37.22 -14.63 -22.91
C ASP A 1138 38.35 -13.73 -22.35
N SER A 1139 39.58 -14.07 -22.73
CA SER A 1139 40.77 -13.31 -22.38
C SER A 1139 41.76 -13.28 -23.55
N SER A 1140 42.49 -12.17 -23.67
CA SER A 1140 43.59 -11.90 -24.61
C SER A 1140 43.27 -11.59 -26.11
N THR A 1141 43.13 -10.28 -26.37
CA THR A 1141 43.94 -9.50 -27.34
C THR A 1141 43.94 -9.80 -28.85
N SER A 1142 43.23 -8.91 -29.58
CA SER A 1142 43.75 -7.98 -30.62
C SER A 1142 44.19 -8.44 -32.04
N ASN A 1143 43.88 -7.55 -33.01
CA ASN A 1143 44.39 -7.45 -34.40
C ASN A 1143 43.87 -8.52 -35.39
N GLY A 1144 43.57 -8.21 -36.66
CA GLY A 1144 43.53 -6.94 -37.40
C GLY A 1144 43.43 -7.17 -38.93
N SER A 1145 43.12 -6.14 -39.74
CA SER A 1145 42.96 -6.17 -41.23
C SER A 1145 41.82 -7.09 -41.76
N SER A 1146 40.82 -6.61 -42.53
CA SER A 1146 40.82 -6.21 -43.97
C SER A 1146 41.16 -7.38 -44.92
N GLU A 1147 40.50 -7.58 -46.07
CA GLU A 1147 39.80 -6.64 -46.99
C GLU A 1147 38.50 -7.25 -47.59
N ASP A 1148 37.61 -6.38 -48.09
CA ASP A 1148 36.66 -6.51 -49.22
C ASP A 1148 35.64 -7.70 -49.31
N ASN A 1149 34.40 -7.55 -49.81
CA ASN A 1149 33.83 -6.53 -50.71
C ASN A 1149 32.34 -6.22 -50.46
N GLU A 1150 31.91 -5.08 -51.02
CA GLU A 1150 30.58 -4.62 -51.52
C GLU A 1150 29.29 -5.48 -51.43
N VAL A 1151 28.06 -4.93 -51.40
CA VAL A 1151 27.51 -3.63 -50.93
C VAL A 1151 25.96 -3.72 -50.80
N SER A 1152 25.32 -2.67 -50.30
CA SER A 1152 23.91 -2.59 -49.87
C SER A 1152 22.78 -2.80 -50.90
N SER A 1153 21.65 -3.31 -50.40
CA SER A 1153 20.24 -2.90 -50.68
C SER A 1153 19.59 -3.08 -52.06
N VAL A 1154 18.32 -3.49 -52.06
CA VAL A 1154 17.14 -2.71 -52.54
C VAL A 1154 15.84 -3.42 -52.11
N GLU A 1155 14.75 -2.67 -51.90
CA GLU A 1155 13.43 -3.20 -51.54
C GLU A 1155 12.49 -3.39 -52.75
N ALA A 1156 11.47 -4.25 -52.54
CA ALA A 1156 10.15 -4.25 -53.19
C ALA A 1156 9.95 -4.82 -54.62
N GLN A 1157 8.66 -4.98 -54.94
CA GLN A 1157 8.02 -5.29 -56.23
C GLN A 1157 8.09 -6.73 -56.77
N THR A 1158 7.21 -7.59 -56.25
CA THR A 1158 6.78 -8.84 -56.90
C THR A 1158 5.47 -8.66 -57.70
N GLN A 1159 5.58 -8.16 -58.93
CA GLN A 1159 4.56 -8.33 -59.97
C GLN A 1159 5.21 -8.47 -61.36
N GLU A 1160 5.28 -9.70 -61.87
CA GLU A 1160 4.95 -10.03 -63.28
C GLU A 1160 5.01 -11.56 -63.49
N ALA A 1161 3.92 -12.13 -64.03
CA ALA A 1161 3.81 -13.54 -64.37
C ALA A 1161 2.77 -13.74 -65.48
N ALA A 1162 3.15 -13.50 -66.74
CA ALA A 1162 2.24 -13.57 -67.88
C ALA A 1162 2.95 -14.04 -69.18
N ALA A 1163 2.57 -15.23 -69.67
CA ALA A 1163 3.06 -15.90 -70.89
C ALA A 1163 4.59 -16.22 -70.87
N VAL A 1164 5.17 -17.15 -71.62
CA VAL A 1164 4.88 -17.93 -72.86
C VAL A 1164 5.47 -19.36 -72.63
N SER A 1165 5.09 -20.51 -73.22
CA SER A 1165 4.25 -20.90 -74.38
C SER A 1165 3.41 -22.16 -74.13
N GLU A 1166 2.46 -22.41 -75.04
CA GLU A 1166 1.54 -23.55 -75.07
C GLU A 1166 2.14 -24.93 -75.48
N LYS A 1167 1.30 -25.97 -75.34
CA LYS A 1167 1.16 -27.18 -76.19
C LYS A 1167 2.25 -28.26 -76.16
N LYS A 1168 1.90 -29.37 -75.49
CA LYS A 1168 1.37 -30.56 -76.22
C LYS A 1168 0.22 -31.22 -75.42
N LYS A 1169 -0.56 -32.07 -76.09
CA LYS A 1169 -1.73 -32.81 -75.54
C LYS A 1169 -1.51 -34.32 -75.71
N SER A 1170 -2.33 -35.10 -74.99
CA SER A 1170 -2.48 -36.57 -75.04
C SER A 1170 -1.22 -37.37 -74.63
N GLU A 1171 -1.33 -38.57 -74.07
CA GLU A 1171 -2.48 -39.51 -73.99
C GLU A 1171 -2.93 -39.82 -72.54
N ASN A 1172 -3.95 -40.68 -72.39
CA ASN A 1172 -4.65 -40.94 -71.14
C ASN A 1172 -3.87 -41.84 -70.17
N ALA A 1173 -3.80 -41.41 -68.90
CA ALA A 1173 -3.91 -42.30 -67.76
C ALA A 1173 -4.91 -41.67 -66.78
N GLU A 1174 -5.93 -42.42 -66.36
CA GLU A 1174 -6.85 -41.97 -65.31
C GLU A 1174 -6.20 -42.19 -63.94
N GLU A 1175 -5.31 -41.28 -63.53
CA GLU A 1175 -4.90 -41.20 -62.13
C GLU A 1175 -6.13 -40.87 -61.28
N GLN A 1176 -6.53 -41.84 -60.46
CA GLN A 1176 -7.62 -41.69 -59.51
C GLN A 1176 -7.31 -40.52 -58.59
N LYS A 1177 -8.23 -39.55 -58.49
CA LYS A 1177 -8.20 -38.59 -57.38
C LYS A 1177 -8.12 -39.39 -56.08
N PRO A 1178 -7.15 -39.11 -55.19
CA PRO A 1178 -7.11 -39.80 -53.90
C PRO A 1178 -8.43 -39.53 -53.18
N GLU A 1179 -9.05 -40.59 -52.66
CA GLU A 1179 -10.29 -40.46 -51.89
C GLU A 1179 -10.04 -39.49 -50.72
N ASN A 1180 -11.03 -38.64 -50.42
CA ASN A 1180 -10.97 -37.78 -49.24
C ASN A 1180 -11.06 -38.65 -47.98
N TRP A 1181 -9.91 -39.14 -47.50
CA TRP A 1181 -9.76 -39.99 -46.31
C TRP A 1181 -10.37 -39.38 -45.03
N TYR A 1182 -10.67 -38.09 -45.09
CA TYR A 1182 -11.26 -37.26 -44.04
C TYR A 1182 -12.77 -36.97 -44.20
N ALA A 1183 -13.40 -37.34 -45.33
CA ALA A 1183 -14.82 -37.09 -45.58
C ALA A 1183 -15.77 -37.99 -44.77
N SER A 1184 -15.23 -39.00 -44.08
CA SER A 1184 -15.95 -39.96 -43.24
C SER A 1184 -16.13 -39.50 -41.79
N PHE A 1185 -15.28 -38.60 -41.29
CA PHE A 1185 -15.21 -38.25 -39.87
C PHE A 1185 -16.43 -37.47 -39.37
N LYS A 1186 -16.88 -37.82 -38.16
CA LYS A 1186 -18.05 -37.27 -37.48
C LYS A 1186 -17.73 -36.94 -36.02
N ILE A 1187 -18.56 -36.09 -35.41
CA ILE A 1187 -18.38 -35.70 -34.00
C ILE A 1187 -18.46 -36.89 -33.02
N CYS A 1188 -19.21 -37.94 -33.36
CA CYS A 1188 -19.27 -39.19 -32.58
C CYS A 1188 -17.92 -39.92 -32.49
N ASP A 1189 -17.03 -39.72 -33.46
CA ASP A 1189 -15.69 -40.33 -33.46
C ASP A 1189 -14.79 -39.62 -32.42
N VAL A 1190 -15.02 -38.32 -32.21
CA VAL A 1190 -14.39 -37.53 -31.15
C VAL A 1190 -14.98 -37.89 -29.78
N GLU A 1191 -16.31 -38.08 -29.67
CA GLU A 1191 -16.95 -38.55 -28.43
C GLU A 1191 -16.45 -39.94 -28.01
N ALA A 1192 -16.21 -40.85 -28.96
CA ALA A 1192 -15.61 -42.16 -28.69
C ALA A 1192 -14.17 -42.05 -28.16
N ILE A 1193 -13.34 -41.17 -28.73
CA ILE A 1193 -11.98 -40.91 -28.25
C ILE A 1193 -12.01 -40.27 -26.86
N LEU A 1194 -12.91 -39.32 -26.61
CA LEU A 1194 -13.10 -38.70 -25.29
C LEU A 1194 -13.46 -39.73 -24.22
N LEU A 1195 -14.38 -40.66 -24.52
CA LEU A 1195 -14.73 -41.77 -23.64
C LEU A 1195 -13.57 -42.74 -23.39
N GLU A 1196 -12.70 -42.97 -24.38
CA GLU A 1196 -11.49 -43.80 -24.21
C GLU A 1196 -10.43 -43.11 -23.34
N MET A 1197 -10.21 -41.80 -23.51
CA MET A 1197 -9.31 -41.03 -22.64
C MET A 1197 -9.83 -40.97 -21.20
N LEU A 1198 -11.14 -40.82 -21.01
CA LEU A 1198 -11.82 -40.82 -19.70
C LEU A 1198 -11.72 -42.17 -18.95
N GLN A 1199 -11.53 -43.29 -19.64
CA GLN A 1199 -11.26 -44.58 -19.01
C GLN A 1199 -9.82 -44.69 -18.48
N LEU A 1200 -8.92 -43.83 -18.94
CA LEU A 1200 -7.50 -43.84 -18.60
C LEU A 1200 -7.14 -42.75 -17.58
N ALA A 1201 -7.71 -41.54 -17.69
CA ALA A 1201 -7.38 -40.39 -16.85
C ALA A 1201 -8.58 -39.47 -16.59
N ASP A 1202 -8.56 -38.83 -15.42
CA ASP A 1202 -9.58 -37.89 -14.97
C ASP A 1202 -9.63 -36.60 -15.80
N MET A 1203 -10.75 -35.88 -15.74
CA MET A 1203 -10.99 -34.60 -16.45
C MET A 1203 -10.02 -33.47 -16.07
N GLU A 1204 -9.19 -33.65 -15.05
CA GLU A 1204 -8.15 -32.72 -14.63
C GLU A 1204 -6.77 -33.05 -15.22
N HIS A 1205 -6.68 -34.06 -16.08
CA HIS A 1205 -5.42 -34.44 -16.72
C HIS A 1205 -4.95 -33.37 -17.74
N PRO A 1206 -3.68 -32.93 -17.73
CA PRO A 1206 -3.24 -31.78 -18.55
C PRO A 1206 -3.37 -31.95 -20.08
N LEU A 1207 -3.41 -33.18 -20.59
CA LEU A 1207 -3.72 -33.44 -22.01
C LEU A 1207 -5.23 -33.48 -22.31
N LEU A 1208 -6.07 -33.71 -21.30
CA LEU A 1208 -7.51 -33.86 -21.46
C LEU A 1208 -8.23 -32.51 -21.35
N ILE A 1209 -7.77 -31.60 -20.47
CA ILE A 1209 -8.28 -30.22 -20.36
C ILE A 1209 -8.30 -29.47 -21.72
N PRO A 1210 -7.21 -29.38 -22.51
CA PRO A 1210 -7.21 -28.66 -23.79
C PRO A 1210 -8.04 -29.38 -24.87
N PHE A 1211 -8.08 -30.71 -24.85
CA PHE A 1211 -8.91 -31.51 -25.76
C PHE A 1211 -10.40 -31.27 -25.51
N CYS A 1212 -10.84 -31.35 -24.24
CA CYS A 1212 -12.19 -31.02 -23.81
C CYS A 1212 -12.54 -29.56 -24.13
N CYS A 1213 -11.61 -28.62 -23.99
CA CYS A 1213 -11.84 -27.22 -24.35
C CYS A 1213 -12.12 -27.05 -25.85
N ASN A 1214 -11.30 -27.67 -26.72
CA ASN A 1214 -11.49 -27.63 -28.18
C ASN A 1214 -12.83 -28.28 -28.60
N TYR A 1215 -13.17 -29.43 -27.99
CA TYR A 1215 -14.47 -30.09 -28.17
C TYR A 1215 -15.67 -29.27 -27.67
N ALA A 1216 -15.53 -28.57 -26.53
CA ALA A 1216 -16.55 -27.69 -25.98
C ALA A 1216 -16.82 -26.48 -26.90
N ILE A 1217 -15.76 -25.84 -27.41
CA ILE A 1217 -15.86 -24.75 -28.40
C ILE A 1217 -16.59 -25.22 -29.67
N TYR A 1218 -16.23 -26.40 -30.19
CA TYR A 1218 -16.89 -26.95 -31.39
C TYR A 1218 -18.36 -27.31 -31.15
N THR A 1219 -18.70 -27.84 -29.96
CA THR A 1219 -20.09 -28.21 -29.61
C THR A 1219 -20.95 -27.05 -29.10
N GLY A 1220 -20.40 -25.83 -29.03
CA GLY A 1220 -21.12 -24.63 -28.59
C GLY A 1220 -21.29 -24.50 -27.06
N ARG A 1221 -20.59 -25.33 -26.28
CA ARG A 1221 -20.61 -25.34 -24.81
C ARG A 1221 -19.60 -24.33 -24.25
N TYR A 1222 -19.91 -23.06 -24.43
CA TYR A 1222 -18.93 -21.97 -24.23
C TYR A 1222 -18.61 -21.72 -22.75
N PHE A 1223 -19.53 -21.97 -21.82
CA PHE A 1223 -19.27 -21.79 -20.38
C PHE A 1223 -18.26 -22.82 -19.89
N TRP A 1224 -18.44 -24.09 -20.26
CA TRP A 1224 -17.50 -25.16 -19.95
C TRP A 1224 -16.14 -24.95 -20.63
N ALA A 1225 -16.12 -24.43 -21.87
CA ALA A 1225 -14.88 -24.06 -22.55
C ALA A 1225 -14.08 -22.98 -21.80
N VAL A 1226 -14.75 -21.94 -21.27
CA VAL A 1226 -14.13 -20.88 -20.47
C VAL A 1226 -13.62 -21.41 -19.12
N ALA A 1227 -14.40 -22.26 -18.44
CA ALA A 1227 -13.99 -22.89 -17.18
C ALA A 1227 -12.75 -23.81 -17.34
N LEU A 1228 -12.58 -24.45 -18.51
CA LEU A 1228 -11.36 -25.21 -18.85
C LEU A 1228 -10.18 -24.28 -19.19
N LEU A 1229 -10.41 -23.15 -19.86
CA LEU A 1229 -9.36 -22.15 -20.12
C LEU A 1229 -8.81 -21.56 -18.81
N ASP A 1230 -9.62 -21.39 -17.78
CA ASP A 1230 -9.14 -20.94 -16.45
C ASP A 1230 -8.35 -22.00 -15.68
N LYS A 1231 -8.37 -23.27 -16.10
CA LYS A 1231 -7.37 -24.26 -15.65
C LYS A 1231 -6.07 -24.12 -16.44
N LEU A 1232 -6.15 -24.01 -17.77
CA LEU A 1232 -4.97 -23.82 -18.63
C LEU A 1232 -4.19 -22.53 -18.33
N LEU A 1233 -4.89 -21.43 -18.04
CA LEU A 1233 -4.28 -20.14 -17.69
C LEU A 1233 -3.60 -20.13 -16.30
N LYS A 1234 -3.87 -21.13 -15.45
CA LYS A 1234 -3.10 -21.35 -14.20
C LYS A 1234 -1.80 -22.12 -14.47
N GLU A 1235 -1.79 -23.03 -15.44
CA GLU A 1235 -0.58 -23.73 -15.89
C GLU A 1235 0.31 -22.84 -16.78
N ASP A 1236 -0.28 -21.98 -17.61
CA ASP A 1236 0.44 -21.01 -18.44
C ASP A 1236 -0.15 -19.59 -18.45
N PRO A 1237 0.05 -18.81 -17.36
CA PRO A 1237 -0.43 -17.44 -17.26
C PRO A 1237 0.24 -16.47 -18.26
N LYS A 1238 1.24 -16.91 -19.03
CA LYS A 1238 1.96 -16.10 -20.03
C LYS A 1238 1.33 -16.14 -21.42
N SER A 1239 0.52 -17.16 -21.75
CA SER A 1239 -0.05 -17.31 -23.09
C SER A 1239 -1.01 -16.17 -23.46
N LYS A 1240 -0.61 -15.35 -24.42
CA LYS A 1240 -1.47 -14.29 -25.01
C LYS A 1240 -2.62 -14.90 -25.82
N GLU A 1241 -2.39 -16.05 -26.47
CA GLU A 1241 -3.39 -16.77 -27.26
C GLU A 1241 -4.55 -17.27 -26.38
N LEU A 1242 -4.25 -17.93 -25.26
CA LEU A 1242 -5.29 -18.43 -24.34
C LEU A 1242 -6.10 -17.29 -23.71
N LYS A 1243 -5.46 -16.15 -23.39
CA LYS A 1243 -6.15 -14.94 -22.91
C LYS A 1243 -7.08 -14.35 -23.97
N ALA A 1244 -6.60 -14.21 -25.22
CA ALA A 1244 -7.41 -13.73 -26.33
C ALA A 1244 -8.59 -14.67 -26.65
N LEU A 1245 -8.36 -15.99 -26.60
CA LEU A 1245 -9.40 -17.00 -26.79
C LEU A 1245 -10.46 -16.92 -25.68
N LYS A 1246 -10.08 -16.75 -24.41
CA LYS A 1246 -11.03 -16.54 -23.31
C LYS A 1246 -11.91 -15.31 -23.57
N ILE A 1247 -11.31 -14.18 -23.93
CA ILE A 1247 -12.03 -12.92 -24.23
C ILE A 1247 -13.03 -13.14 -25.39
N SER A 1248 -12.60 -13.75 -26.49
CA SER A 1248 -13.46 -14.05 -27.65
C SER A 1248 -14.66 -14.94 -27.29
N LEU A 1249 -14.48 -15.95 -26.44
CA LEU A 1249 -15.57 -16.81 -25.97
C LEU A 1249 -16.54 -16.09 -25.03
N VAL A 1250 -16.04 -15.26 -24.11
CA VAL A 1250 -16.86 -14.45 -23.21
C VAL A 1250 -17.68 -13.40 -23.99
N GLN A 1251 -17.10 -12.83 -25.05
CA GLN A 1251 -17.84 -11.99 -26.00
C GLN A 1251 -18.93 -12.78 -26.75
N LYS A 1252 -18.66 -14.02 -27.19
CA LYS A 1252 -19.67 -14.89 -27.82
C LYS A 1252 -20.80 -15.36 -26.89
N ILE A 1253 -20.55 -15.42 -25.58
CA ILE A 1253 -21.58 -15.65 -24.56
C ILE A 1253 -22.49 -14.41 -24.39
N GLY A 1254 -22.04 -13.23 -24.82
CA GLY A 1254 -22.75 -11.95 -24.64
C GLY A 1254 -22.40 -11.23 -23.34
N TRP A 1255 -21.50 -11.77 -22.52
CA TRP A 1255 -21.03 -11.16 -21.27
C TRP A 1255 -19.97 -10.08 -21.53
N LEU A 1256 -20.33 -9.06 -22.32
CA LEU A 1256 -19.42 -7.98 -22.72
C LEU A 1256 -18.74 -7.32 -21.52
N HIS A 1257 -19.46 -7.09 -20.42
CA HIS A 1257 -18.91 -6.52 -19.19
C HIS A 1257 -17.74 -7.35 -18.59
N VAL A 1258 -17.82 -8.68 -18.66
CA VAL A 1258 -16.74 -9.57 -18.21
C VAL A 1258 -15.58 -9.57 -19.22
N ALA A 1259 -15.87 -9.52 -20.52
CA ALA A 1259 -14.83 -9.40 -21.54
C ALA A 1259 -14.05 -8.09 -21.41
N ASP A 1260 -14.75 -6.98 -21.18
CA ASP A 1260 -14.16 -5.66 -20.99
C ASP A 1260 -13.30 -5.61 -19.72
N ASN A 1261 -13.77 -6.17 -18.58
CA ASN A 1261 -12.94 -6.27 -17.37
C ASN A 1261 -11.70 -7.16 -17.59
N LEU A 1262 -11.80 -8.24 -18.37
CA LEU A 1262 -10.64 -9.08 -18.72
C LEU A 1262 -9.64 -8.35 -19.63
N ILE A 1263 -10.11 -7.52 -20.58
CA ILE A 1263 -9.25 -6.67 -21.42
C ILE A 1263 -8.55 -5.61 -20.57
N ASN A 1264 -9.31 -4.88 -19.75
CA ASN A 1264 -8.78 -3.87 -18.84
C ASN A 1264 -7.79 -4.48 -17.83
N GLY A 1265 -8.09 -5.64 -17.25
CA GLY A 1265 -7.19 -6.37 -16.37
C GLY A 1265 -5.87 -6.77 -17.03
N ILE A 1266 -5.84 -7.03 -18.35
CA ILE A 1266 -4.59 -7.23 -19.09
C ILE A 1266 -3.81 -5.92 -19.25
N LEU A 1267 -4.49 -4.80 -19.52
CA LEU A 1267 -3.86 -3.49 -19.70
C LEU A 1267 -3.33 -2.88 -18.39
N VAL A 1268 -4.07 -3.05 -17.28
CA VAL A 1268 -3.69 -2.58 -15.94
C VAL A 1268 -2.55 -3.44 -15.38
N LYS A 1269 -2.61 -4.76 -15.56
CA LYS A 1269 -1.54 -5.65 -15.10
C LYS A 1269 -0.30 -5.55 -15.97
N HIS A 1270 -0.42 -5.61 -17.30
CA HIS A 1270 0.72 -5.61 -18.23
C HIS A 1270 0.77 -4.31 -19.06
N PRO A 1271 1.04 -3.14 -18.45
CA PRO A 1271 1.17 -1.88 -19.18
C PRO A 1271 2.37 -1.92 -20.15
N PRO A 1272 2.36 -1.13 -21.24
CA PRO A 1272 3.41 -1.15 -22.26
C PRO A 1272 4.77 -0.62 -21.76
N SER A 1273 4.77 0.16 -20.68
CA SER A 1273 5.95 0.59 -19.93
C SER A 1273 5.70 0.40 -18.42
N GLN A 1274 6.77 0.30 -17.63
CA GLN A 1274 6.65 0.18 -16.17
C GLN A 1274 6.02 1.45 -15.59
N ARG A 1275 5.11 1.26 -14.62
CA ARG A 1275 4.51 2.36 -13.85
C ARG A 1275 5.60 3.27 -13.27
N LEU A 1276 5.45 4.58 -13.45
CA LEU A 1276 6.32 5.58 -12.86
C LEU A 1276 6.22 5.56 -11.31
N LEU A 1277 7.37 5.80 -10.67
CA LEU A 1277 7.57 5.81 -9.21
C LEU A 1277 7.72 7.25 -8.72
#